data_AF-A0A357K663-F1
#
_entry.id   AF-A0A357K663-F1
#
_cell.length_a   1.000
_cell.length_b   1.000
_cell.length_c   1.000
_cell.angle_alpha   90.00
_cell.angle_beta   90.00
_cell.angle_gamma   90.00
#
_symmetry.space_group_name_H-M   'P 1'
#
loop_
_entity.id
_entity.type
_entity.pdbx_description
1 polymer ?
#
loop_
_entity_poly.entity_id
_entity_poly.type
_entity_poly.pdbx_seq_one_letter_code
_entity_poly.pdbx_strand_id
1 'polypeptide(L)'
;GCCLWLFGGHGPSHTWAQTSADVTDEGVVMHVDLAWEVEDIQTFVARPEPRAVATWQMPLSLEWQGVEVLDVEEEWLPLESDLHEAWTRQWRSRTTEPWSWVAEGDGFQMVLRGSGSVIRHRRGAWERLTSLKAILGASPVGCHRVTRNWPMESALVTGIWHAFATTKEGVHCMGYDELIASGVDPGAIDPANLRLYGRGGRHLPLNNDAERPLDVPQQHVVLRGLEDGSFDPGDEMCWHASSHETWAWTEDDGWTHEAALWGDTAKWFLRTDAPDSLPLTHMAFAAPWTGGVDEVRTQHVAYGVREDHEVNLIRSGRNWFGARLSALGANTATWNIPLNHAVLGTPATVRFGAAMRSVGTGSASQLNYEFEGQSVTLTDNLLSPSSLLYARYVGGELIAPLTLEGIQVLATFTPGTDDSNAWIDFLTYQASQNLVYTSGQMHINGLPIDAEGNPVAGAEYVLGGNAPDEVWDVTDPLEVKRVATTNANGSTVWQDVVGDAPTRYAAFRWSSVLRPEALGAVGNSNVHGLGEVDNVIVTVPGLLEAADSLASLHAARGLRVAVVPQQDVFDAFSSGVADPTAVKMLMMMLTDRAAQSDGAIQPPRYLTLMGDASYENRNVQGNGTTIVGHYSSESLQTTTSYISDDYFALVAEGQSEKPEELLQLGVGRIPASDLASAMAVVGKVATYSGVDEGAIDAASCLDPNGTSTYGPWRNRVLFVSDDQDGNNQDGHRYMENSEEHSNTIRANHNEYDVVKVYPDAYVQTNTPGGERYEDATAEIARRVDEGALIVNYIGHGGERGWAHERILNLETIQGWTNLRRLPVFMTATCELFRYDDPETYSAGEAILFNPQGGGVALLTTTRTVYSSGNQQVNRAFFETALDDAQGRCLGDIYRDTKNSDQITSHTNSRNFSLMGDPALELSYPSERVYLTQVPDTMRSLDEVVVGGYVGNAQGDTLTAFNGVVVPTVFDKRASVTTLDNDASEGPFTYEVFQNILHKGLASVVNGEFEFRFIVPRDLNYAYGSGRISCYALSNDTDAHGYTEAFIIGGTSDNPTLDDEGPEVDLFVNDTLFKAGDVVHEDPWLFARIFDASGINTSGNGIGHDAKAILDGDASRPFVLNEYFVSDLDTYQRGSIRFPFQNLSEGEHHLELKVWDVANNSASAQTHFVVASSLEVALLEVLAYPNPAHEQVTFRMSGNQACREAKVTLAVHNVQGQRVHEQTFEGEVLGFRDDVMTWDLKPSSGGRVPPGVYVFRVTWENEFGQTAQYADKLVVLRPQ
;
A
#
# COMPACT_ATOMS: atom_id res chain seq x y z
N GLY A 1 26.60 36.14 4.36
CA GLY A 1 27.72 35.20 4.48
C GLY A 1 27.24 33.89 3.93
N CYS A 2 27.79 33.46 2.80
CA CYS A 2 27.40 32.21 2.15
C CYS A 2 28.12 31.03 2.83
N CYS A 3 27.50 29.86 2.85
CA CYS A 3 28.08 28.67 3.44
C CYS A 3 28.04 27.53 2.40
N LEU A 4 29.21 26.99 2.08
CA LEU A 4 29.33 25.70 1.40
C LEU A 4 29.29 24.62 2.47
N TRP A 5 28.27 23.78 2.45
CA TRP A 5 28.14 22.60 3.28
C TRP A 5 28.52 21.38 2.46
N LEU A 6 29.43 20.59 3.01
CA LEU A 6 29.71 19.27 2.51
C LEU A 6 28.98 18.31 3.44
N PHE A 7 28.04 17.55 2.89
CA PHE A 7 27.24 16.62 3.68
C PHE A 7 28.18 15.71 4.51
N GLY A 8 27.91 15.64 5.82
CA GLY A 8 28.60 14.76 6.78
C GLY A 8 29.75 15.32 7.63
N GLY A 9 30.01 16.64 7.66
CA GLY A 9 31.11 17.21 8.47
C GLY A 9 30.72 17.78 9.84
N HIS A 10 30.87 17.02 10.93
CA HIS A 10 31.00 17.57 12.29
C HIS A 10 32.48 17.76 12.66
N GLY A 11 33.03 18.93 12.33
CA GLY A 11 34.36 19.36 12.81
C GLY A 11 34.48 20.89 12.76
N PRO A 12 34.94 21.56 13.84
CA PRO A 12 35.03 23.02 13.84
C PRO A 12 36.28 23.47 13.04
N SER A 13 36.08 24.54 12.25
CA SER A 13 37.10 25.49 11.75
C SER A 13 38.05 25.13 10.61
N HIS A 14 37.61 24.37 9.59
CA HIS A 14 38.29 24.36 8.28
C HIS A 14 37.39 24.99 7.21
N THR A 15 37.90 26.00 6.48
CA THR A 15 37.14 26.72 5.44
C THR A 15 37.48 26.11 4.09
N TRP A 16 36.61 25.24 3.54
CA TRP A 16 36.94 24.42 2.36
C TRP A 16 36.78 25.19 1.03
N ALA A 17 36.19 26.39 1.09
CA ALA A 17 35.92 27.24 -0.07
C ALA A 17 35.91 28.71 0.32
N GLN A 18 36.38 29.58 -0.57
CA GLN A 18 36.04 30.99 -0.56
C GLN A 18 34.92 31.22 -1.57
N THR A 19 33.73 31.52 -1.04
CA THR A 19 32.56 31.79 -1.86
C THR A 19 32.24 33.28 -1.78
N SER A 20 32.17 33.96 -2.91
CA SER A 20 31.54 35.27 -3.02
C SER A 20 30.34 35.19 -3.95
N ALA A 21 29.32 35.97 -3.65
CA ALA A 21 28.17 36.12 -4.52
C ALA A 21 27.84 37.60 -4.58
N ASP A 22 27.86 38.13 -5.79
CA ASP A 22 27.55 39.52 -6.07
C ASP A 22 26.28 39.58 -6.91
N VAL A 23 25.36 40.46 -6.52
CA VAL A 23 24.16 40.74 -7.33
C VAL A 23 24.55 41.80 -8.35
N THR A 24 24.51 41.44 -9.63
CA THR A 24 24.76 42.32 -10.78
C THR A 24 23.46 42.60 -11.54
N ASP A 25 23.53 43.48 -12.54
CA ASP A 25 22.40 43.75 -13.44
C ASP A 25 22.00 42.52 -14.29
N GLU A 26 22.86 41.51 -14.37
CA GLU A 26 22.64 40.26 -15.12
C GLU A 26 22.14 39.10 -14.21
N GLY A 27 22.19 39.24 -12.88
CA GLY A 27 21.76 38.22 -11.92
C GLY A 27 22.68 38.09 -10.70
N VAL A 28 22.51 37.03 -9.92
CA VAL A 28 23.48 36.62 -8.89
C VAL A 28 24.66 35.95 -9.60
N VAL A 29 25.82 36.60 -9.56
CA VAL A 29 27.07 36.01 -10.00
C VAL A 29 27.72 35.36 -8.80
N MET A 30 27.72 34.03 -8.80
CA MET A 30 28.39 33.24 -7.79
C MET A 30 29.80 32.89 -8.24
N HIS A 31 30.76 33.12 -7.36
CA HIS A 31 32.14 32.68 -7.50
C HIS A 31 32.49 31.79 -6.31
N VAL A 32 32.94 30.58 -6.58
CA VAL A 32 33.39 29.61 -5.59
C VAL A 32 34.80 29.19 -5.95
N ASP A 33 35.76 29.70 -5.20
CA ASP A 33 37.14 29.25 -5.28
C ASP A 33 37.38 28.21 -4.19
N LEU A 34 37.70 26.99 -4.60
CA LEU A 34 37.88 25.88 -3.70
C LEU A 34 39.35 25.72 -3.33
N ALA A 35 39.65 25.77 -2.02
CA ALA A 35 41.01 25.71 -1.49
C ALA A 35 41.30 24.32 -0.88
N TRP A 36 41.27 23.27 -1.71
CA TRP A 36 41.53 21.90 -1.24
C TRP A 36 42.99 21.67 -0.89
N GLU A 37 43.25 20.94 0.19
CA GLU A 37 44.48 20.19 0.40
C GLU A 37 44.31 18.71 -0.03
N VAL A 38 45.43 18.01 -0.26
CA VAL A 38 45.41 16.59 -0.69
C VAL A 38 44.73 15.70 0.35
N GLU A 39 44.85 16.03 1.64
CA GLU A 39 44.24 15.29 2.76
C GLU A 39 42.71 15.42 2.76
N ASP A 40 42.15 16.57 2.32
CA ASP A 40 40.71 16.77 2.17
C ASP A 40 40.14 15.85 1.09
N ILE A 41 40.86 15.73 -0.03
CA ILE A 41 40.49 14.89 -1.16
C ILE A 41 40.56 13.41 -0.78
N GLN A 42 41.61 12.99 -0.06
CA GLN A 42 41.73 11.62 0.44
C GLN A 42 40.62 11.27 1.43
N THR A 43 40.29 12.19 2.33
CA THR A 43 39.18 12.03 3.28
C THR A 43 37.84 11.93 2.57
N PHE A 44 37.67 12.63 1.45
CA PHE A 44 36.45 12.63 0.65
C PHE A 44 36.30 11.33 -0.17
N VAL A 45 37.38 10.87 -0.81
CA VAL A 45 37.40 9.63 -1.62
C VAL A 45 37.28 8.37 -0.75
N ALA A 46 37.79 8.38 0.48
CA ALA A 46 37.72 7.25 1.39
C ALA A 46 36.31 6.98 1.98
N ARG A 47 35.31 7.82 1.70
CA ARG A 47 33.96 7.67 2.26
C ARG A 47 33.19 6.56 1.54
N PRO A 48 32.40 5.75 2.26
CA PRO A 48 31.61 4.66 1.68
C PRO A 48 30.35 5.14 0.90
N GLU A 49 29.98 6.42 0.99
CA GLU A 49 28.79 6.96 0.33
C GLU A 49 28.90 6.94 -1.20
N PRO A 50 27.84 6.60 -1.95
CA PRO A 50 27.87 6.48 -3.41
C PRO A 50 28.02 7.82 -4.14
N ARG A 51 27.81 8.95 -3.45
CA ARG A 51 27.81 10.30 -4.03
C ARG A 51 28.84 11.20 -3.38
N ALA A 52 29.36 12.12 -4.17
CA ALA A 52 30.40 13.04 -3.80
C ALA A 52 30.05 14.44 -4.31
N VAL A 53 29.06 15.03 -3.64
CA VAL A 53 28.40 16.27 -4.02
C VAL A 53 28.64 17.31 -2.92
N ALA A 54 28.94 18.54 -3.33
CA ALA A 54 29.01 19.69 -2.44
C ALA A 54 27.73 20.52 -2.57
N THR A 55 27.23 21.05 -1.46
CA THR A 55 26.03 21.90 -1.46
C THR A 55 26.38 23.30 -1.01
N TRP A 56 26.12 24.29 -1.86
CA TRP A 56 26.27 25.71 -1.55
C TRP A 56 24.91 26.32 -1.26
N GLN A 57 24.83 27.24 -0.30
CA GLN A 57 23.61 28.00 -0.07
C GLN A 57 23.87 29.47 0.24
N MET A 58 22.98 30.33 -0.28
CA MET A 58 22.95 31.75 0.03
C MET A 58 21.51 32.25 0.19
N PRO A 59 21.23 33.04 1.23
CA PRO A 59 19.95 33.71 1.33
C PRO A 59 19.78 34.79 0.26
N LEU A 60 18.62 34.80 -0.38
CA LEU A 60 18.21 35.80 -1.35
C LEU A 60 17.48 36.96 -0.66
N SER A 61 17.67 38.17 -1.18
CA SER A 61 17.00 39.40 -0.70
C SER A 61 15.62 39.62 -1.34
N LEU A 62 15.31 38.89 -2.40
CA LEU A 62 14.07 38.95 -3.17
C LEU A 62 13.54 37.54 -3.38
N GLU A 63 12.22 37.41 -3.50
CA GLU A 63 11.60 36.14 -3.85
C GLU A 63 11.88 35.78 -5.31
N TRP A 64 12.65 34.72 -5.52
CA TRP A 64 12.84 34.12 -6.83
C TRP A 64 11.77 33.06 -7.05
N GLN A 65 11.00 33.20 -8.13
CA GLN A 65 9.98 32.21 -8.53
C GLN A 65 10.62 30.95 -9.13
N GLY A 66 11.86 31.08 -9.62
CA GLY A 66 12.71 30.00 -10.13
C GLY A 66 14.13 30.53 -10.37
N VAL A 67 15.06 29.64 -10.69
CA VAL A 67 16.44 30.01 -11.07
C VAL A 67 16.62 29.77 -12.57
N GLU A 68 17.14 30.74 -13.28
CA GLU A 68 17.64 30.57 -14.65
C GLU A 68 19.17 30.48 -14.58
N VAL A 69 19.74 29.40 -15.10
CA VAL A 69 21.20 29.25 -15.17
C VAL A 69 21.65 29.85 -16.49
N LEU A 70 22.20 31.06 -16.44
CA LEU A 70 22.59 31.81 -17.63
C LEU A 70 23.95 31.35 -18.16
N ASP A 71 24.87 31.03 -17.25
CA ASP A 71 26.21 30.53 -17.57
C ASP A 71 26.81 29.79 -16.38
N VAL A 72 27.59 28.74 -16.65
CA VAL A 72 28.38 28.02 -15.63
C VAL A 72 29.74 27.70 -16.22
N GLU A 73 30.78 28.28 -15.63
CA GLU A 73 32.17 27.99 -15.93
C GLU A 73 32.78 27.19 -14.77
N GLU A 74 33.24 25.97 -15.07
CA GLU A 74 33.92 25.09 -14.12
C GLU A 74 35.40 24.97 -14.50
N GLU A 75 36.29 25.32 -13.56
CA GLU A 75 37.73 25.09 -13.71
C GLU A 75 38.14 23.84 -12.95
N TRP A 76 38.66 22.87 -13.68
CA TRP A 76 39.10 21.58 -13.18
C TRP A 76 40.61 21.45 -13.36
N LEU A 77 41.33 21.06 -12.32
CA LEU A 77 42.76 20.81 -12.38
C LEU A 77 43.09 19.35 -12.04
N PRO A 78 44.07 18.75 -12.73
CA PRO A 78 44.58 17.43 -12.38
C PRO A 78 45.02 17.37 -10.90
N LEU A 79 44.64 16.29 -10.25
CA LEU A 79 45.12 15.91 -8.93
C LEU A 79 46.54 15.35 -9.10
N GLU A 80 47.53 16.03 -8.53
CA GLU A 80 48.94 15.59 -8.57
C GLU A 80 49.25 14.39 -7.64
N SER A 81 48.25 13.67 -7.14
CA SER A 81 48.43 12.59 -6.16
C SER A 81 48.08 11.20 -6.71
N ASP A 82 48.89 10.22 -6.34
CA ASP A 82 48.63 8.80 -6.58
C ASP A 82 47.50 8.31 -5.65
N LEU A 83 46.24 8.52 -6.06
CA LEU A 83 45.11 7.85 -5.40
C LEU A 83 45.30 6.33 -5.52
N HIS A 84 45.17 5.61 -4.41
CA HIS A 84 45.43 4.17 -4.39
C HIS A 84 44.54 3.44 -5.41
N GLU A 85 45.08 2.45 -6.12
CA GLU A 85 44.38 1.73 -7.19
C GLU A 85 43.01 1.16 -6.76
N ALA A 86 42.89 0.75 -5.49
CA ALA A 86 41.64 0.30 -4.91
C ALA A 86 40.57 1.40 -4.82
N TRP A 87 40.96 2.65 -4.54
CA TRP A 87 40.06 3.81 -4.53
C TRP A 87 39.63 4.20 -5.93
N THR A 88 40.54 4.10 -6.91
CA THR A 88 40.22 4.35 -8.31
C THR A 88 39.14 3.40 -8.81
N ARG A 89 39.20 2.11 -8.44
CA ARG A 89 38.15 1.13 -8.78
C ARG A 89 36.82 1.41 -8.05
N GLN A 90 36.86 1.81 -6.78
CA GLN A 90 35.66 2.15 -6.01
C GLN A 90 34.96 3.41 -6.49
N TRP A 91 35.69 4.36 -7.07
CA TRP A 91 35.11 5.63 -7.51
C TRP A 91 34.68 5.62 -8.98
N ARG A 92 35.29 4.79 -9.85
CA ARG A 92 34.80 4.63 -11.23
C ARG A 92 33.34 4.16 -11.31
N SER A 93 32.81 3.54 -10.26
CA SER A 93 31.39 3.23 -10.15
C SER A 93 30.50 4.40 -9.71
N ARG A 94 31.06 5.61 -9.49
CA ARG A 94 30.33 6.82 -9.07
C ARG A 94 30.23 7.79 -10.24
N THR A 95 29.01 8.23 -10.54
CA THR A 95 28.74 9.24 -11.56
C THR A 95 29.09 10.65 -11.08
N THR A 96 29.75 11.44 -11.92
CA THR A 96 29.96 12.88 -11.66
C THR A 96 28.64 13.61 -11.91
N GLU A 97 28.17 14.40 -10.94
CA GLU A 97 26.92 15.16 -11.05
C GLU A 97 27.22 16.62 -11.42
N PRO A 98 26.59 17.18 -12.49
CA PRO A 98 26.72 18.58 -12.82
C PRO A 98 26.12 19.47 -11.71
N TRP A 99 26.58 20.71 -11.60
CA TRP A 99 26.01 21.66 -10.64
C TRP A 99 24.58 22.05 -11.00
N SER A 100 23.64 21.70 -10.12
CA SER A 100 22.23 22.06 -10.18
C SER A 100 21.93 23.24 -9.24
N TRP A 101 20.96 24.07 -9.62
CA TRP A 101 20.60 25.29 -8.89
C TRP A 101 19.10 25.38 -8.67
N VAL A 102 18.68 25.63 -7.43
CA VAL A 102 17.28 25.79 -7.03
C VAL A 102 17.13 26.97 -6.06
N ALA A 103 15.99 27.65 -6.11
CA ALA A 103 15.60 28.62 -5.10
C ALA A 103 14.45 28.02 -4.30
N GLU A 104 14.66 27.83 -3.00
CA GLU A 104 13.70 27.21 -2.08
C GLU A 104 13.38 28.20 -0.95
N GLY A 105 12.15 28.17 -0.43
CA GLY A 105 11.70 29.06 0.64
C GLY A 105 10.92 28.32 1.70
N ASP A 106 11.19 28.66 2.96
CA ASP A 106 10.46 28.18 4.15
C ASP A 106 9.35 29.14 4.60
N GLY A 107 9.01 30.13 3.77
CA GLY A 107 8.06 31.20 4.08
C GLY A 107 8.65 32.39 4.87
N PHE A 108 9.88 32.29 5.38
CA PHE A 108 10.58 33.37 6.08
C PHE A 108 11.80 33.90 5.32
N GLN A 109 12.49 33.04 4.59
CA GLN A 109 13.70 33.39 3.85
C GLN A 109 13.86 32.52 2.60
N MET A 110 13.97 33.14 1.43
CA MET A 110 14.34 32.42 0.21
C MET A 110 15.84 32.12 0.22
N VAL A 111 16.22 30.90 -0.13
CA VAL A 111 17.61 30.44 -0.20
C VAL A 111 17.88 29.91 -1.60
N LEU A 112 18.92 30.43 -2.22
CA LEU A 112 19.50 29.88 -3.44
C LEU A 112 20.45 28.74 -3.04
N ARG A 113 20.16 27.52 -3.49
CA ARG A 113 20.97 26.33 -3.24
C ARG A 113 21.56 25.81 -4.56
N GLY A 114 22.87 25.56 -4.54
CA GLY A 114 23.61 24.88 -5.60
C GLY A 114 24.10 23.52 -5.13
N SER A 115 24.05 22.47 -5.94
CA SER A 115 24.64 21.17 -5.61
C SER A 115 25.26 20.49 -6.81
N GLY A 116 26.52 20.04 -6.70
CA GLY A 116 27.22 19.32 -7.77
C GLY A 116 28.51 18.64 -7.30
N SER A 117 29.10 17.83 -8.18
CA SER A 117 30.36 17.15 -7.90
C SER A 117 31.55 18.11 -7.88
N VAL A 118 32.52 17.76 -7.05
CA VAL A 118 33.74 18.54 -6.81
C VAL A 118 35.03 17.78 -7.12
N ILE A 119 34.90 16.48 -7.37
CA ILE A 119 35.94 15.60 -7.91
C ILE A 119 35.33 14.86 -9.08
N ARG A 120 36.09 14.72 -10.16
CA ARG A 120 35.75 13.87 -11.29
C ARG A 120 36.97 13.09 -11.76
N HIS A 121 36.73 12.00 -12.45
CA HIS A 121 37.77 11.31 -13.21
C HIS A 121 37.48 11.59 -14.69
N ARG A 122 38.48 12.10 -15.42
CA ARG A 122 38.36 12.42 -16.83
C ARG A 122 39.70 12.16 -17.53
N ARG A 123 39.68 11.47 -18.68
CA ARG A 123 40.88 11.23 -19.51
C ARG A 123 42.02 10.53 -18.74
N GLY A 124 41.68 9.56 -17.90
CA GLY A 124 42.67 8.80 -17.12
C GLY A 124 43.36 9.58 -16.01
N ALA A 125 42.89 10.79 -15.67
CA ALA A 125 43.38 11.57 -14.55
C ALA A 125 42.23 11.96 -13.62
N TRP A 126 42.56 12.03 -12.33
CA TRP A 126 41.67 12.66 -11.35
C TRP A 126 41.75 14.16 -11.51
N GLU A 127 40.60 14.83 -11.51
CA GLU A 127 40.52 16.27 -11.52
C GLU A 127 39.73 16.74 -10.29
N ARG A 128 40.19 17.82 -9.67
CA ARG A 128 39.46 18.53 -8.61
C ARG A 128 38.90 19.83 -9.16
N LEU A 129 37.70 20.20 -8.72
CA LEU A 129 37.12 21.49 -9.03
C LEU A 129 37.90 22.55 -8.23
N THR A 130 38.50 23.51 -8.92
CA THR A 130 39.26 24.60 -8.30
C THR A 130 38.50 25.91 -8.28
N SER A 131 37.70 26.16 -9.31
CA SER A 131 36.82 27.31 -9.36
C SER A 131 35.49 26.93 -10.02
N LEU A 132 34.40 27.48 -9.50
CA LEU A 132 33.07 27.41 -10.08
C LEU A 132 32.52 28.82 -10.12
N LYS A 133 32.22 29.28 -11.33
CA LYS A 133 31.54 30.54 -11.55
C LYS A 133 30.20 30.27 -12.20
N ALA A 134 29.12 30.68 -11.55
CA ALA A 134 27.78 30.55 -12.09
C ALA A 134 27.11 31.92 -12.17
N ILE A 135 26.52 32.24 -13.32
CA ILE A 135 25.66 33.42 -13.50
C ILE A 135 24.22 32.93 -13.42
N LEU A 136 23.53 33.35 -12.37
CA LEU A 136 22.20 32.86 -12.01
C LEU A 136 21.22 34.02 -12.07
N GLY A 137 20.21 33.91 -12.93
CA GLY A 137 19.11 34.87 -13.01
C GLY A 137 17.91 34.42 -12.20
N ALA A 138 17.10 35.37 -11.74
CA ALA A 138 15.74 35.06 -11.34
C ALA A 138 14.94 34.69 -12.59
N SER A 139 14.45 33.46 -12.67
CA SER A 139 13.59 33.05 -13.77
C SER A 139 12.19 33.69 -13.61
N PRO A 140 11.64 34.32 -14.66
CA PRO A 140 10.24 34.75 -14.67
C PRO A 140 9.28 33.56 -14.87
N VAL A 141 9.79 32.43 -15.36
CA VAL A 141 9.10 31.13 -15.36
C VAL A 141 9.18 30.59 -13.93
N GLY A 142 8.05 30.15 -13.37
CA GLY A 142 7.97 29.63 -12.01
C GLY A 142 8.84 28.39 -11.76
N CYS A 143 8.60 27.70 -10.66
CA CYS A 143 9.34 26.49 -10.26
C CYS A 143 9.30 25.34 -11.29
N HIS A 144 8.41 25.42 -12.28
CA HIS A 144 8.24 24.45 -13.36
C HIS A 144 9.10 24.80 -14.59
N ARG A 145 10.27 24.16 -14.71
CA ARG A 145 11.26 24.26 -15.80
C ARG A 145 10.95 23.35 -16.99
N VAL A 146 10.15 22.29 -16.84
CA VAL A 146 9.89 21.29 -17.88
C VAL A 146 8.44 21.38 -18.35
N THR A 147 8.20 22.06 -19.48
CA THR A 147 6.87 22.08 -20.10
C THR A 147 6.68 20.88 -21.02
N ARG A 148 5.83 19.92 -20.61
CA ARG A 148 5.42 18.78 -21.45
C ARG A 148 4.13 19.13 -22.21
N ASN A 149 4.17 19.02 -23.53
CA ASN A 149 2.99 19.25 -24.37
C ASN A 149 2.28 17.92 -24.65
N TRP A 150 1.40 17.52 -23.74
CA TRP A 150 0.67 16.26 -23.83
C TRP A 150 -0.31 16.25 -25.01
N PRO A 151 -0.39 15.16 -25.80
CA PRO A 151 -1.44 14.98 -26.79
C PRO A 151 -2.83 15.09 -26.18
N MET A 152 -3.80 15.58 -26.96
CA MET A 152 -5.22 15.67 -26.54
C MET A 152 -5.96 14.33 -26.65
N GLU A 153 -5.51 13.45 -27.55
CA GLU A 153 -6.07 12.12 -27.77
C GLU A 153 -4.93 11.12 -27.92
N SER A 154 -5.16 9.88 -27.48
CA SER A 154 -4.20 8.78 -27.62
C SER A 154 -4.08 8.38 -29.09
N ALA A 155 -2.91 7.92 -29.51
CA ALA A 155 -2.68 7.40 -30.86
C ALA A 155 -3.67 6.29 -31.23
N LEU A 156 -4.05 5.45 -30.26
CA LEU A 156 -4.99 4.33 -30.40
C LEU A 156 -6.46 4.73 -30.19
N VAL A 157 -6.81 6.02 -30.18
CA VAL A 157 -8.21 6.48 -29.97
C VAL A 157 -9.20 5.94 -31.01
N THR A 158 -8.75 5.79 -32.26
CA THR A 158 -9.56 5.27 -33.37
C THR A 158 -8.71 4.47 -34.35
N GLY A 159 -9.31 3.47 -34.97
CA GLY A 159 -8.70 2.66 -36.03
C GLY A 159 -8.96 1.16 -35.86
N ILE A 160 -8.40 0.38 -36.78
CA ILE A 160 -8.30 -1.08 -36.70
C ILE A 160 -6.85 -1.44 -36.38
N TRP A 161 -6.62 -1.90 -35.14
CA TRP A 161 -5.29 -2.13 -34.57
C TRP A 161 -4.99 -3.60 -34.34
N HIS A 162 -3.75 -3.99 -34.62
CA HIS A 162 -3.21 -5.31 -34.32
C HIS A 162 -1.86 -5.17 -33.62
N ALA A 163 -1.63 -5.95 -32.57
CA ALA A 163 -0.37 -5.95 -31.84
C ALA A 163 0.56 -7.08 -32.29
N PHE A 164 1.84 -6.78 -32.23
CA PHE A 164 2.95 -7.68 -32.52
C PHE A 164 4.02 -7.55 -31.44
N ALA A 165 4.76 -8.62 -31.17
CA ALA A 165 5.77 -8.69 -30.13
C ALA A 165 7.18 -8.92 -30.70
N THR A 166 8.18 -8.26 -30.12
CA THR A 166 9.60 -8.52 -30.38
C THR A 166 10.36 -8.67 -29.06
N THR A 167 11.26 -9.65 -29.00
CA THR A 167 12.10 -9.97 -27.82
C THR A 167 13.60 -9.84 -28.11
N LYS A 168 13.97 -9.48 -29.34
CA LYS A 168 15.36 -9.35 -29.77
C LYS A 168 15.55 -8.01 -30.44
N GLU A 169 16.73 -7.44 -30.27
CA GLU A 169 17.16 -6.30 -31.06
C GLU A 169 17.44 -6.69 -32.52
N GLY A 170 17.15 -5.77 -33.44
CA GLY A 170 17.56 -5.82 -34.82
C GLY A 170 16.44 -5.48 -35.79
N VAL A 171 16.72 -5.66 -37.08
CA VAL A 171 15.77 -5.44 -38.17
C VAL A 171 14.72 -6.55 -38.18
N HIS A 172 13.47 -6.14 -38.04
CA HIS A 172 12.29 -6.99 -38.11
C HIS A 172 11.49 -6.66 -39.37
N CYS A 173 10.84 -7.67 -39.95
CA CYS A 173 9.92 -7.49 -41.05
C CYS A 173 8.66 -8.32 -40.81
N MET A 174 7.51 -7.70 -41.04
CA MET A 174 6.21 -8.35 -41.02
C MET A 174 5.73 -8.49 -42.47
N GLY A 175 5.41 -9.72 -42.87
CA GLY A 175 4.87 -10.04 -44.19
C GLY A 175 3.50 -10.68 -44.13
N TYR A 176 3.15 -11.36 -45.22
CA TYR A 176 1.84 -11.98 -45.43
C TYR A 176 1.45 -12.99 -44.33
N ASP A 177 2.40 -13.82 -43.89
CA ASP A 177 2.16 -14.87 -42.90
C ASP A 177 1.90 -14.30 -41.50
N GLU A 178 2.65 -13.27 -41.07
CA GLU A 178 2.45 -12.62 -39.77
C GLU A 178 1.10 -11.88 -39.69
N LEU A 179 0.65 -11.28 -40.80
CA LEU A 179 -0.67 -10.65 -40.88
C LEU A 179 -1.82 -11.67 -40.80
N ILE A 180 -1.69 -12.82 -41.45
CA ILE A 180 -2.66 -13.92 -41.30
C ILE A 180 -2.68 -14.40 -39.85
N ALA A 181 -1.50 -14.57 -39.23
CA ALA A 181 -1.39 -15.00 -37.84
C ALA A 181 -2.05 -14.02 -36.85
N SER A 182 -2.05 -12.72 -37.16
CA SER A 182 -2.75 -11.71 -36.35
C SER A 182 -4.25 -11.59 -36.63
N GLY A 183 -4.78 -12.42 -37.54
CA GLY A 183 -6.20 -12.47 -37.93
C GLY A 183 -6.60 -11.46 -39.00
N VAL A 184 -5.63 -10.85 -39.70
CA VAL A 184 -5.88 -9.90 -40.81
C VAL A 184 -5.87 -10.66 -42.13
N ASP A 185 -6.79 -10.32 -43.05
CA ASP A 185 -6.71 -10.76 -44.45
C ASP A 185 -5.80 -9.80 -45.23
N PRO A 186 -4.55 -10.18 -45.57
CA PRO A 186 -3.63 -9.25 -46.22
C PRO A 186 -4.13 -8.78 -47.58
N GLY A 187 -4.89 -9.63 -48.30
CA GLY A 187 -5.46 -9.29 -49.60
C GLY A 187 -6.54 -8.22 -49.57
N ALA A 188 -7.04 -7.87 -48.38
CA ALA A 188 -8.01 -6.80 -48.17
C ALA A 188 -7.37 -5.48 -47.70
N ILE A 189 -6.06 -5.47 -47.42
CA ILE A 189 -5.33 -4.30 -46.95
C ILE A 189 -4.92 -3.44 -48.14
N ASP A 190 -5.17 -2.13 -48.05
CA ASP A 190 -4.48 -1.13 -48.87
C ASP A 190 -3.15 -0.77 -48.18
N PRO A 191 -1.98 -1.07 -48.77
CA PRO A 191 -0.68 -0.78 -48.18
C PRO A 191 -0.48 0.69 -47.80
N ALA A 192 -1.17 1.63 -48.48
CA ALA A 192 -1.11 3.05 -48.17
C ALA A 192 -1.73 3.39 -46.80
N ASN A 193 -2.56 2.51 -46.23
CA ASN A 193 -3.24 2.70 -44.94
C ASN A 193 -2.50 2.09 -43.75
N LEU A 194 -1.36 1.40 -43.99
CA LEU A 194 -0.60 0.76 -42.93
C LEU A 194 0.19 1.78 -42.11
N ARG A 195 0.11 1.76 -40.78
CA ARG A 195 1.00 2.56 -39.90
C ARG A 195 1.51 1.71 -38.76
N LEU A 196 2.79 1.82 -38.44
CA LEU A 196 3.40 1.10 -37.32
C LEU A 196 3.70 2.07 -36.18
N TYR A 197 3.36 1.66 -34.95
CA TYR A 197 3.56 2.43 -33.73
C TYR A 197 4.30 1.59 -32.69
N GLY A 198 5.14 2.23 -31.88
CA GLY A 198 5.91 1.59 -30.80
C GLY A 198 7.22 2.34 -30.55
N ARG A 199 7.91 2.04 -29.44
CA ARG A 199 9.28 2.56 -29.19
C ARG A 199 10.36 1.48 -29.03
N GLY A 200 9.96 0.20 -29.08
CA GLY A 200 10.79 -0.93 -28.67
C GLY A 200 10.77 -1.18 -27.15
N GLY A 201 11.75 -1.94 -26.66
CA GLY A 201 11.72 -2.56 -25.33
C GLY A 201 12.29 -1.75 -24.18
N ARG A 202 12.88 -0.58 -24.44
CA ARG A 202 13.54 0.23 -23.40
C ARG A 202 12.52 0.72 -22.36
N HIS A 203 12.89 0.59 -21.09
CA HIS A 203 12.11 1.11 -19.97
C HIS A 203 12.01 2.64 -20.03
N LEU A 204 10.95 3.20 -19.46
CA LEU A 204 10.77 4.64 -19.36
C LEU A 204 11.75 5.24 -18.34
N PRO A 205 12.27 6.45 -18.56
CA PRO A 205 13.16 7.10 -17.60
C PRO A 205 12.48 7.31 -16.23
N LEU A 206 13.15 6.89 -15.15
CA LEU A 206 12.62 7.02 -13.79
C LEU A 206 12.61 8.47 -13.29
N ASN A 207 13.56 9.30 -13.75
CA ASN A 207 13.62 10.74 -13.47
C ASN A 207 12.56 11.47 -14.31
N ASN A 208 11.73 12.31 -13.70
CA ASN A 208 10.64 13.03 -14.35
C ASN A 208 11.10 14.06 -15.40
N ASP A 209 12.32 14.57 -15.32
CA ASP A 209 12.80 15.63 -16.21
C ASP A 209 13.44 15.09 -17.50
N ALA A 210 13.73 13.79 -17.55
CA ALA A 210 14.32 13.16 -18.74
C ALA A 210 13.36 13.18 -19.94
N GLU A 211 13.86 13.51 -21.11
CA GLU A 211 13.05 13.53 -22.34
C GLU A 211 12.51 12.13 -22.67
N ARG A 212 11.25 12.08 -23.12
CA ARG A 212 10.55 10.84 -23.49
C ARG A 212 9.38 11.11 -24.43
N PRO A 213 8.97 10.12 -25.24
CA PRO A 213 7.68 10.16 -25.92
C PRO A 213 6.53 10.28 -24.91
N LEU A 214 5.59 11.19 -25.15
CA LEU A 214 4.43 11.42 -24.29
C LEU A 214 3.22 10.55 -24.65
N ASP A 215 3.29 9.83 -25.76
CA ASP A 215 2.36 8.81 -26.26
C ASP A 215 3.16 7.85 -27.16
N VAL A 216 2.55 6.76 -27.62
CA VAL A 216 3.21 5.79 -28.49
C VAL A 216 3.54 6.41 -29.87
N PRO A 217 4.83 6.49 -30.26
CA PRO A 217 5.23 7.18 -31.49
C PRO A 217 5.02 6.31 -32.74
N GLN A 218 4.75 6.95 -33.87
CA GLN A 218 4.79 6.28 -35.19
C GLN A 218 6.25 5.99 -35.57
N GLN A 219 6.49 4.82 -36.14
CA GLN A 219 7.83 4.30 -36.42
C GLN A 219 8.24 4.42 -37.88
N HIS A 220 9.55 4.59 -38.10
CA HIS A 220 10.13 4.66 -39.44
C HIS A 220 10.18 3.27 -40.08
N VAL A 221 9.48 3.10 -41.20
CA VAL A 221 9.40 1.80 -41.88
C VAL A 221 9.93 1.83 -43.31
N VAL A 222 10.35 0.66 -43.79
CA VAL A 222 10.63 0.37 -45.20
C VAL A 222 9.58 -0.61 -45.73
N LEU A 223 8.91 -0.23 -46.81
CA LEU A 223 7.98 -1.09 -47.54
C LEU A 223 8.71 -1.79 -48.69
N ARG A 224 8.51 -3.11 -48.84
CA ARG A 224 9.12 -3.94 -49.89
C ARG A 224 8.07 -4.74 -50.63
N GLY A 225 8.17 -4.80 -51.95
CA GLY A 225 7.26 -5.56 -52.82
C GLY A 225 5.91 -4.88 -53.10
N LEU A 226 5.52 -3.91 -52.27
CA LEU A 226 4.25 -3.17 -52.30
C LEU A 226 4.11 -2.12 -53.44
N GLU A 227 4.77 -2.33 -54.58
CA GLU A 227 4.85 -1.37 -55.69
C GLU A 227 3.57 -1.32 -56.54
N ASP A 228 2.75 -2.38 -56.49
CA ASP A 228 1.50 -2.51 -57.25
C ASP A 228 0.24 -2.14 -56.45
N GLY A 229 0.41 -1.74 -55.18
CA GLY A 229 -0.66 -1.30 -54.31
C GLY A 229 -1.50 -2.42 -53.70
N SER A 230 -1.07 -3.68 -53.78
CA SER A 230 -1.67 -4.82 -53.07
C SER A 230 -0.66 -5.41 -52.07
N PHE A 231 -1.13 -6.10 -51.02
CA PHE A 231 -0.25 -6.81 -50.08
C PHE A 231 -0.24 -8.31 -50.42
N ASP A 232 0.68 -8.71 -51.28
CA ASP A 232 0.82 -10.07 -51.82
C ASP A 232 1.86 -10.92 -51.07
N PRO A 233 1.86 -12.27 -51.26
CA PRO A 233 2.90 -13.13 -50.70
C PRO A 233 4.30 -12.73 -51.20
N GLY A 234 5.14 -12.26 -50.27
CA GLY A 234 6.48 -11.74 -50.55
C GLY A 234 6.66 -10.27 -50.20
N ASP A 235 5.56 -9.57 -49.94
CA ASP A 235 5.56 -8.18 -49.51
C ASP A 235 5.76 -8.04 -48.00
N GLU A 236 6.46 -6.98 -47.61
CA GLU A 236 6.92 -6.81 -46.24
C GLU A 236 6.96 -5.34 -45.82
N MET A 237 6.62 -5.10 -44.55
CA MET A 237 6.92 -3.86 -43.83
C MET A 237 8.00 -4.12 -42.80
N CYS A 238 9.10 -3.37 -42.87
CA CYS A 238 10.30 -3.59 -42.07
C CYS A 238 10.68 -2.38 -41.23
N TRP A 239 11.18 -2.60 -40.02
CA TRP A 239 11.66 -1.58 -39.09
C TRP A 239 12.78 -2.14 -38.21
N HIS A 240 13.42 -1.29 -37.40
CA HIS A 240 14.41 -1.72 -36.42
C HIS A 240 13.80 -1.73 -35.01
N ALA A 241 13.88 -2.87 -34.33
CA ALA A 241 13.48 -3.01 -32.92
C ALA A 241 14.70 -2.84 -32.02
N SER A 242 14.62 -1.96 -31.04
CA SER A 242 15.67 -1.75 -30.02
C SER A 242 15.65 -2.85 -28.95
N SER A 243 16.81 -3.09 -28.32
CA SER A 243 16.90 -3.97 -27.15
C SER A 243 16.14 -3.41 -25.93
N HIS A 244 15.82 -4.29 -24.98
CA HIS A 244 15.26 -3.92 -23.67
C HIS A 244 16.32 -3.34 -22.73
N GLU A 245 17.54 -3.87 -22.80
CA GLU A 245 18.69 -3.33 -22.08
C GLU A 245 19.24 -2.06 -22.76
N THR A 246 19.89 -1.22 -21.96
CA THR A 246 20.52 0.02 -22.40
C THR A 246 22.02 -0.05 -22.26
N TRP A 247 22.71 0.69 -23.12
CA TRP A 247 24.16 0.79 -23.09
C TRP A 247 24.55 2.27 -23.10
N ALA A 248 25.35 2.68 -22.12
CA ALA A 248 25.95 4.00 -22.09
C ALA A 248 27.44 3.89 -22.45
N TRP A 249 28.01 4.98 -22.95
CA TRP A 249 29.44 5.04 -23.26
C TRP A 249 30.07 6.29 -22.66
N THR A 250 31.22 6.12 -22.02
CA THR A 250 32.11 7.23 -21.62
C THR A 250 33.53 6.95 -22.08
N GLU A 251 34.35 7.99 -22.21
CA GLU A 251 35.76 7.85 -22.58
C GLU A 251 36.54 7.00 -21.55
N ASP A 252 36.18 7.10 -20.26
CA ASP A 252 36.89 6.41 -19.17
C ASP A 252 36.40 4.98 -18.94
N ASP A 253 35.09 4.72 -19.05
CA ASP A 253 34.50 3.42 -18.73
C ASP A 253 34.17 2.60 -19.98
N GLY A 254 34.28 3.17 -21.18
CA GLY A 254 33.81 2.52 -22.39
C GLY A 254 32.31 2.21 -22.31
N TRP A 255 31.89 1.09 -22.88
CA TRP A 255 30.49 0.66 -22.86
C TRP A 255 30.10 0.06 -21.50
N THR A 256 29.05 0.60 -20.90
CA THR A 256 28.45 0.12 -19.65
C THR A 256 27.03 -0.38 -19.91
N HIS A 257 26.75 -1.59 -19.45
CA HIS A 257 25.44 -2.25 -19.56
C HIS A 257 24.53 -1.79 -18.44
N GLU A 258 23.26 -1.57 -18.78
CA GLU A 258 22.18 -1.37 -17.84
C GLU A 258 21.05 -2.35 -18.20
N ALA A 259 20.76 -3.26 -17.27
CA ALA A 259 19.76 -4.30 -17.45
C ALA A 259 18.36 -3.69 -17.64
N ALA A 260 17.51 -4.40 -18.38
CA ALA A 260 16.10 -4.05 -18.46
C ALA A 260 15.46 -4.13 -17.07
N LEU A 261 14.87 -3.01 -16.62
CA LEU A 261 14.21 -2.98 -15.31
C LEU A 261 12.91 -3.79 -15.33
N TRP A 262 12.14 -3.69 -16.42
CA TRP A 262 10.79 -4.20 -16.53
C TRP A 262 10.57 -4.88 -17.89
N GLY A 263 9.88 -6.03 -17.88
CA GLY A 263 9.51 -6.76 -19.08
C GLY A 263 10.70 -7.25 -19.93
N ASP A 264 10.41 -8.13 -20.87
CA ASP A 264 11.36 -8.63 -21.88
C ASP A 264 10.75 -8.68 -23.29
N THR A 265 9.53 -8.15 -23.43
CA THR A 265 8.75 -8.20 -24.66
C THR A 265 8.26 -6.80 -25.02
N ALA A 266 8.63 -6.29 -26.20
CA ALA A 266 8.18 -5.00 -26.70
C ALA A 266 6.96 -5.18 -27.62
N LYS A 267 5.89 -4.39 -27.43
CA LYS A 267 4.73 -4.42 -28.33
C LYS A 267 4.84 -3.35 -29.43
N TRP A 268 4.35 -3.71 -30.61
CA TRP A 268 4.24 -2.86 -31.78
C TRP A 268 2.80 -2.89 -32.29
N PHE A 269 2.21 -1.73 -32.51
CA PHE A 269 0.82 -1.59 -32.93
C PHE A 269 0.75 -1.25 -34.42
N LEU A 270 0.14 -2.14 -35.20
CA LEU A 270 -0.15 -1.94 -36.61
C LEU A 270 -1.57 -1.42 -36.77
N ARG A 271 -1.70 -0.23 -37.37
CA ARG A 271 -2.97 0.26 -37.89
C ARG A 271 -3.14 -0.15 -39.35
N THR A 272 -4.32 -0.61 -39.74
CA THR A 272 -4.60 -1.10 -41.11
C THR A 272 -5.54 -0.21 -41.93
N ASP A 273 -6.11 0.82 -41.31
CA ASP A 273 -7.16 1.69 -41.87
C ASP A 273 -6.81 3.19 -41.77
N ALA A 274 -5.53 3.54 -41.73
CA ALA A 274 -5.14 4.95 -41.58
C ALA A 274 -5.63 5.80 -42.75
N PRO A 275 -6.24 6.98 -42.51
CA PRO A 275 -6.67 7.88 -43.57
C PRO A 275 -5.47 8.60 -44.21
N ASP A 276 -5.66 9.11 -45.44
CA ASP A 276 -4.66 9.91 -46.17
C ASP A 276 -4.10 11.11 -45.39
N SER A 277 -4.88 11.65 -44.44
CA SER A 277 -4.45 12.76 -43.57
C SER A 277 -3.38 12.38 -42.55
N LEU A 278 -3.18 11.09 -42.30
CA LEU A 278 -2.16 10.55 -41.39
C LEU A 278 -1.10 9.83 -42.23
N PRO A 279 -0.02 10.48 -42.68
CA PRO A 279 0.95 9.89 -43.60
C PRO A 279 1.80 8.81 -42.93
N LEU A 280 2.32 7.89 -43.75
CA LEU A 280 3.30 6.89 -43.33
C LEU A 280 4.64 7.57 -43.05
N THR A 281 5.23 7.27 -41.90
CA THR A 281 6.61 7.64 -41.60
C THR A 281 7.56 6.72 -42.35
N HIS A 282 7.92 7.10 -43.57
CA HIS A 282 8.92 6.39 -44.35
C HIS A 282 10.32 6.58 -43.76
N MET A 283 11.10 5.49 -43.73
CA MET A 283 12.51 5.55 -43.38
C MET A 283 13.30 6.29 -44.46
N ALA A 284 13.71 7.52 -44.14
CA ALA A 284 14.47 8.38 -45.05
C ALA A 284 15.93 7.96 -45.15
N PHE A 285 16.60 8.39 -46.21
CA PHE A 285 18.06 8.32 -46.26
C PHE A 285 18.67 9.39 -45.34
N ALA A 286 19.70 9.02 -44.58
CA ALA A 286 20.57 9.95 -43.87
C ALA A 286 21.17 10.94 -44.88
N ALA A 287 21.34 12.19 -44.43
CA ALA A 287 21.93 13.23 -45.26
C ALA A 287 23.39 12.84 -45.59
N PRO A 288 23.83 12.91 -46.85
CA PRO A 288 25.20 12.56 -47.20
C PRO A 288 26.18 13.53 -46.53
N TRP A 289 27.23 13.00 -45.90
CA TRP A 289 28.31 13.80 -45.37
C TRP A 289 29.04 14.55 -46.49
N THR A 290 29.22 15.86 -46.32
CA THR A 290 29.92 16.72 -47.30
C THR A 290 31.17 17.39 -46.73
N GLY A 291 31.53 17.11 -45.47
CA GLY A 291 32.73 17.64 -44.83
C GLY A 291 33.98 16.80 -45.12
N GLY A 292 35.08 17.09 -44.41
CA GLY A 292 36.31 16.30 -44.49
C GLY A 292 36.15 14.94 -43.82
N VAL A 293 36.97 13.96 -44.23
CA VAL A 293 37.13 12.69 -43.51
C VAL A 293 38.40 12.79 -42.70
N ASP A 294 38.27 12.76 -41.37
CA ASP A 294 39.40 12.82 -40.44
C ASP A 294 39.99 11.42 -40.21
N GLU A 295 39.15 10.39 -40.27
CA GLU A 295 39.51 9.00 -39.97
C GLU A 295 38.86 8.00 -40.95
N VAL A 296 39.60 6.96 -41.35
CA VAL A 296 39.05 5.81 -42.07
C VAL A 296 38.97 4.61 -41.12
N ARG A 297 37.75 4.20 -40.78
CA ARG A 297 37.44 3.11 -39.86
C ARG A 297 37.34 1.79 -40.62
N THR A 298 38.24 0.87 -40.30
CA THR A 298 38.21 -0.54 -40.72
C THR A 298 37.95 -1.49 -39.55
N GLN A 299 37.76 -0.93 -38.35
CA GLN A 299 37.54 -1.61 -37.09
C GLN A 299 36.49 -0.83 -36.30
N HIS A 300 35.83 -1.51 -35.36
CA HIS A 300 34.91 -0.91 -34.40
C HIS A 300 35.03 -1.62 -33.05
N VAL A 301 34.40 -1.05 -32.01
CA VAL A 301 34.32 -1.70 -30.69
C VAL A 301 33.01 -2.47 -30.60
N ALA A 302 33.10 -3.80 -30.66
CA ALA A 302 31.98 -4.68 -30.41
C ALA A 302 31.77 -4.84 -28.91
N TYR A 303 30.52 -4.81 -28.47
CA TYR A 303 30.13 -5.09 -27.09
C TYR A 303 28.96 -6.08 -27.03
N GLY A 304 28.71 -6.63 -25.85
CA GLY A 304 27.53 -7.45 -25.59
C GLY A 304 27.48 -7.96 -24.15
N VAL A 305 26.36 -8.59 -23.81
CA VAL A 305 26.07 -9.10 -22.45
C VAL A 305 25.60 -10.56 -22.48
N ARG A 306 25.90 -11.27 -21.40
CA ARG A 306 25.27 -12.52 -20.99
C ARG A 306 24.70 -12.30 -19.60
N GLU A 307 23.38 -12.29 -19.50
CA GLU A 307 22.63 -12.02 -18.29
C GLU A 307 21.37 -12.89 -18.32
N ASP A 308 21.14 -13.64 -17.26
CA ASP A 308 20.00 -14.53 -17.11
C ASP A 308 19.21 -14.09 -15.87
N HIS A 309 17.89 -14.11 -15.93
CA HIS A 309 17.01 -13.59 -14.88
C HIS A 309 16.16 -14.73 -14.29
N GLU A 310 16.80 -15.61 -13.52
CA GLU A 310 16.17 -16.84 -13.01
C GLU A 310 15.56 -16.67 -11.61
N VAL A 311 16.17 -15.86 -10.74
CA VAL A 311 15.77 -15.76 -9.33
C VAL A 311 15.88 -14.34 -8.76
N ASN A 312 14.85 -13.90 -8.06
CA ASN A 312 14.91 -12.79 -7.11
C ASN A 312 15.19 -13.35 -5.71
N LEU A 313 16.35 -13.00 -5.12
CA LEU A 313 16.90 -13.73 -3.98
C LEU A 313 16.13 -13.56 -2.66
N ILE A 314 15.46 -12.43 -2.46
CA ILE A 314 14.70 -12.13 -1.24
C ILE A 314 13.22 -11.87 -1.51
N ARG A 315 12.76 -12.15 -2.75
CA ARG A 315 11.42 -11.81 -3.24
C ARG A 315 11.07 -10.33 -2.98
N SER A 316 12.03 -9.45 -3.27
CA SER A 316 11.95 -8.01 -3.07
C SER A 316 13.03 -7.30 -3.89
N GLY A 317 12.79 -6.03 -4.21
CA GLY A 317 13.68 -5.27 -5.09
C GLY A 317 13.60 -5.73 -6.55
N ARG A 318 14.17 -4.94 -7.45
CA ARG A 318 14.01 -5.14 -8.90
C ARG A 318 15.03 -6.08 -9.55
N ASN A 319 16.09 -6.48 -8.84
CA ASN A 319 17.19 -7.24 -9.44
C ASN A 319 16.90 -8.74 -9.49
N TRP A 320 17.31 -9.36 -10.59
CA TRP A 320 17.20 -10.79 -10.85
C TRP A 320 18.58 -11.34 -11.16
N PHE A 321 18.85 -12.56 -10.68
CA PHE A 321 20.12 -13.23 -10.89
C PHE A 321 19.93 -14.54 -11.65
N GLY A 322 20.97 -14.95 -12.37
CA GLY A 322 21.02 -16.17 -13.13
C GLY A 322 21.59 -17.35 -12.35
N ALA A 323 22.37 -18.15 -13.06
CA ALA A 323 22.86 -19.44 -12.61
C ALA A 323 23.52 -19.41 -11.20
N ARG A 324 23.16 -20.39 -10.38
CA ARG A 324 23.69 -20.59 -9.03
C ARG A 324 24.86 -21.57 -9.00
N LEU A 325 26.01 -21.09 -8.51
CA LEU A 325 27.14 -21.91 -8.07
C LEU A 325 27.04 -22.17 -6.57
N SER A 326 27.34 -23.38 -6.10
CA SER A 326 27.17 -23.74 -4.68
C SER A 326 28.13 -24.85 -4.22
N ALA A 327 28.23 -25.04 -2.90
CA ALA A 327 29.09 -26.09 -2.33
C ALA A 327 28.66 -27.52 -2.69
N LEU A 328 27.35 -27.76 -2.79
CA LEU A 328 26.74 -29.06 -3.07
C LEU A 328 26.27 -29.24 -4.52
N GLY A 329 26.49 -28.23 -5.37
CA GLY A 329 26.05 -28.20 -6.77
C GLY A 329 27.20 -27.95 -7.75
N ALA A 330 26.89 -27.27 -8.86
CA ALA A 330 27.92 -26.82 -9.79
C ALA A 330 28.83 -25.78 -9.11
N ASN A 331 30.14 -25.94 -9.27
CA ASN A 331 31.14 -25.02 -8.72
C ASN A 331 31.93 -24.28 -9.81
N THR A 332 31.62 -24.50 -11.08
CA THR A 332 32.21 -23.78 -12.20
C THR A 332 31.15 -23.35 -13.20
N ALA A 333 31.37 -22.21 -13.85
CA ALA A 333 30.61 -21.73 -14.99
C ALA A 333 31.58 -21.31 -16.09
N THR A 334 31.24 -21.58 -17.35
CA THR A 334 32.09 -21.24 -18.49
C THR A 334 31.26 -20.56 -19.57
N TRP A 335 31.68 -19.37 -19.97
CA TRP A 335 31.07 -18.63 -21.08
C TRP A 335 32.00 -18.67 -22.28
N ASN A 336 31.47 -19.14 -23.41
CA ASN A 336 32.14 -19.13 -24.70
C ASN A 336 31.39 -18.15 -25.61
N ILE A 337 31.90 -16.92 -25.70
CA ILE A 337 31.29 -15.86 -26.50
C ILE A 337 31.97 -15.83 -27.87
N PRO A 338 31.24 -16.14 -28.96
CA PRO A 338 31.80 -16.03 -30.29
C PRO A 338 31.98 -14.55 -30.68
N LEU A 339 33.21 -14.19 -31.06
CA LEU A 339 33.53 -12.85 -31.58
C LEU A 339 34.32 -13.00 -32.90
N ASN A 340 33.57 -13.18 -33.99
CA ASN A 340 34.15 -13.38 -35.32
C ASN A 340 34.96 -12.14 -35.73
N HIS A 341 36.10 -12.35 -36.40
CA HIS A 341 36.96 -11.27 -36.90
C HIS A 341 37.45 -10.30 -35.81
N ALA A 342 37.56 -10.76 -34.57
CA ALA A 342 38.21 -10.02 -33.49
C ALA A 342 39.62 -9.58 -33.89
N VAL A 343 40.03 -8.39 -33.44
CA VAL A 343 41.40 -7.91 -33.66
C VAL A 343 42.30 -8.58 -32.63
N LEU A 344 43.09 -9.57 -33.05
CA LEU A 344 43.99 -10.28 -32.13
C LEU A 344 45.12 -9.35 -31.66
N GLY A 345 45.53 -9.52 -30.40
CA GLY A 345 46.57 -8.72 -29.76
C GLY A 345 46.11 -7.35 -29.23
N THR A 346 44.88 -6.90 -29.53
CA THR A 346 44.29 -5.73 -28.87
C THR A 346 43.58 -6.12 -27.57
N PRO A 347 43.58 -5.26 -26.54
CA PRO A 347 42.85 -5.51 -25.30
C PRO A 347 41.35 -5.71 -25.52
N ALA A 348 40.80 -6.73 -24.89
CA ALA A 348 39.37 -6.87 -24.62
C ALA A 348 39.12 -6.69 -23.13
N THR A 349 38.01 -6.06 -22.79
CA THR A 349 37.54 -5.88 -21.43
C THR A 349 36.35 -6.81 -21.20
N VAL A 350 36.39 -7.56 -20.10
CA VAL A 350 35.27 -8.35 -19.60
C VAL A 350 34.90 -7.84 -18.21
N ARG A 351 33.63 -7.54 -17.98
CA ARG A 351 33.11 -7.20 -16.65
C ARG A 351 32.08 -8.24 -16.22
N PHE A 352 31.96 -8.43 -14.92
CA PHE A 352 31.02 -9.40 -14.35
C PHE A 352 30.53 -8.96 -12.99
N GLY A 353 29.30 -9.36 -12.68
CA GLY A 353 28.62 -9.18 -11.40
C GLY A 353 28.14 -10.51 -10.84
N ALA A 354 28.10 -10.63 -9.51
CA ALA A 354 27.48 -11.76 -8.83
C ALA A 354 27.04 -11.38 -7.41
N ALA A 355 25.98 -12.01 -6.92
CA ALA A 355 25.63 -12.00 -5.51
C ALA A 355 26.22 -13.25 -4.82
N MET A 356 26.98 -13.07 -3.75
CA MET A 356 27.62 -14.18 -3.02
C MET A 356 27.18 -14.21 -1.55
N ARG A 357 26.95 -15.41 -1.02
CA ARG A 357 26.50 -15.65 0.35
C ARG A 357 27.26 -16.80 0.98
N SER A 358 27.79 -16.59 2.18
CA SER A 358 28.29 -17.64 3.08
C SER A 358 27.76 -17.38 4.49
N VAL A 359 27.26 -18.40 5.19
CA VAL A 359 26.61 -18.26 6.50
C VAL A 359 27.17 -19.27 7.50
N GLY A 360 27.30 -18.85 8.76
CA GLY A 360 27.60 -19.77 9.86
C GLY A 360 29.09 -19.84 10.22
N THR A 361 29.60 -21.04 10.52
CA THR A 361 30.99 -21.25 10.96
C THR A 361 31.84 -21.77 9.81
N GLY A 362 32.77 -20.97 9.30
CA GLY A 362 33.69 -21.35 8.23
C GLY A 362 34.53 -20.16 7.77
N SER A 363 34.73 -20.03 6.47
CA SER A 363 35.34 -18.84 5.86
C SER A 363 34.40 -18.17 4.87
N ALA A 364 34.76 -16.97 4.43
CA ALA A 364 34.15 -16.39 3.24
C ALA A 364 34.40 -17.29 2.02
N SER A 365 33.44 -17.35 1.10
CA SER A 365 33.59 -18.03 -0.19
C SER A 365 34.36 -17.16 -1.19
N GLN A 366 34.96 -17.81 -2.17
CA GLN A 366 35.73 -17.15 -3.22
C GLN A 366 35.16 -17.48 -4.60
N LEU A 367 35.08 -16.49 -5.48
CA LEU A 367 34.70 -16.66 -6.87
C LEU A 367 35.82 -16.12 -7.75
N ASN A 368 36.55 -17.03 -8.40
CA ASN A 368 37.67 -16.68 -9.27
C ASN A 368 37.23 -16.65 -10.73
N TYR A 369 37.36 -15.49 -11.36
CA TYR A 369 37.17 -15.34 -12.80
C TYR A 369 38.52 -15.38 -13.51
N GLU A 370 38.59 -16.12 -14.62
CA GLU A 370 39.78 -16.24 -15.46
C GLU A 370 39.47 -15.88 -16.91
N PHE A 371 40.33 -15.05 -17.51
CA PHE A 371 40.27 -14.62 -18.91
C PHE A 371 41.68 -14.37 -19.45
N GLU A 372 42.08 -15.06 -20.53
CA GLU A 372 43.38 -14.89 -21.22
C GLU A 372 44.60 -14.94 -20.26
N GLY A 373 44.54 -15.84 -19.27
CA GLY A 373 45.58 -16.02 -18.26
C GLY A 373 45.65 -14.94 -17.18
N GLN A 374 44.78 -13.94 -17.23
CA GLN A 374 44.49 -13.04 -16.11
C GLN A 374 43.41 -13.66 -15.23
N SER A 375 43.45 -13.35 -13.93
CA SER A 375 42.44 -13.79 -13.00
C SER A 375 42.15 -12.76 -11.93
N VAL A 376 40.90 -12.67 -11.48
CA VAL A 376 40.52 -11.91 -10.29
C VAL A 376 39.66 -12.77 -9.40
N THR A 377 39.99 -12.76 -8.11
CA THR A 377 39.24 -13.48 -7.08
C THR A 377 38.37 -12.48 -6.33
N LEU A 378 37.06 -12.68 -6.41
CA LEU A 378 36.07 -11.98 -5.60
C LEU A 378 35.84 -12.78 -4.31
N THR A 379 35.55 -12.11 -3.21
CA THR A 379 35.31 -12.74 -1.91
C THR A 379 34.06 -12.14 -1.29
N ASP A 380 33.21 -12.99 -0.72
CA ASP A 380 32.03 -12.56 0.01
C ASP A 380 32.36 -12.16 1.46
N ASN A 381 31.32 -11.99 2.28
CA ASN A 381 31.44 -11.92 3.73
C ASN A 381 30.86 -13.21 4.34
N LEU A 382 31.47 -13.69 5.42
CA LEU A 382 30.85 -14.69 6.28
C LEU A 382 29.79 -14.02 7.15
N LEU A 383 28.52 -14.27 6.85
CA LEU A 383 27.37 -13.67 7.52
C LEU A 383 26.94 -14.52 8.73
N SER A 384 26.42 -13.86 9.76
CA SER A 384 25.72 -14.56 10.83
C SER A 384 24.38 -15.11 10.30
N PRO A 385 23.86 -16.20 10.89
CA PRO A 385 22.51 -16.67 10.57
C PRO A 385 21.40 -15.62 10.77
N SER A 386 21.66 -14.60 11.59
CA SER A 386 20.77 -13.48 11.89
C SER A 386 20.98 -12.23 11.03
N SER A 387 21.79 -12.30 9.97
CA SER A 387 22.08 -11.13 9.15
C SER A 387 20.86 -10.70 8.32
N LEU A 388 20.60 -9.40 8.30
CA LEU A 388 19.57 -8.75 7.45
C LEU A 388 20.07 -8.49 6.01
N LEU A 389 21.38 -8.63 5.79
CA LEU A 389 21.96 -8.71 4.46
C LEU A 389 21.88 -10.16 4.01
N TYR A 390 21.15 -10.44 2.93
CA TYR A 390 20.99 -11.80 2.42
C TYR A 390 22.27 -12.27 1.71
N ALA A 391 22.79 -11.45 0.80
CA ALA A 391 24.01 -11.73 0.05
C ALA A 391 24.78 -10.43 -0.22
N ARG A 392 26.07 -10.54 -0.47
CA ARG A 392 26.92 -9.42 -0.88
C ARG A 392 26.99 -9.37 -2.40
N TYR A 393 26.66 -8.23 -2.99
CA TYR A 393 26.97 -7.98 -4.39
C TYR A 393 28.48 -7.77 -4.56
N VAL A 394 29.07 -8.47 -5.52
CA VAL A 394 30.47 -8.35 -5.91
C VAL A 394 30.56 -8.22 -7.42
N GLY A 395 31.56 -7.48 -7.89
CA GLY A 395 31.83 -7.34 -9.31
C GLY A 395 33.30 -7.12 -9.57
N GLY A 396 33.70 -7.30 -10.82
CA GLY A 396 35.08 -7.11 -11.24
C GLY A 396 35.21 -6.89 -12.74
N GLU A 397 36.44 -6.61 -13.13
CA GLU A 397 36.83 -6.38 -14.51
C GLU A 397 38.15 -7.11 -14.78
N LEU A 398 38.27 -7.71 -15.97
CA LEU A 398 39.51 -8.26 -16.51
C LEU A 398 39.78 -7.62 -17.87
N ILE A 399 41.00 -7.16 -18.07
CA ILE A 399 41.48 -6.61 -19.34
C ILE A 399 42.66 -7.44 -19.80
N ALA A 400 42.58 -7.99 -21.01
CA ALA A 400 43.65 -8.79 -21.58
C ALA A 400 43.63 -8.75 -23.13
N PRO A 401 44.81 -8.85 -23.78
CA PRO A 401 44.86 -8.93 -25.24
C PRO A 401 44.27 -10.27 -25.74
N LEU A 402 43.40 -10.21 -26.74
CA LEU A 402 42.80 -11.41 -27.32
C LEU A 402 43.82 -12.27 -28.05
N THR A 403 43.86 -13.56 -27.73
CA THR A 403 44.72 -14.55 -28.41
C THR A 403 43.95 -15.43 -29.40
N LEU A 404 42.62 -15.50 -29.26
CA LEU A 404 41.72 -16.29 -30.09
C LEU A 404 40.57 -15.42 -30.64
N GLU A 405 39.93 -15.88 -31.72
CA GLU A 405 38.67 -15.29 -32.20
C GLU A 405 37.52 -15.75 -31.29
N GLY A 406 37.28 -15.00 -30.22
CA GLY A 406 36.25 -15.27 -29.22
C GLY A 406 36.72 -14.94 -27.82
N ILE A 407 35.76 -14.84 -26.89
CA ILE A 407 36.01 -14.58 -25.48
C ILE A 407 35.61 -15.83 -24.69
N GLN A 408 36.57 -16.39 -23.94
CA GLN A 408 36.35 -17.54 -23.06
C GLN A 408 36.60 -17.12 -21.62
N VAL A 409 35.59 -17.21 -20.78
CA VAL A 409 35.67 -16.83 -19.37
C VAL A 409 35.28 -18.03 -18.51
N LEU A 410 36.12 -18.36 -17.55
CA LEU A 410 35.86 -19.41 -16.56
C LEU A 410 35.67 -18.77 -15.19
N ALA A 411 34.51 -19.00 -14.57
CA ALA A 411 34.29 -18.74 -13.16
C ALA A 411 34.44 -20.04 -12.36
N THR A 412 35.23 -20.01 -11.29
CA THR A 412 35.42 -21.12 -10.35
C THR A 412 35.05 -20.66 -8.94
N PHE A 413 34.03 -21.28 -8.37
CA PHE A 413 33.53 -21.02 -7.02
C PHE A 413 34.18 -21.98 -6.02
N THR A 414 34.81 -21.41 -5.00
CA THR A 414 35.35 -22.12 -3.84
C THR A 414 34.47 -21.80 -2.63
N PRO A 415 33.60 -22.72 -2.19
CA PRO A 415 32.72 -22.49 -1.06
C PRO A 415 33.51 -22.33 0.24
N GLY A 416 33.09 -21.41 1.11
CA GLY A 416 33.67 -21.22 2.44
C GLY A 416 32.93 -21.98 3.55
N THR A 417 31.69 -22.41 3.26
CA THR A 417 30.76 -23.17 4.10
C THR A 417 29.92 -24.11 3.22
N ASP A 418 29.22 -25.09 3.81
CA ASP A 418 28.31 -25.98 3.07
C ASP A 418 27.08 -25.23 2.49
N ASP A 419 26.71 -24.09 3.09
CA ASP A 419 25.63 -23.20 2.63
C ASP A 419 26.13 -22.05 1.74
N SER A 420 27.39 -22.10 1.29
CA SER A 420 27.96 -21.06 0.42
C SER A 420 27.36 -21.12 -0.99
N ASN A 421 26.94 -19.96 -1.50
CA ASN A 421 26.32 -19.80 -2.81
C ASN A 421 26.85 -18.55 -3.54
N ALA A 422 26.91 -18.60 -4.86
CA ALA A 422 27.13 -17.46 -5.74
C ALA A 422 26.13 -17.50 -6.89
N TRP A 423 25.37 -16.42 -7.08
CA TRP A 423 24.43 -16.23 -8.18
C TRP A 423 25.02 -15.23 -9.15
N ILE A 424 25.15 -15.63 -10.42
CA ILE A 424 25.73 -14.76 -11.45
C ILE A 424 24.69 -13.70 -11.83
N ASP A 425 25.10 -12.44 -11.90
CA ASP A 425 24.25 -11.34 -12.39
C ASP A 425 24.43 -11.22 -13.91
N PHE A 426 25.52 -10.58 -14.33
CA PHE A 426 25.87 -10.42 -15.73
C PHE A 426 27.33 -10.76 -16.01
N LEU A 427 27.62 -10.98 -17.29
CA LEU A 427 28.95 -10.91 -17.89
C LEU A 427 28.88 -10.07 -19.16
N THR A 428 29.56 -8.93 -19.18
CA THR A 428 29.65 -8.04 -20.34
C THR A 428 31.04 -8.11 -20.94
N TYR A 429 31.13 -7.83 -22.23
CA TYR A 429 32.40 -7.72 -22.94
C TYR A 429 32.41 -6.50 -23.85
N GLN A 430 33.61 -5.97 -24.07
CA GLN A 430 33.90 -5.05 -25.16
C GLN A 430 35.28 -5.36 -25.77
N ALA A 431 35.37 -5.38 -27.08
CA ALA A 431 36.59 -5.74 -27.80
C ALA A 431 36.62 -5.16 -29.22
N SER A 432 37.82 -4.86 -29.72
CA SER A 432 38.00 -4.43 -31.10
C SER A 432 37.68 -5.56 -32.09
N GLN A 433 36.86 -5.24 -33.09
CA GLN A 433 36.44 -6.16 -34.14
C GLN A 433 36.69 -5.53 -35.52
N ASN A 434 37.26 -6.29 -36.46
CA ASN A 434 37.41 -5.83 -37.83
C ASN A 434 36.03 -5.70 -38.50
N LEU A 435 35.84 -4.65 -39.30
CA LEU A 435 34.63 -4.44 -40.09
C LEU A 435 34.60 -5.41 -41.28
N VAL A 436 34.18 -6.64 -41.02
CA VAL A 436 34.01 -7.70 -42.01
C VAL A 436 32.61 -8.29 -41.89
N TYR A 437 31.76 -8.00 -42.87
CA TYR A 437 30.41 -8.56 -42.94
C TYR A 437 30.44 -9.97 -43.51
N THR A 438 29.83 -10.92 -42.79
CA THR A 438 29.76 -12.33 -43.20
C THR A 438 28.35 -12.69 -43.66
N SER A 439 27.37 -12.61 -42.77
CA SER A 439 25.96 -12.91 -43.00
C SER A 439 25.13 -12.37 -41.84
N GLY A 440 23.81 -12.47 -41.92
CA GLY A 440 22.95 -12.10 -40.81
C GLY A 440 22.76 -10.59 -40.67
N GLN A 441 22.65 -10.14 -39.43
CA GLN A 441 22.67 -8.73 -39.06
C GLN A 441 23.95 -8.46 -38.25
N MET A 442 24.66 -7.38 -38.55
CA MET A 442 25.87 -6.96 -37.86
C MET A 442 25.67 -5.52 -37.37
N HIS A 443 25.79 -5.33 -36.06
CA HIS A 443 25.82 -4.00 -35.46
C HIS A 443 27.24 -3.44 -35.46
N ILE A 444 27.38 -2.15 -35.78
CA ILE A 444 28.65 -1.45 -35.90
C ILE A 444 28.58 -0.20 -35.03
N ASN A 445 29.56 0.00 -34.16
CA ASN A 445 29.57 1.11 -33.21
C ASN A 445 30.71 2.09 -33.55
N GLY A 446 30.35 3.32 -33.92
CA GLY A 446 31.29 4.40 -34.17
C GLY A 446 31.51 5.25 -32.93
N LEU A 447 32.71 5.24 -32.36
CA LEU A 447 33.05 6.07 -31.20
C LEU A 447 33.25 7.55 -31.59
N PRO A 448 33.07 8.51 -30.67
CA PRO A 448 33.32 9.94 -30.94
C PRO A 448 34.81 10.31 -31.02
N ILE A 449 35.70 9.35 -30.78
CA ILE A 449 37.16 9.52 -30.70
C ILE A 449 37.89 8.54 -31.62
N ASP A 450 39.12 8.90 -32.01
CA ASP A 450 40.07 8.03 -32.71
C ASP A 450 40.81 7.08 -31.74
N ALA A 451 41.70 6.24 -32.28
CA ALA A 451 42.50 5.30 -31.50
C ALA A 451 43.49 5.99 -30.53
N GLU A 452 43.82 7.26 -30.77
CA GLU A 452 44.67 8.10 -29.93
C GLU A 452 43.87 8.94 -28.91
N GLY A 453 42.54 8.85 -28.91
CA GLY A 453 41.64 9.57 -28.01
C GLY A 453 41.29 11.00 -28.45
N ASN A 454 41.59 11.38 -29.70
CA ASN A 454 41.23 12.71 -30.22
C ASN A 454 39.79 12.71 -30.76
N PRO A 455 39.04 13.82 -30.62
CA PRO A 455 37.72 13.96 -31.24
C PRO A 455 37.78 13.82 -32.76
N VAL A 456 36.82 13.07 -33.31
CA VAL A 456 36.64 12.88 -34.76
C VAL A 456 35.41 13.67 -35.20
N ALA A 457 35.48 14.45 -36.28
CA ALA A 457 34.33 15.19 -36.79
C ALA A 457 33.66 14.48 -37.97
N GLY A 458 34.42 13.74 -38.79
CA GLY A 458 33.90 12.91 -39.87
C GLY A 458 34.69 11.62 -40.08
N ALA A 459 33.99 10.51 -40.23
CA ALA A 459 34.59 9.19 -40.42
C ALA A 459 34.09 8.49 -41.70
N GLU A 460 35.00 7.79 -42.38
CA GLU A 460 34.68 6.85 -43.46
C GLU A 460 34.71 5.42 -42.93
N TYR A 461 33.61 4.68 -43.02
CA TYR A 461 33.54 3.28 -42.63
C TYR A 461 33.77 2.38 -43.83
N VAL A 462 34.68 1.42 -43.71
CA VAL A 462 35.01 0.45 -44.76
C VAL A 462 34.69 -0.96 -44.29
N LEU A 463 33.52 -1.46 -44.71
CA LEU A 463 33.01 -2.79 -44.38
C LEU A 463 33.40 -3.80 -45.47
N GLY A 464 34.40 -4.62 -45.18
CA GLY A 464 34.86 -5.70 -46.06
C GLY A 464 33.99 -6.95 -45.99
N GLY A 465 34.35 -7.97 -46.77
CA GLY A 465 33.66 -9.27 -46.79
C GLY A 465 32.53 -9.35 -47.80
N ASN A 466 31.39 -9.90 -47.40
CA ASN A 466 30.20 -9.95 -48.22
C ASN A 466 29.52 -8.57 -48.27
N ALA A 467 28.82 -8.25 -49.36
CA ALA A 467 27.97 -7.06 -49.37
C ALA A 467 26.69 -7.31 -48.54
N PRO A 468 26.33 -6.41 -47.60
CA PRO A 468 24.98 -6.32 -47.05
C PRO A 468 24.02 -5.76 -48.11
N ASP A 469 22.72 -5.96 -47.92
CA ASP A 469 21.70 -5.36 -48.78
C ASP A 469 21.45 -3.89 -48.39
N GLU A 470 21.48 -3.59 -47.09
CA GLU A 470 21.28 -2.25 -46.52
C GLU A 470 22.18 -2.02 -45.30
N VAL A 471 22.42 -0.75 -45.00
CA VAL A 471 23.00 -0.27 -43.74
C VAL A 471 22.06 0.80 -43.19
N TRP A 472 21.61 0.63 -41.94
CA TRP A 472 20.76 1.61 -41.27
C TRP A 472 21.52 2.26 -40.10
N ASP A 473 21.35 3.56 -39.92
CA ASP A 473 21.71 4.28 -38.70
C ASP A 473 20.59 4.08 -37.69
N VAL A 474 20.94 3.43 -36.57
CA VAL A 474 20.07 3.03 -35.47
C VAL A 474 20.49 3.69 -34.16
N THR A 475 21.24 4.79 -34.25
CA THR A 475 21.71 5.56 -33.08
C THR A 475 20.53 6.04 -32.23
N ASP A 476 19.53 6.64 -32.87
CA ASP A 476 18.24 6.97 -32.27
C ASP A 476 17.20 5.91 -32.68
N PRO A 477 16.65 5.12 -31.74
CA PRO A 477 15.64 4.11 -32.05
C PRO A 477 14.28 4.68 -32.51
N LEU A 478 14.04 5.98 -32.34
CA LEU A 478 12.84 6.66 -32.82
C LEU A 478 13.02 7.30 -34.20
N GLU A 479 14.27 7.54 -34.63
CA GLU A 479 14.62 8.28 -35.86
C GLU A 479 15.61 7.49 -36.73
N VAL A 480 15.29 6.21 -36.98
CA VAL A 480 16.12 5.29 -37.78
C VAL A 480 16.22 5.76 -39.24
N LYS A 481 17.43 5.73 -39.80
CA LYS A 481 17.69 6.24 -41.16
C LYS A 481 18.44 5.22 -42.01
N ARG A 482 18.20 5.23 -43.32
CA ARG A 482 18.96 4.44 -44.29
C ARG A 482 20.26 5.14 -44.63
N VAL A 483 21.37 4.43 -44.65
CA VAL A 483 22.67 4.98 -45.02
C VAL A 483 22.96 4.66 -46.48
N ALA A 484 23.24 5.69 -47.28
CA ALA A 484 23.67 5.50 -48.65
C ALA A 484 25.10 4.93 -48.67
N THR A 485 25.27 3.77 -49.30
CA THR A 485 26.57 3.10 -49.39
C THR A 485 27.10 3.09 -50.81
N THR A 486 28.42 3.04 -50.95
CA THR A 486 29.12 2.85 -52.22
C THR A 486 30.01 1.62 -52.15
N ASN A 487 30.45 1.10 -53.30
CA ASN A 487 31.37 -0.02 -53.34
C ASN A 487 32.76 0.46 -53.74
N ALA A 488 33.75 0.23 -52.87
CA ALA A 488 35.15 0.61 -53.12
C ALA A 488 36.07 -0.58 -52.83
N ASN A 489 36.84 -1.01 -53.83
CA ASN A 489 37.76 -2.15 -53.75
C ASN A 489 37.12 -3.46 -53.25
N GLY A 490 35.82 -3.67 -53.47
CA GLY A 490 35.08 -4.85 -53.02
C GLY A 490 34.53 -4.74 -51.59
N SER A 491 34.70 -3.59 -50.92
CA SER A 491 34.09 -3.27 -49.63
C SER A 491 32.91 -2.33 -49.78
N THR A 492 31.95 -2.40 -48.87
CA THR A 492 30.86 -1.44 -48.72
C THR A 492 31.37 -0.25 -47.90
N VAL A 493 31.18 0.97 -48.41
CA VAL A 493 31.73 2.20 -47.82
C VAL A 493 30.66 3.27 -47.67
N TRP A 494 30.66 3.94 -46.53
CA TRP A 494 29.88 5.16 -46.29
C TRP A 494 30.67 6.14 -45.43
N GLN A 495 30.27 7.41 -45.49
CA GLN A 495 30.86 8.49 -44.73
C GLN A 495 29.78 9.14 -43.89
N ASP A 496 30.10 9.50 -42.65
CA ASP A 496 29.15 10.11 -41.73
C ASP A 496 29.81 11.14 -40.82
N VAL A 497 28.98 12.02 -40.27
CA VAL A 497 29.38 12.92 -39.20
C VAL A 497 29.58 12.12 -37.91
N VAL A 498 30.62 12.47 -37.16
CA VAL A 498 30.84 11.92 -35.83
C VAL A 498 30.50 13.01 -34.82
N GLY A 499 29.46 12.77 -34.02
CA GLY A 499 29.02 13.67 -32.95
C GLY A 499 29.76 13.43 -31.64
N ASP A 500 29.28 14.07 -30.57
CA ASP A 500 29.85 13.92 -29.22
C ASP A 500 29.46 12.61 -28.51
N ALA A 501 28.54 11.84 -29.11
CA ALA A 501 28.08 10.54 -28.64
C ALA A 501 28.35 9.45 -29.69
N PRO A 502 28.46 8.16 -29.28
CA PRO A 502 28.65 7.09 -30.24
C PRO A 502 27.51 6.98 -31.25
N THR A 503 27.87 6.67 -32.49
CA THR A 503 26.94 6.32 -33.57
C THR A 503 26.79 4.81 -33.64
N ARG A 504 25.62 4.33 -34.09
CA ARG A 504 25.34 2.90 -34.19
C ARG A 504 24.68 2.58 -35.52
N TYR A 505 25.21 1.59 -36.22
CA TYR A 505 24.68 1.11 -37.50
C TYR A 505 24.28 -0.36 -37.44
N ALA A 506 23.29 -0.75 -38.23
CA ALA A 506 22.90 -2.13 -38.49
C ALA A 506 23.11 -2.45 -39.98
N ALA A 507 24.08 -3.31 -40.31
CA ALA A 507 24.32 -3.83 -41.64
C ALA A 507 23.72 -5.23 -41.77
N PHE A 508 22.86 -5.46 -42.76
CA PHE A 508 22.11 -6.72 -42.84
C PHE A 508 21.74 -7.14 -44.26
N ARG A 509 21.22 -8.36 -44.37
CA ARG A 509 20.55 -8.87 -45.57
C ARG A 509 19.08 -9.09 -45.30
N TRP A 510 18.24 -8.84 -46.30
CA TRP A 510 16.79 -9.04 -46.21
C TRP A 510 16.41 -10.48 -45.86
N SER A 511 17.20 -11.46 -46.27
CA SER A 511 16.98 -12.87 -45.90
C SER A 511 17.25 -13.20 -44.43
N SER A 512 17.77 -12.24 -43.64
CA SER A 512 18.19 -12.42 -42.24
C SER A 512 17.42 -11.54 -41.27
N VAL A 513 16.35 -10.89 -41.74
CA VAL A 513 15.45 -10.11 -40.90
C VAL A 513 14.72 -11.04 -39.92
N LEU A 514 14.42 -10.51 -38.75
CA LEU A 514 13.66 -11.20 -37.72
C LEU A 514 12.16 -11.06 -38.00
N ARG A 515 11.35 -11.99 -37.48
CA ARG A 515 9.90 -11.96 -37.59
C ARG A 515 9.28 -11.67 -36.24
N PRO A 516 8.36 -10.70 -36.12
CA PRO A 516 7.64 -10.46 -34.89
C PRO A 516 6.62 -11.58 -34.62
N GLU A 517 6.26 -11.78 -33.37
CA GLU A 517 5.15 -12.66 -32.99
C GLU A 517 3.82 -11.90 -33.06
N ALA A 518 2.78 -12.51 -33.63
CA ALA A 518 1.46 -11.89 -33.71
C ALA A 518 0.68 -12.06 -32.40
N LEU A 519 0.21 -10.95 -31.80
CA LEU A 519 -0.61 -10.97 -30.58
C LEU A 519 -2.12 -10.87 -30.87
N GLY A 520 -2.49 -10.36 -32.05
CA GLY A 520 -3.89 -10.25 -32.50
C GLY A 520 -4.45 -8.84 -32.41
N ALA A 521 -5.78 -8.70 -32.47
CA ALA A 521 -6.46 -7.41 -32.48
C ALA A 521 -6.36 -6.68 -31.12
N VAL A 522 -6.25 -5.36 -31.17
CA VAL A 522 -6.22 -4.46 -29.99
C VAL A 522 -7.39 -3.49 -30.05
N GLY A 523 -8.01 -3.25 -28.90
CA GLY A 523 -9.10 -2.29 -28.77
C GLY A 523 -8.62 -0.84 -28.88
N ASN A 524 -9.55 0.07 -29.18
CA ASN A 524 -9.26 1.50 -29.10
C ASN A 524 -9.29 1.97 -27.64
N SER A 525 -8.35 2.82 -27.25
CA SER A 525 -8.28 3.43 -25.92
C SER A 525 -7.89 4.90 -26.03
N ASN A 526 -8.35 5.72 -25.08
CA ASN A 526 -8.07 7.16 -25.07
C ASN A 526 -7.75 7.68 -23.66
N VAL A 527 -6.63 7.23 -23.12
CA VAL A 527 -6.13 7.67 -21.82
C VAL A 527 -5.83 9.18 -21.83
N HIS A 528 -5.34 9.72 -22.95
CA HIS A 528 -5.15 11.17 -23.11
C HIS A 528 -6.47 11.94 -23.13
N GLY A 529 -7.62 11.30 -23.38
CA GLY A 529 -8.92 11.96 -23.38
C GLY A 529 -9.49 12.26 -21.99
N LEU A 530 -8.84 11.82 -20.92
CA LEU A 530 -9.29 12.04 -19.55
C LEU A 530 -9.34 13.55 -19.24
N GLY A 531 -10.50 13.99 -18.75
CA GLY A 531 -10.77 15.38 -18.35
C GLY A 531 -10.30 15.68 -16.93
N GLU A 532 -11.02 16.57 -16.26
CA GLU A 532 -10.77 16.85 -14.84
C GLU A 532 -11.30 15.69 -13.97
N VAL A 533 -10.43 15.10 -13.16
CA VAL A 533 -10.69 13.88 -12.38
C VAL A 533 -10.09 14.06 -10.97
N ASP A 534 -10.84 13.69 -9.93
CA ASP A 534 -10.39 13.76 -8.54
C ASP A 534 -9.72 12.45 -8.10
N ASN A 535 -10.27 11.30 -8.49
CA ASN A 535 -9.71 9.96 -8.23
C ASN A 535 -9.54 9.16 -9.53
N VAL A 536 -8.34 8.63 -9.77
CA VAL A 536 -8.07 7.69 -10.86
C VAL A 536 -7.99 6.28 -10.28
N ILE A 537 -8.86 5.38 -10.71
CA ILE A 537 -8.82 3.96 -10.34
C ILE A 537 -8.15 3.19 -11.48
N VAL A 538 -6.92 2.73 -11.27
CA VAL A 538 -6.23 1.84 -12.21
C VAL A 538 -6.54 0.39 -11.83
N THR A 539 -7.01 -0.40 -12.80
CA THR A 539 -7.44 -1.78 -12.57
C THR A 539 -7.12 -2.72 -13.75
N VAL A 540 -7.57 -3.96 -13.64
CA VAL A 540 -7.43 -5.04 -14.64
C VAL A 540 -8.81 -5.55 -15.04
N PRO A 541 -8.96 -6.17 -16.23
CA PRO A 541 -10.26 -6.59 -16.74
C PRO A 541 -11.09 -7.46 -15.78
N GLY A 542 -10.44 -8.33 -15.01
CA GLY A 542 -11.11 -9.21 -14.03
C GLY A 542 -11.70 -8.50 -12.81
N LEU A 543 -11.31 -7.25 -12.55
CA LEU A 543 -11.73 -6.46 -11.38
C LEU A 543 -12.53 -5.20 -11.76
N LEU A 544 -12.79 -4.97 -13.06
CA LEU A 544 -13.52 -3.80 -13.55
C LEU A 544 -14.87 -3.58 -12.85
N GLU A 545 -15.62 -4.66 -12.58
CA GLU A 545 -16.91 -4.57 -11.89
C GLU A 545 -16.80 -3.95 -10.50
N ALA A 546 -15.78 -4.33 -9.72
CA ALA A 546 -15.52 -3.74 -8.41
C ALA A 546 -15.03 -2.29 -8.53
N ALA A 547 -14.18 -1.99 -9.53
CA ALA A 547 -13.69 -0.64 -9.79
C ALA A 547 -14.82 0.33 -10.17
N ASP A 548 -15.73 -0.09 -11.05
CA ASP A 548 -16.91 0.68 -11.45
C ASP A 548 -17.88 0.88 -10.27
N SER A 549 -18.02 -0.13 -9.41
CA SER A 549 -18.82 -0.04 -8.19
C SER A 549 -18.25 1.00 -7.22
N LEU A 550 -16.94 0.96 -6.96
CA LEU A 550 -16.25 1.95 -6.12
C LEU A 550 -16.33 3.37 -6.73
N ALA A 551 -16.11 3.49 -8.04
CA ALA A 551 -16.25 4.75 -8.76
C ALA A 551 -17.66 5.34 -8.61
N SER A 552 -18.69 4.50 -8.66
CA SER A 552 -20.08 4.92 -8.48
C SER A 552 -20.37 5.43 -7.06
N LEU A 553 -19.79 4.81 -6.03
CA LEU A 553 -19.89 5.27 -4.64
C LEU A 553 -19.30 6.68 -4.46
N HIS A 554 -18.11 6.91 -5.01
CA HIS A 554 -17.45 8.21 -4.97
C HIS A 554 -18.15 9.27 -5.81
N ALA A 555 -18.63 8.90 -7.00
CA ALA A 555 -19.40 9.81 -7.85
C ALA A 555 -20.70 10.26 -7.18
N ALA A 556 -21.37 9.38 -6.42
CA ALA A 556 -22.54 9.73 -5.61
C ALA A 556 -22.21 10.75 -4.51
N ARG A 557 -20.95 10.84 -4.08
CA ARG A 557 -20.42 11.81 -3.10
C ARG A 557 -19.80 13.06 -3.74
N GLY A 558 -19.91 13.20 -5.06
CA GLY A 558 -19.48 14.39 -5.79
C GLY A 558 -18.03 14.36 -6.30
N LEU A 559 -17.31 13.24 -6.17
CA LEU A 559 -15.99 13.08 -6.77
C LEU A 559 -16.10 12.70 -8.26
N ARG A 560 -15.22 13.25 -9.08
CA ARG A 560 -15.04 12.81 -10.47
C ARG A 560 -14.07 11.65 -10.48
N VAL A 561 -14.52 10.50 -10.96
CA VAL A 561 -13.72 9.27 -10.95
C VAL A 561 -13.52 8.75 -12.36
N ALA A 562 -12.29 8.37 -12.69
CA ALA A 562 -11.96 7.66 -13.91
C ALA A 562 -11.50 6.24 -13.58
N VAL A 563 -12.11 5.23 -14.21
CA VAL A 563 -11.65 3.83 -14.15
C VAL A 563 -10.85 3.56 -15.42
N VAL A 564 -9.60 3.12 -15.26
CA VAL A 564 -8.65 2.94 -16.36
C VAL A 564 -8.01 1.55 -16.28
N PRO A 565 -8.17 0.69 -17.30
CA PRO A 565 -7.41 -0.55 -17.39
C PRO A 565 -5.90 -0.26 -17.50
N GLN A 566 -5.06 -0.93 -16.71
CA GLN A 566 -3.60 -0.71 -16.77
C GLN A 566 -3.01 -1.00 -18.16
N GLN A 567 -3.62 -1.91 -18.93
CA GLN A 567 -3.16 -2.20 -20.29
C GLN A 567 -3.29 -0.99 -21.21
N ASP A 568 -4.36 -0.19 -21.07
CA ASP A 568 -4.54 1.03 -21.86
C ASP A 568 -3.46 2.07 -21.52
N VAL A 569 -3.05 2.13 -20.25
CA VAL A 569 -1.95 2.98 -19.77
C VAL A 569 -0.62 2.52 -20.36
N PHE A 570 -0.37 1.20 -20.38
CA PHE A 570 0.84 0.65 -21.00
C PHE A 570 0.88 0.89 -22.51
N ASP A 571 -0.24 0.68 -23.20
CA ASP A 571 -0.32 0.85 -24.65
C ASP A 571 -0.07 2.32 -25.05
N ALA A 572 -0.53 3.28 -24.24
CA ALA A 572 -0.28 4.71 -24.45
C ALA A 572 1.15 5.13 -24.10
N PHE A 573 1.65 4.81 -22.90
CA PHE A 573 2.90 5.40 -22.40
C PHE A 573 4.12 4.48 -22.48
N SER A 574 3.96 3.16 -22.38
CA SER A 574 5.07 2.21 -22.35
C SER A 574 5.25 1.38 -23.63
N SER A 575 4.46 1.64 -24.69
CA SER A 575 4.37 0.76 -25.86
C SER A 575 4.05 -0.69 -25.46
N GLY A 576 3.14 -0.85 -24.50
CA GLY A 576 2.61 -2.14 -24.06
C GLY A 576 3.51 -2.93 -23.09
N VAL A 577 4.68 -2.41 -22.70
CA VAL A 577 5.55 -3.01 -21.67
C VAL A 577 4.94 -2.77 -20.29
N ALA A 578 4.95 -3.77 -19.40
CA ALA A 578 4.45 -3.64 -18.03
C ALA A 578 5.41 -2.80 -17.15
N ASP A 579 5.48 -1.50 -17.46
CA ASP A 579 6.39 -0.53 -16.85
C ASP A 579 5.63 0.35 -15.84
N PRO A 580 5.98 0.35 -14.54
CA PRO A 580 5.30 1.17 -13.53
C PRO A 580 5.35 2.67 -13.85
N THR A 581 6.39 3.14 -14.55
CA THR A 581 6.49 4.55 -14.94
C THR A 581 5.38 4.97 -15.90
N ALA A 582 4.70 4.05 -16.59
CA ALA A 582 3.50 4.35 -17.38
C ALA A 582 2.34 4.87 -16.52
N VAL A 583 2.09 4.24 -15.37
CA VAL A 583 1.07 4.68 -14.40
C VAL A 583 1.46 6.02 -13.80
N LYS A 584 2.75 6.21 -13.50
CA LYS A 584 3.27 7.51 -13.08
C LYS A 584 3.05 8.59 -14.15
N MET A 585 3.27 8.27 -15.43
CA MET A 585 3.05 9.18 -16.55
C MET A 585 1.58 9.58 -16.73
N LEU A 586 0.62 8.68 -16.48
CA LEU A 586 -0.80 9.02 -16.41
C LEU A 586 -1.05 10.13 -15.39
N MET A 587 -0.51 9.99 -14.19
CA MET A 587 -0.67 10.99 -13.12
C MET A 587 0.09 12.29 -13.43
N MET A 588 1.30 12.20 -14.01
CA MET A 588 2.04 13.38 -14.49
C MET A 588 1.25 14.15 -15.54
N MET A 589 0.62 13.47 -16.49
CA MET A 589 -0.20 14.11 -17.53
C MET A 589 -1.35 14.91 -16.93
N LEU A 590 -2.09 14.33 -15.99
CA LEU A 590 -3.22 15.00 -15.35
C LEU A 590 -2.77 16.22 -14.52
N THR A 591 -1.66 16.08 -13.79
CA THR A 591 -1.06 17.18 -13.01
C THR A 591 -0.53 18.30 -13.90
N ASP A 592 0.20 17.97 -14.97
CA ASP A 592 0.73 18.95 -15.92
C ASP A 592 -0.40 19.73 -16.60
N ARG A 593 -1.48 19.05 -16.98
CA ARG A 593 -2.68 19.72 -17.55
C ARG A 593 -3.34 20.66 -16.57
N ALA A 594 -3.46 20.28 -15.31
CA ALA A 594 -4.00 21.14 -14.28
C ALA A 594 -3.13 22.39 -14.08
N ALA A 595 -1.81 22.23 -14.01
CA ALA A 595 -0.87 23.33 -13.94
C ALA A 595 -0.97 24.26 -15.17
N GLN A 596 -1.10 23.70 -16.37
CA GLN A 596 -1.22 24.46 -17.64
C GLN A 596 -2.59 25.14 -17.82
N SER A 597 -3.59 24.77 -17.04
CA SER A 597 -4.95 25.32 -17.13
C SER A 597 -5.14 26.66 -16.43
N ASP A 598 -4.12 27.14 -15.69
CA ASP A 598 -4.19 28.34 -14.85
C ASP A 598 -5.36 28.31 -13.85
N GLY A 599 -5.54 27.13 -13.21
CA GLY A 599 -6.58 26.88 -12.21
C GLY A 599 -7.98 26.58 -12.77
N ALA A 600 -8.14 26.49 -14.10
CA ALA A 600 -9.43 26.14 -14.71
C ALA A 600 -9.84 24.69 -14.45
N ILE A 601 -8.87 23.78 -14.26
CA ILE A 601 -9.09 22.41 -13.77
C ILE A 601 -8.17 22.15 -12.57
N GLN A 602 -8.63 21.32 -11.63
CA GLN A 602 -7.84 20.91 -10.47
C GLN A 602 -7.00 19.66 -10.77
N PRO A 603 -5.82 19.50 -10.14
CA PRO A 603 -5.04 18.27 -10.24
C PRO A 603 -5.76 17.11 -9.54
N PRO A 604 -5.49 15.86 -9.94
CA PRO A 604 -6.05 14.69 -9.26
C PRO A 604 -5.57 14.63 -7.81
N ARG A 605 -6.49 14.28 -6.90
CA ARG A 605 -6.20 14.16 -5.47
C ARG A 605 -5.76 12.75 -5.10
N TYR A 606 -6.31 11.74 -5.79
CA TYR A 606 -6.12 10.34 -5.43
C TYR A 606 -5.80 9.44 -6.63
N LEU A 607 -4.99 8.41 -6.36
CA LEU A 607 -4.78 7.25 -7.21
C LEU A 607 -5.15 5.99 -6.42
N THR A 608 -6.18 5.26 -6.87
CA THR A 608 -6.53 3.95 -6.33
C THR A 608 -6.00 2.86 -7.27
N LEU A 609 -5.18 1.96 -6.75
CA LEU A 609 -4.73 0.76 -7.47
C LEU A 609 -5.60 -0.43 -7.04
N MET A 610 -6.43 -0.97 -7.94
CA MET A 610 -7.32 -2.10 -7.63
C MET A 610 -6.86 -3.38 -8.31
N GLY A 611 -6.05 -4.14 -7.59
CA GLY A 611 -5.45 -5.40 -8.00
C GLY A 611 -4.19 -5.68 -7.18
N ASP A 612 -3.88 -6.96 -7.07
CA ASP A 612 -2.75 -7.44 -6.27
C ASP A 612 -1.39 -7.07 -6.91
N ALA A 613 -0.25 -7.38 -6.28
CA ALA A 613 1.07 -7.22 -6.91
C ALA A 613 1.82 -8.55 -6.98
N SER A 614 3.02 -8.53 -7.57
CA SER A 614 3.90 -9.69 -7.58
C SER A 614 5.36 -9.28 -7.63
N TYR A 615 6.19 -9.86 -6.76
CA TYR A 615 7.64 -9.69 -6.79
C TYR A 615 8.25 -10.15 -8.12
N GLU A 616 7.51 -10.91 -8.94
CA GLU A 616 7.82 -11.22 -10.34
C GLU A 616 7.64 -10.00 -11.26
N ASN A 617 8.33 -8.91 -10.92
CA ASN A 617 8.22 -7.59 -11.54
C ASN A 617 8.58 -7.53 -13.04
N ARG A 618 9.11 -8.61 -13.62
CA ARG A 618 9.40 -8.73 -15.05
C ARG A 618 8.26 -9.38 -15.84
N ASN A 619 7.38 -10.13 -15.18
CA ASN A 619 6.37 -10.99 -15.81
C ASN A 619 4.93 -10.59 -15.43
N VAL A 620 4.70 -9.34 -15.03
CA VAL A 620 3.34 -8.86 -14.73
C VAL A 620 2.51 -8.84 -16.02
N GLN A 621 1.72 -9.90 -16.23
CA GLN A 621 0.84 -10.03 -17.39
C GLN A 621 -0.43 -9.19 -17.17
N GLY A 622 -0.82 -8.38 -18.16
CA GLY A 622 -1.99 -7.48 -18.08
C GLY A 622 -3.37 -8.16 -17.95
N ASN A 623 -3.43 -9.50 -18.03
CA ASN A 623 -4.67 -10.27 -18.09
C ASN A 623 -5.00 -11.03 -16.78
N GLY A 624 -4.13 -10.96 -15.77
CA GLY A 624 -4.38 -11.50 -14.43
C GLY A 624 -5.06 -10.50 -13.50
N THR A 625 -5.00 -10.76 -12.20
CA THR A 625 -5.46 -9.83 -11.15
C THR A 625 -4.34 -8.93 -10.60
N THR A 626 -3.13 -9.08 -11.13
CA THR A 626 -1.93 -8.34 -10.73
C THR A 626 -1.84 -6.98 -11.42
N ILE A 627 -1.66 -5.93 -10.63
CA ILE A 627 -1.22 -4.60 -11.06
C ILE A 627 0.27 -4.43 -10.78
N VAL A 628 0.95 -3.70 -11.67
CA VAL A 628 2.36 -3.37 -11.51
C VAL A 628 2.65 -2.66 -10.17
N GLY A 629 3.72 -3.07 -9.49
CA GLY A 629 4.29 -2.38 -8.33
C GLY A 629 5.63 -1.73 -8.71
N HIS A 630 6.05 -0.71 -7.96
CA HIS A 630 7.42 -0.18 -8.06
C HIS A 630 8.32 -0.79 -6.98
N TYR A 631 9.51 -1.21 -7.41
CA TYR A 631 10.49 -1.88 -6.57
C TYR A 631 11.79 -1.08 -6.48
N SER A 632 12.38 -1.06 -5.28
CA SER A 632 13.68 -0.44 -5.05
C SER A 632 14.79 -1.09 -5.86
N SER A 633 15.88 -0.36 -6.10
CA SER A 633 17.12 -0.90 -6.68
C SER A 633 17.83 -1.86 -5.73
N GLU A 634 17.68 -1.63 -4.42
CA GLU A 634 18.15 -2.56 -3.40
C GLU A 634 17.32 -3.86 -3.41
N SER A 635 18.01 -4.99 -3.52
CA SER A 635 17.43 -6.33 -3.75
C SER A 635 18.13 -7.44 -2.96
N LEU A 636 19.07 -7.12 -2.07
CA LEU A 636 19.87 -8.06 -1.28
C LEU A 636 19.83 -7.78 0.22
N GLN A 637 19.35 -6.61 0.65
CA GLN A 637 19.17 -6.26 2.05
C GLN A 637 17.69 -6.06 2.40
N THR A 638 17.19 -6.85 3.35
CA THR A 638 15.75 -6.91 3.65
C THR A 638 15.20 -5.63 4.29
N THR A 639 16.04 -4.84 4.96
CA THR A 639 15.63 -3.59 5.62
C THR A 639 15.61 -2.36 4.73
N THR A 640 16.27 -2.43 3.57
CA THR A 640 16.39 -1.29 2.64
C THR A 640 15.80 -1.60 1.27
N SER A 641 15.47 -2.86 1.00
CA SER A 641 14.62 -3.27 -0.11
C SER A 641 13.15 -3.01 0.21
N TYR A 642 12.39 -2.50 -0.75
CA TYR A 642 10.99 -2.17 -0.59
C TYR A 642 10.20 -2.30 -1.90
N ILE A 643 8.89 -2.50 -1.74
CA ILE A 643 7.87 -2.25 -2.75
C ILE A 643 7.03 -1.06 -2.28
N SER A 644 6.76 -0.09 -3.15
CA SER A 644 6.04 1.12 -2.74
C SER A 644 5.21 1.73 -3.87
N ASP A 645 3.93 1.95 -3.61
CA ASP A 645 3.04 2.68 -4.51
C ASP A 645 3.29 4.20 -4.47
N ASP A 646 4.11 4.69 -3.52
CA ASP A 646 4.52 6.09 -3.41
C ASP A 646 5.08 6.63 -4.73
N TYR A 647 5.79 5.78 -5.48
CA TYR A 647 6.43 6.14 -6.74
C TYR A 647 5.46 6.79 -7.74
N PHE A 648 4.19 6.34 -7.77
CA PHE A 648 3.17 6.86 -8.67
C PHE A 648 2.68 8.26 -8.31
N ALA A 649 2.91 8.70 -7.07
CA ALA A 649 2.58 10.02 -6.56
C ALA A 649 3.79 11.01 -6.58
N LEU A 650 4.98 10.56 -7.01
CA LEU A 650 6.17 11.40 -7.19
C LEU A 650 6.17 12.10 -8.56
N VAL A 651 5.17 12.92 -8.86
CA VAL A 651 4.93 13.48 -10.21
C VAL A 651 5.53 14.86 -10.45
N ALA A 652 6.10 15.52 -9.44
CA ALA A 652 6.67 16.85 -9.59
C ALA A 652 8.00 16.82 -10.38
N GLU A 653 8.40 17.97 -10.90
CA GLU A 653 9.70 18.13 -11.57
C GLU A 653 10.87 17.87 -10.62
N GLY A 654 11.99 17.40 -11.18
CA GLY A 654 13.18 17.01 -10.42
C GLY A 654 13.03 15.72 -9.59
N GLN A 655 11.81 15.19 -9.46
CA GLN A 655 11.55 13.93 -8.76
C GLN A 655 11.88 12.72 -9.63
N SER A 656 12.13 11.60 -8.97
CA SER A 656 12.55 10.35 -9.57
C SER A 656 11.96 9.18 -8.78
N GLU A 657 12.79 8.45 -8.04
CA GLU A 657 12.42 7.35 -7.16
C GLU A 657 13.15 7.42 -5.82
N LYS A 658 13.63 8.62 -5.43
CA LYS A 658 14.42 8.74 -4.21
C LYS A 658 13.53 8.60 -2.97
N PRO A 659 13.98 7.89 -1.92
CA PRO A 659 13.18 7.74 -0.70
C PRO A 659 12.75 9.06 -0.07
N GLU A 660 13.58 10.11 -0.14
CA GLU A 660 13.33 11.43 0.45
C GLU A 660 12.35 12.33 -0.31
N GLU A 661 11.92 11.95 -1.52
CA GLU A 661 11.03 12.79 -2.34
C GLU A 661 9.58 12.80 -1.82
N LEU A 662 8.94 13.96 -1.84
CA LEU A 662 7.62 14.17 -1.25
C LEU A 662 6.47 13.80 -2.20
N LEU A 663 5.43 13.17 -1.67
CA LEU A 663 4.23 12.76 -2.38
C LEU A 663 3.39 13.98 -2.79
N GLN A 664 2.95 14.04 -4.04
CA GLN A 664 2.12 15.15 -4.56
C GLN A 664 0.61 14.89 -4.42
N LEU A 665 0.21 13.62 -4.33
CA LEU A 665 -1.18 13.18 -4.25
C LEU A 665 -1.29 11.94 -3.36
N GLY A 666 -2.50 11.61 -2.89
CA GLY A 666 -2.75 10.43 -2.08
C GLY A 666 -2.81 9.17 -2.93
N VAL A 667 -2.11 8.11 -2.54
CA VAL A 667 -2.16 6.81 -3.22
C VAL A 667 -2.58 5.72 -2.24
N GLY A 668 -3.43 4.80 -2.69
CA GLY A 668 -3.84 3.64 -1.92
C GLY A 668 -4.11 2.44 -2.83
N ARG A 669 -3.91 1.23 -2.30
CA ARG A 669 -4.09 -0.02 -3.03
C ARG A 669 -5.16 -0.89 -2.38
N ILE A 670 -6.04 -1.46 -3.20
CA ILE A 670 -6.91 -2.58 -2.86
C ILE A 670 -6.29 -3.81 -3.53
N PRO A 671 -5.42 -4.57 -2.83
CA PRO A 671 -4.59 -5.64 -3.42
C PRO A 671 -5.39 -6.93 -3.62
N ALA A 672 -6.54 -6.84 -4.28
CA ALA A 672 -7.43 -7.97 -4.45
C ALA A 672 -6.90 -8.93 -5.53
N SER A 673 -6.68 -10.19 -5.14
CA SER A 673 -6.27 -11.26 -6.05
C SER A 673 -7.43 -11.87 -6.83
N ASP A 674 -8.68 -11.52 -6.49
CA ASP A 674 -9.90 -11.89 -7.21
C ASP A 674 -11.04 -10.87 -7.01
N LEU A 675 -12.11 -11.03 -7.80
CA LEU A 675 -13.27 -10.15 -7.76
C LEU A 675 -14.02 -10.20 -6.41
N ALA A 676 -14.05 -11.35 -5.74
CA ALA A 676 -14.77 -11.51 -4.48
C ALA A 676 -14.11 -10.69 -3.36
N SER A 677 -12.78 -10.73 -3.29
CA SER A 677 -11.96 -9.96 -2.36
C SER A 677 -12.08 -8.46 -2.64
N ALA A 678 -12.09 -8.06 -3.92
CA ALA A 678 -12.33 -6.67 -4.30
C ALA A 678 -13.72 -6.19 -3.86
N MET A 679 -14.76 -6.97 -4.13
CA MET A 679 -16.14 -6.65 -3.74
C MET A 679 -16.34 -6.65 -2.22
N ALA A 680 -15.60 -7.46 -1.46
CA ALA A 680 -15.61 -7.39 0.00
C ALA A 680 -15.14 -6.02 0.50
N VAL A 681 -14.05 -5.48 -0.06
CA VAL A 681 -13.58 -4.13 0.29
C VAL A 681 -14.56 -3.05 -0.16
N VAL A 682 -15.09 -3.14 -1.39
CA VAL A 682 -16.11 -2.20 -1.90
C VAL A 682 -17.36 -2.20 -1.02
N GLY A 683 -17.83 -3.39 -0.59
CA GLY A 683 -18.96 -3.52 0.32
C GLY A 683 -18.70 -2.91 1.70
N LYS A 684 -17.48 -3.03 2.22
CA LYS A 684 -17.05 -2.34 3.45
C LYS A 684 -17.01 -0.82 3.27
N VAL A 685 -16.45 -0.33 2.16
CA VAL A 685 -16.46 1.11 1.84
C VAL A 685 -17.88 1.63 1.75
N ALA A 686 -18.78 0.93 1.06
CA ALA A 686 -20.20 1.29 0.97
C ALA A 686 -20.87 1.33 2.35
N THR A 687 -20.66 0.31 3.18
CA THR A 687 -21.23 0.24 4.52
C THR A 687 -20.71 1.36 5.41
N TYR A 688 -19.38 1.52 5.49
CA TYR A 688 -18.71 2.58 6.24
C TYR A 688 -19.17 3.98 5.79
N SER A 689 -19.52 4.08 4.50
CA SER A 689 -20.03 5.28 3.86
C SER A 689 -21.51 5.57 4.13
N GLY A 690 -22.21 4.71 4.89
CA GLY A 690 -23.63 4.84 5.19
C GLY A 690 -24.54 4.49 4.00
N VAL A 691 -24.04 3.83 2.95
CA VAL A 691 -24.88 3.38 1.84
C VAL A 691 -25.80 2.27 2.35
N ASP A 692 -27.12 2.49 2.21
CA ASP A 692 -28.20 1.65 2.74
C ASP A 692 -28.44 1.73 4.26
N GLU A 693 -28.03 2.81 4.92
CA GLU A 693 -28.52 3.11 6.27
C GLU A 693 -30.03 3.41 6.28
N GLY A 694 -30.77 2.66 7.09
CA GLY A 694 -32.19 2.91 7.36
C GLY A 694 -32.41 4.12 8.27
N ALA A 695 -33.66 4.47 8.54
CA ALA A 695 -33.99 5.56 9.48
C ALA A 695 -33.34 5.29 10.85
N ILE A 696 -32.42 6.16 11.25
CA ILE A 696 -31.60 6.02 12.45
C ILE A 696 -32.48 6.30 13.66
N ASP A 697 -32.67 5.30 14.53
CA ASP A 697 -33.20 5.54 15.86
C ASP A 697 -32.06 5.82 16.85
N ALA A 698 -32.34 6.60 17.88
CA ALA A 698 -31.38 6.93 18.92
C ALA A 698 -30.89 5.71 19.73
N ALA A 699 -31.61 4.59 19.68
CA ALA A 699 -31.24 3.36 20.38
C ALA A 699 -30.13 2.60 19.63
N SER A 700 -30.03 2.78 18.30
CA SER A 700 -29.02 2.17 17.44
C SER A 700 -27.59 2.61 17.77
N CYS A 701 -27.41 3.78 18.38
CA CYS A 701 -26.09 4.29 18.84
C CYS A 701 -25.36 3.34 19.80
N LEU A 702 -26.10 2.47 20.49
CA LEU A 702 -25.58 1.57 21.51
C LEU A 702 -25.83 0.10 21.17
N ASP A 703 -26.47 -0.18 20.04
CA ASP A 703 -26.77 -1.55 19.65
C ASP A 703 -25.60 -2.14 18.87
N PRO A 704 -24.83 -3.09 19.45
CA PRO A 704 -23.77 -3.77 18.73
C PRO A 704 -24.31 -4.59 17.52
N ASN A 705 -25.61 -4.90 17.48
CA ASN A 705 -26.25 -5.54 16.33
C ASN A 705 -27.13 -4.56 15.53
N GLY A 706 -27.03 -3.27 15.82
CA GLY A 706 -27.80 -2.22 15.17
C GLY A 706 -27.44 -2.06 13.70
N THR A 707 -28.35 -1.45 12.94
CA THR A 707 -28.15 -1.20 11.51
C THR A 707 -27.40 0.11 11.21
N SER A 708 -26.94 0.83 12.24
CA SER A 708 -26.28 2.13 12.09
C SER A 708 -24.76 1.98 12.09
N THR A 709 -24.06 2.77 11.27
CA THR A 709 -22.60 2.96 11.36
C THR A 709 -22.21 4.11 12.30
N TYR A 710 -23.18 4.84 12.85
CA TYR A 710 -22.93 5.82 13.90
C TYR A 710 -22.85 5.15 15.28
N GLY A 711 -21.99 5.68 16.14
CA GLY A 711 -21.89 5.22 17.52
C GLY A 711 -20.60 5.68 18.21
N PRO A 712 -20.51 5.47 19.54
CA PRO A 712 -19.35 5.88 20.34
C PRO A 712 -18.01 5.32 19.86
N TRP A 713 -18.01 4.26 19.04
CA TRP A 713 -16.81 3.70 18.43
C TRP A 713 -16.04 4.74 17.58
N ARG A 714 -16.74 5.69 16.96
CA ARG A 714 -16.14 6.81 16.20
C ARG A 714 -15.36 7.80 17.09
N ASN A 715 -15.59 7.76 18.41
CA ASN A 715 -14.88 8.58 19.38
C ASN A 715 -13.75 7.82 20.12
N ARG A 716 -13.36 6.63 19.66
CA ARG A 716 -12.40 5.76 20.36
C ARG A 716 -11.13 5.53 19.56
N VAL A 717 -9.98 5.61 20.23
CA VAL A 717 -8.67 5.18 19.69
C VAL A 717 -8.11 4.06 20.57
N LEU A 718 -7.82 2.92 19.96
CA LEU A 718 -7.27 1.74 20.63
C LEU A 718 -5.76 1.65 20.39
N PHE A 719 -4.98 1.61 21.47
CA PHE A 719 -3.54 1.33 21.44
C PHE A 719 -3.27 -0.10 21.93
N VAL A 720 -2.56 -0.85 21.11
CA VAL A 720 -2.03 -2.18 21.43
C VAL A 720 -0.51 -2.13 21.29
N SER A 721 0.22 -2.66 22.26
CA SER A 721 1.68 -2.76 22.19
C SER A 721 2.13 -4.21 22.20
N ASP A 722 3.37 -4.46 21.80
CA ASP A 722 4.08 -5.66 22.26
C ASP A 722 4.37 -5.60 23.76
N ASP A 723 4.68 -6.77 24.33
CA ASP A 723 5.31 -6.89 25.64
C ASP A 723 6.84 -6.76 25.52
N GLN A 724 7.54 -7.24 26.54
CA GLN A 724 8.98 -7.23 26.59
C GLN A 724 9.50 -8.66 26.40
N ASP A 725 10.07 -8.99 25.23
CA ASP A 725 10.52 -10.33 24.80
C ASP A 725 11.64 -11.01 25.64
N GLY A 726 11.88 -10.64 26.91
CA GLY A 726 12.82 -11.31 27.82
C GLY A 726 14.31 -11.31 27.38
N ASN A 727 14.61 -10.75 26.21
CA ASN A 727 15.90 -10.82 25.53
C ASN A 727 16.81 -9.62 25.85
N ASN A 728 16.34 -8.70 26.71
CA ASN A 728 16.96 -7.45 27.14
C ASN A 728 17.37 -6.47 26.00
N GLN A 729 16.77 -6.58 24.81
CA GLN A 729 17.08 -5.69 23.68
C GLN A 729 16.03 -4.60 23.47
N ASP A 730 14.74 -4.87 23.75
CA ASP A 730 13.65 -3.94 23.45
C ASP A 730 13.18 -3.12 24.66
N GLY A 731 13.29 -3.68 25.88
CA GLY A 731 12.83 -3.03 27.11
C GLY A 731 11.37 -2.59 27.03
N HIS A 732 11.06 -1.42 27.59
CA HIS A 732 9.70 -0.84 27.60
C HIS A 732 9.34 -0.07 26.31
N ARG A 733 10.20 -0.09 25.29
CA ARG A 733 10.13 0.83 24.15
C ARG A 733 8.76 0.86 23.46
N TYR A 734 8.12 -0.29 23.25
CA TYR A 734 6.85 -0.36 22.53
C TYR A 734 5.70 0.24 23.34
N MET A 735 5.67 0.00 24.65
CA MET A 735 4.73 0.64 25.57
C MET A 735 5.02 2.14 25.71
N GLU A 736 6.29 2.55 25.84
CA GLU A 736 6.69 3.96 25.90
C GLU A 736 6.27 4.74 24.64
N ASN A 737 6.48 4.15 23.46
CA ASN A 737 6.05 4.71 22.18
C ASN A 737 4.53 4.83 22.09
N SER A 738 3.78 3.83 22.58
CA SER A 738 2.31 3.88 22.65
C SER A 738 1.84 4.97 23.61
N GLU A 739 2.51 5.12 24.76
CA GLU A 739 2.25 6.18 25.72
C GLU A 739 2.51 7.56 25.11
N GLU A 740 3.58 7.72 24.33
CA GLU A 740 3.88 8.96 23.61
C GLU A 740 2.69 9.43 22.77
N HIS A 741 2.17 8.56 21.89
CA HIS A 741 1.04 8.89 21.01
C HIS A 741 -0.24 9.13 21.78
N SER A 742 -0.54 8.29 22.78
CA SER A 742 -1.72 8.48 23.61
C SER A 742 -1.69 9.80 24.40
N ASN A 743 -0.50 10.26 24.80
CA ASN A 743 -0.29 11.53 25.46
C ASN A 743 -0.45 12.71 24.50
N THR A 744 -0.03 12.57 23.24
CA THR A 744 -0.26 13.57 22.19
C THR A 744 -1.75 13.75 21.91
N ILE A 745 -2.51 12.66 21.77
CA ILE A 745 -3.98 12.72 21.64
C ILE A 745 -4.57 13.45 22.86
N ARG A 746 -4.15 13.11 24.07
CA ARG A 746 -4.63 13.80 25.28
C ARG A 746 -4.26 15.30 25.30
N ALA A 747 -3.13 15.69 24.72
CA ALA A 747 -2.72 17.09 24.72
C ALA A 747 -3.49 17.92 23.70
N ASN A 748 -3.78 17.35 22.53
CA ASN A 748 -4.25 18.09 21.36
C ASN A 748 -5.69 17.74 20.93
N HIS A 749 -6.15 16.53 21.22
CA HIS A 749 -7.41 15.93 20.77
C HIS A 749 -8.10 15.13 21.89
N ASN A 750 -8.17 15.72 23.09
CA ASN A 750 -8.61 15.01 24.28
C ASN A 750 -10.12 14.69 24.27
N GLU A 751 -10.86 15.13 23.25
CA GLU A 751 -12.23 14.72 22.93
C GLU A 751 -12.36 13.24 22.56
N TYR A 752 -11.31 12.62 22.03
CA TYR A 752 -11.26 11.18 21.77
C TYR A 752 -10.93 10.39 23.04
N ASP A 753 -11.58 9.24 23.19
CA ASP A 753 -11.33 8.29 24.27
C ASP A 753 -10.20 7.32 23.91
N VAL A 754 -9.19 7.27 24.76
CA VAL A 754 -8.01 6.41 24.62
C VAL A 754 -8.24 5.10 25.37
N VAL A 755 -8.16 3.97 24.66
CA VAL A 755 -8.18 2.62 25.21
C VAL A 755 -6.81 1.97 25.00
N LYS A 756 -6.30 1.24 26.00
CA LYS A 756 -4.96 0.65 25.98
C LYS A 756 -5.03 -0.84 26.32
N VAL A 757 -4.39 -1.66 25.51
CA VAL A 757 -4.21 -3.10 25.76
C VAL A 757 -2.74 -3.44 25.61
N TYR A 758 -2.04 -3.51 26.74
CA TYR A 758 -0.63 -3.91 26.80
C TYR A 758 -0.55 -5.35 27.33
N PRO A 759 -0.12 -6.34 26.52
CA PRO A 759 -0.15 -7.75 26.90
C PRO A 759 0.56 -8.06 28.22
N ASP A 760 1.66 -7.37 28.55
CA ASP A 760 2.38 -7.55 29.83
C ASP A 760 1.54 -7.20 31.08
N ALA A 761 0.39 -6.53 30.94
CA ALA A 761 -0.56 -6.33 32.03
C ALA A 761 -1.44 -7.57 32.31
N TYR A 762 -1.37 -8.60 31.47
CA TYR A 762 -2.12 -9.84 31.57
C TYR A 762 -1.19 -11.02 31.92
N VAL A 763 -1.78 -12.12 32.42
CA VAL A 763 -1.00 -13.30 32.82
C VAL A 763 -0.53 -14.05 31.58
N GLN A 764 0.79 -14.20 31.43
CA GLN A 764 1.38 -15.04 30.40
C GLN A 764 1.24 -16.53 30.76
N THR A 765 0.87 -17.36 29.79
CA THR A 765 0.73 -18.80 29.95
C THR A 765 1.63 -19.55 28.97
N ASN A 766 2.19 -20.67 29.42
CA ASN A 766 3.10 -21.49 28.63
C ASN A 766 2.37 -22.67 27.98
N THR A 767 2.34 -22.72 26.65
CA THR A 767 1.75 -23.84 25.89
C THR A 767 2.83 -24.62 25.14
N PRO A 768 2.58 -25.88 24.72
CA PRO A 768 3.50 -26.61 23.84
C PRO A 768 3.83 -25.88 22.53
N GLY A 769 3.00 -24.90 22.12
CA GLY A 769 3.18 -24.09 20.92
C GLY A 769 3.77 -22.69 21.17
N GLY A 770 4.32 -22.41 22.36
CA GLY A 770 4.89 -21.12 22.78
C GLY A 770 4.06 -20.40 23.85
N GLU A 771 4.55 -19.26 24.32
CA GLU A 771 3.89 -18.38 25.29
C GLU A 771 2.63 -17.72 24.69
N ARG A 772 1.63 -17.47 25.54
CA ARG A 772 0.32 -16.92 25.16
C ARG A 772 -0.21 -15.96 26.22
N TYR A 773 -0.85 -14.88 25.75
CA TYR A 773 -1.71 -14.03 26.56
C TYR A 773 -3.18 -14.21 26.13
N GLU A 774 -3.85 -15.23 26.67
CA GLU A 774 -5.24 -15.55 26.29
C GLU A 774 -6.19 -14.39 26.60
N ASP A 775 -6.07 -13.78 27.78
CA ASP A 775 -6.92 -12.66 28.20
C ASP A 775 -6.67 -11.39 27.37
N ALA A 776 -5.40 -11.10 27.02
CA ALA A 776 -5.08 -9.96 26.15
C ALA A 776 -5.62 -10.18 24.73
N THR A 777 -5.51 -11.40 24.21
CA THR A 777 -6.04 -11.77 22.88
C THR A 777 -7.55 -11.60 22.83
N ALA A 778 -8.26 -12.08 23.87
CA ALA A 778 -9.70 -11.92 24.00
C ALA A 778 -10.11 -10.45 24.12
N GLU A 779 -9.35 -9.64 24.87
CA GLU A 779 -9.60 -8.20 24.99
C GLU A 779 -9.38 -7.47 23.66
N ILE A 780 -8.30 -7.77 22.91
CA ILE A 780 -8.08 -7.20 21.57
C ILE A 780 -9.25 -7.54 20.66
N ALA A 781 -9.65 -8.82 20.61
CA ALA A 781 -10.76 -9.26 19.77
C ALA A 781 -12.06 -8.53 20.11
N ARG A 782 -12.37 -8.38 21.41
CA ARG A 782 -13.53 -7.65 21.89
C ARG A 782 -13.48 -6.17 21.52
N ARG A 783 -12.35 -5.48 21.77
CA ARG A 783 -12.22 -4.04 21.53
C ARG A 783 -12.32 -3.70 20.04
N VAL A 784 -11.86 -4.58 19.16
CA VAL A 784 -12.07 -4.43 17.71
C VAL A 784 -13.53 -4.69 17.34
N ASP A 785 -14.18 -5.70 17.93
CA ASP A 785 -15.58 -6.02 17.62
C ASP A 785 -16.57 -4.91 18.09
N GLU A 786 -16.28 -4.31 19.25
CA GLU A 786 -16.95 -3.09 19.74
C GLU A 786 -16.73 -1.86 18.85
N GLY A 787 -15.67 -1.88 18.04
CA GLY A 787 -15.27 -0.80 17.15
C GLY A 787 -14.38 0.26 17.80
N ALA A 788 -13.55 0.86 16.95
CA ALA A 788 -12.75 2.05 17.22
C ALA A 788 -12.60 2.85 15.93
N LEU A 789 -12.33 4.15 16.02
CA LEU A 789 -12.00 4.96 14.86
C LEU A 789 -10.65 4.52 14.30
N ILE A 790 -9.67 4.37 15.19
CA ILE A 790 -8.29 3.96 14.88
C ILE A 790 -7.88 2.83 15.82
N VAL A 791 -7.27 1.79 15.26
CA VAL A 791 -6.53 0.76 16.01
C VAL A 791 -5.05 0.90 15.69
N ASN A 792 -4.24 1.17 16.70
CA ASN A 792 -2.80 1.31 16.58
C ASN A 792 -2.08 0.13 17.23
N TYR A 793 -1.17 -0.51 16.49
CA TYR A 793 -0.28 -1.53 17.03
C TYR A 793 1.18 -1.13 16.85
N ILE A 794 1.97 -1.26 17.92
CA ILE A 794 3.43 -1.03 17.91
C ILE A 794 4.13 -2.23 18.53
N GLY A 795 4.91 -2.97 17.75
CA GLY A 795 5.59 -4.17 18.23
C GLY A 795 6.15 -5.04 17.12
N HIS A 796 6.65 -6.22 17.49
CA HIS A 796 7.05 -7.25 16.57
C HIS A 796 5.86 -7.86 15.83
N GLY A 797 6.15 -8.48 14.70
CA GLY A 797 5.11 -9.06 13.87
C GLY A 797 5.68 -9.56 12.57
N GLY A 798 4.78 -10.09 11.76
CA GLY A 798 5.09 -10.60 10.44
C GLY A 798 3.81 -10.93 9.70
N GLU A 799 3.97 -11.64 8.59
CA GLU A 799 2.88 -12.03 7.69
C GLU A 799 1.73 -12.77 8.41
N ARG A 800 1.94 -13.34 9.59
CA ARG A 800 0.94 -14.16 10.31
C ARG A 800 0.22 -13.47 11.48
N GLY A 801 0.62 -12.26 11.86
CA GLY A 801 -0.01 -11.54 12.98
C GLY A 801 0.95 -10.71 13.83
N TRP A 802 0.52 -10.45 15.07
CA TRP A 802 1.21 -9.58 16.03
C TRP A 802 1.86 -10.38 17.16
N ALA A 803 3.03 -9.91 17.61
CA ALA A 803 3.81 -10.47 18.71
C ALA A 803 4.32 -11.91 18.49
N HIS A 804 5.32 -12.34 19.26
CA HIS A 804 5.76 -13.73 19.27
C HIS A 804 4.72 -14.66 19.95
N GLU A 805 3.96 -14.11 20.88
CA GLU A 805 2.92 -14.75 21.70
C GLU A 805 1.60 -14.87 20.94
N ARG A 806 1.52 -14.34 19.71
CA ARG A 806 0.37 -14.44 18.79
C ARG A 806 -0.90 -13.81 19.35
N ILE A 807 -0.76 -12.61 19.92
CA ILE A 807 -1.87 -11.82 20.49
C ILE A 807 -2.90 -11.40 19.42
N LEU A 808 -2.53 -11.46 18.14
CA LEU A 808 -3.44 -11.41 17.01
C LEU A 808 -2.99 -12.41 15.95
N ASN A 809 -3.92 -13.19 15.40
CA ASN A 809 -3.68 -14.18 14.35
C ASN A 809 -4.85 -14.26 13.37
N LEU A 810 -4.70 -15.04 12.29
CA LEU A 810 -5.70 -15.16 11.21
C LEU A 810 -7.08 -15.63 11.70
N GLU A 811 -7.14 -16.58 12.64
CA GLU A 811 -8.41 -17.11 13.16
C GLU A 811 -9.19 -16.03 13.91
N THR A 812 -8.51 -15.26 14.77
CA THR A 812 -9.12 -14.12 15.47
C THR A 812 -9.64 -13.07 14.48
N ILE A 813 -8.85 -12.73 13.45
CA ILE A 813 -9.21 -11.71 12.45
C ILE A 813 -10.43 -12.14 11.63
N GLN A 814 -10.49 -13.40 11.21
CA GLN A 814 -11.58 -13.96 10.43
C GLN A 814 -12.88 -14.10 11.24
N GLY A 815 -12.77 -14.22 12.57
CA GLY A 815 -13.91 -14.29 13.48
C GLY A 815 -14.58 -12.93 13.78
N TRP A 816 -14.01 -11.80 13.35
CA TRP A 816 -14.59 -10.49 13.61
C TRP A 816 -15.87 -10.22 12.82
N THR A 817 -16.83 -9.57 13.48
CA THR A 817 -18.19 -9.30 12.97
C THR A 817 -18.58 -7.81 12.99
N ASN A 818 -17.59 -6.92 13.07
CA ASN A 818 -17.75 -5.47 13.24
C ASN A 818 -18.00 -4.69 11.93
N LEU A 819 -18.71 -5.24 10.95
CA LEU A 819 -18.91 -4.64 9.62
C LEU A 819 -19.38 -3.16 9.64
N ARG A 820 -20.15 -2.75 10.66
CA ARG A 820 -20.66 -1.37 10.81
C ARG A 820 -19.82 -0.47 11.71
N ARG A 821 -18.69 -0.98 12.22
CA ARG A 821 -17.80 -0.31 13.18
C ARG A 821 -16.34 -0.60 12.84
N LEU A 822 -16.00 -0.38 11.58
CA LEU A 822 -14.70 -0.75 11.02
C LEU A 822 -13.63 0.29 11.36
N PRO A 823 -12.58 -0.05 12.12
CA PRO A 823 -11.45 0.85 12.32
C PRO A 823 -10.60 1.02 11.06
N VAL A 824 -9.84 2.11 11.04
CA VAL A 824 -8.59 2.19 10.27
C VAL A 824 -7.44 1.70 11.14
N PHE A 825 -6.65 0.77 10.63
CA PHE A 825 -5.48 0.26 11.35
C PHE A 825 -4.24 1.09 11.01
N MET A 826 -3.46 1.46 12.02
CA MET A 826 -2.09 1.96 11.85
C MET A 826 -1.14 0.98 12.56
N THR A 827 -0.36 0.21 11.80
CA THR A 827 0.46 -0.88 12.35
C THR A 827 1.93 -0.65 12.10
N ALA A 828 2.66 -0.37 13.18
CA ALA A 828 4.10 -0.12 13.24
C ALA A 828 4.88 -1.42 13.54
N THR A 829 4.78 -2.40 12.63
CA THR A 829 5.38 -3.74 12.77
C THR A 829 6.09 -4.17 11.48
N CYS A 830 6.72 -5.35 11.42
CA CYS A 830 7.35 -5.85 10.18
C CYS A 830 6.35 -6.64 9.31
N GLU A 831 6.38 -6.43 7.99
CA GLU A 831 5.84 -7.35 6.95
C GLU A 831 4.40 -7.83 7.17
N LEU A 832 3.54 -7.03 7.80
CA LEU A 832 2.16 -7.45 8.11
C LEU A 832 1.32 -7.61 6.84
N PHE A 833 1.65 -6.88 5.78
CA PHE A 833 0.89 -6.85 4.52
C PHE A 833 1.82 -7.05 3.32
N ARG A 834 2.30 -8.27 3.13
CA ARG A 834 3.18 -8.67 2.01
C ARG A 834 2.38 -9.02 0.75
N TYR A 835 1.67 -8.02 0.21
CA TYR A 835 0.74 -8.18 -0.91
C TYR A 835 1.39 -8.66 -2.22
N ASP A 836 2.70 -8.56 -2.40
CA ASP A 836 3.35 -8.95 -3.64
C ASP A 836 3.94 -10.38 -3.61
N ASP A 837 3.70 -11.15 -2.55
CA ASP A 837 4.03 -12.58 -2.51
C ASP A 837 2.75 -13.43 -2.72
N PRO A 838 2.51 -13.95 -3.94
CA PRO A 838 1.29 -14.71 -4.25
C PRO A 838 1.19 -16.06 -3.50
N GLU A 839 2.25 -16.49 -2.81
CA GLU A 839 2.25 -17.71 -1.99
C GLU A 839 1.81 -17.45 -0.54
N THR A 840 1.58 -16.19 -0.15
CA THR A 840 1.31 -15.79 1.23
C THR A 840 -0.04 -15.10 1.34
N TYR A 841 -0.90 -15.58 2.25
CA TYR A 841 -2.08 -14.85 2.70
C TYR A 841 -1.82 -14.28 4.08
N SER A 842 -1.57 -12.98 4.14
CA SER A 842 -1.07 -12.28 5.31
C SER A 842 -2.18 -11.84 6.27
N ALA A 843 -1.81 -11.55 7.53
CA ALA A 843 -2.72 -11.01 8.52
C ALA A 843 -3.28 -9.65 8.11
N GLY A 844 -2.48 -8.80 7.44
CA GLY A 844 -2.97 -7.56 6.86
C GLY A 844 -4.08 -7.78 5.83
N GLU A 845 -3.91 -8.76 4.93
CA GLU A 845 -4.94 -9.14 3.95
C GLU A 845 -6.19 -9.70 4.63
N ALA A 846 -6.04 -10.51 5.68
CA ALA A 846 -7.19 -11.00 6.45
C ALA A 846 -7.99 -9.87 7.09
N ILE A 847 -7.34 -8.82 7.60
CA ILE A 847 -8.00 -7.64 8.18
C ILE A 847 -8.78 -6.90 7.08
N LEU A 848 -8.20 -6.74 5.90
CA LEU A 848 -8.79 -5.99 4.79
C LEU A 848 -9.88 -6.78 4.06
N PHE A 849 -9.76 -8.10 3.91
CA PHE A 849 -10.68 -8.90 3.09
C PHE A 849 -11.76 -9.64 3.88
N ASN A 850 -11.78 -9.60 5.21
CA ASN A 850 -12.91 -10.11 5.98
C ASN A 850 -14.20 -9.35 5.58
N PRO A 851 -15.22 -10.01 5.00
CA PRO A 851 -16.45 -9.36 4.55
C PRO A 851 -17.44 -9.07 5.69
N GLN A 852 -17.24 -9.65 6.87
CA GLN A 852 -18.11 -9.47 8.05
C GLN A 852 -17.50 -8.51 9.08
N GLY A 853 -16.24 -8.08 8.92
CA GLY A 853 -15.55 -7.25 9.90
C GLY A 853 -14.11 -6.90 9.52
N GLY A 854 -13.27 -6.72 10.54
CA GLY A 854 -11.88 -6.30 10.38
C GLY A 854 -11.74 -4.79 10.24
N GLY A 855 -10.87 -4.35 9.34
CA GLY A 855 -10.60 -2.93 9.10
C GLY A 855 -11.19 -2.46 7.78
N VAL A 856 -11.51 -1.16 7.68
CA VAL A 856 -11.91 -0.55 6.40
C VAL A 856 -10.68 -0.22 5.55
N ALA A 857 -9.55 0.07 6.20
CA ALA A 857 -8.25 0.32 5.59
C ALA A 857 -7.11 0.10 6.61
N LEU A 858 -5.89 -0.03 6.11
CA LEU A 858 -4.68 -0.13 6.92
C LEU A 858 -3.59 0.80 6.40
N LEU A 859 -2.94 1.53 7.29
CA LEU A 859 -1.62 2.10 7.08
C LEU A 859 -0.60 1.14 7.71
N THR A 860 0.10 0.37 6.88
CA THR A 860 0.86 -0.80 7.35
C THR A 860 2.11 -1.03 6.54
N THR A 861 2.98 -1.90 7.03
CA THR A 861 4.27 -2.22 6.43
C THR A 861 4.21 -3.40 5.46
N THR A 862 5.05 -3.32 4.42
CA THR A 862 5.14 -4.29 3.32
C THR A 862 6.44 -5.11 3.36
N ARG A 863 7.47 -4.58 4.03
CA ARG A 863 8.78 -5.21 4.26
C ARG A 863 9.28 -5.00 5.69
N THR A 864 10.42 -5.62 5.99
CA THR A 864 11.13 -5.48 7.26
C THR A 864 11.48 -4.02 7.52
N VAL A 865 11.25 -3.56 8.76
CA VAL A 865 11.43 -2.17 9.18
C VAL A 865 12.13 -2.08 10.53
N TYR A 866 12.70 -0.91 10.82
CA TYR A 866 13.23 -0.57 12.12
C TYR A 866 12.18 0.15 12.97
N SER A 867 12.11 -0.24 14.25
CA SER A 867 11.23 0.36 15.26
C SER A 867 11.38 1.88 15.38
N SER A 868 12.59 2.42 15.22
CA SER A 868 12.83 3.87 15.28
C SER A 868 12.22 4.62 14.09
N GLY A 869 12.31 4.05 12.88
CA GLY A 869 11.64 4.58 11.69
C GLY A 869 10.12 4.47 11.80
N ASN A 870 9.63 3.35 12.34
CA ASN A 870 8.19 3.17 12.59
C ASN A 870 7.63 4.22 13.55
N GLN A 871 8.37 4.55 14.62
CA GLN A 871 7.94 5.56 15.57
C GLN A 871 7.80 6.95 14.93
N GLN A 872 8.70 7.31 14.01
CA GLN A 872 8.61 8.59 13.28
C GLN A 872 7.35 8.66 12.42
N VAL A 873 7.04 7.59 11.66
CA VAL A 873 5.83 7.54 10.82
C VAL A 873 4.57 7.55 11.69
N ASN A 874 4.55 6.81 12.81
CA ASN A 874 3.40 6.75 13.70
C ASN A 874 3.13 8.09 14.41
N ARG A 875 4.17 8.82 14.80
CA ARG A 875 4.04 10.19 15.34
C ARG A 875 3.42 11.13 14.31
N ALA A 876 3.99 11.15 13.10
CA ALA A 876 3.47 11.96 12.00
C ALA A 876 2.02 11.61 11.65
N PHE A 877 1.64 10.33 11.75
CA PHE A 877 0.27 9.88 11.52
C PHE A 877 -0.68 10.48 12.54
N PHE A 878 -0.41 10.42 13.85
CA PHE A 878 -1.33 10.98 14.85
C PHE A 878 -1.40 12.50 14.85
N GLU A 879 -0.34 13.20 14.44
CA GLU A 879 -0.38 14.64 14.20
C GLU A 879 -1.26 15.01 13.00
N THR A 880 -1.41 14.08 12.04
CA THR A 880 -2.13 14.32 10.78
C THR A 880 -3.58 13.82 10.84
N ALA A 881 -3.78 12.58 11.30
CA ALA A 881 -5.02 11.84 11.18
C ALA A 881 -6.15 12.33 12.10
N LEU A 882 -5.85 13.15 13.11
CA LEU A 882 -6.88 13.73 14.00
C LEU A 882 -6.97 15.26 13.87
N ASP A 883 -6.18 15.88 12.99
CA ASP A 883 -6.38 17.26 12.57
C ASP A 883 -7.55 17.31 11.58
N ASP A 884 -8.76 17.30 12.13
CA ASP A 884 -10.04 16.99 11.47
C ASP A 884 -10.73 18.18 10.79
N ALA A 885 -10.04 19.32 10.68
CA ALA A 885 -10.63 20.62 10.35
C ALA A 885 -11.48 20.67 9.06
N GLN A 886 -11.45 19.64 8.19
CA GLN A 886 -12.23 19.55 6.94
C GLN A 886 -12.62 18.12 6.46
N GLY A 887 -12.74 17.10 7.33
CA GLY A 887 -13.20 15.78 6.86
C GLY A 887 -12.21 15.11 5.88
N ARG A 888 -11.05 14.72 6.41
CA ARG A 888 -9.91 14.27 5.61
C ARG A 888 -10.09 12.83 5.10
N CYS A 889 -9.82 12.64 3.81
CA CYS A 889 -9.73 11.31 3.22
C CYS A 889 -8.41 10.63 3.57
N LEU A 890 -8.40 9.29 3.56
CA LEU A 890 -7.23 8.48 3.92
C LEU A 890 -6.02 8.78 3.03
N GLY A 891 -6.22 9.10 1.75
CA GLY A 891 -5.16 9.50 0.84
C GLY A 891 -4.49 10.83 1.23
N ASP A 892 -5.26 11.80 1.75
CA ASP A 892 -4.71 13.07 2.26
C ASP A 892 -3.92 12.82 3.54
N ILE A 893 -4.47 12.01 4.45
CA ILE A 893 -3.79 11.61 5.70
C ILE A 893 -2.48 10.88 5.36
N TYR A 894 -2.49 9.96 4.40
CA TYR A 894 -1.32 9.21 3.97
C TYR A 894 -0.23 10.12 3.39
N ARG A 895 -0.59 10.98 2.42
CA ARG A 895 0.33 11.93 1.79
C ARG A 895 0.99 12.82 2.85
N ASP A 896 0.18 13.42 3.72
CA ASP A 896 0.68 14.42 4.67
C ASP A 896 1.48 13.78 5.81
N THR A 897 1.09 12.58 6.28
CA THR A 897 1.90 11.76 7.20
C THR A 897 3.29 11.55 6.63
N LYS A 898 3.36 11.11 5.38
CA LYS A 898 4.59 10.70 4.70
C LYS A 898 5.48 11.88 4.29
N ASN A 899 4.87 13.06 4.14
CA ASN A 899 5.56 14.32 3.86
C ASN A 899 5.97 15.09 5.12
N SER A 900 5.66 14.57 6.31
CA SER A 900 6.03 15.20 7.58
C SER A 900 7.55 15.35 7.70
N ASP A 901 7.98 16.52 8.20
CA ASP A 901 9.38 16.83 8.48
C ASP A 901 9.98 15.99 9.62
N GLN A 902 9.13 15.32 10.40
CA GLN A 902 9.53 14.40 11.45
C GLN A 902 10.09 13.08 10.92
N ILE A 903 9.79 12.74 9.66
CA ILE A 903 10.29 11.52 9.03
C ILE A 903 11.68 11.78 8.46
N THR A 904 12.69 11.22 9.13
CA THR A 904 14.10 11.23 8.69
C THR A 904 14.55 9.88 8.15
N SER A 905 13.85 8.79 8.51
CA SER A 905 14.10 7.44 8.01
C SER A 905 13.29 7.17 6.74
N HIS A 906 13.64 7.87 5.65
CA HIS A 906 12.86 7.84 4.41
C HIS A 906 12.73 6.44 3.78
N THR A 907 13.80 5.64 3.74
CA THR A 907 13.72 4.25 3.23
C THR A 907 12.77 3.39 4.06
N ASN A 908 12.79 3.54 5.39
CA ASN A 908 11.86 2.83 6.27
C ASN A 908 10.43 3.29 6.03
N SER A 909 10.23 4.59 5.80
CA SER A 909 8.90 5.12 5.52
C SER A 909 8.32 4.51 4.24
N ARG A 910 9.11 4.28 3.17
CA ARG A 910 8.65 3.67 1.90
C ARG A 910 8.04 2.29 2.06
N ASN A 911 8.38 1.57 3.14
CA ASN A 911 7.75 0.31 3.49
C ASN A 911 6.34 0.44 4.06
N PHE A 912 5.90 1.64 4.47
CA PHE A 912 4.50 1.90 4.81
C PHE A 912 3.70 2.16 3.54
N SER A 913 2.52 1.57 3.45
CA SER A 913 1.57 1.75 2.35
C SER A 913 0.15 1.85 2.89
N LEU A 914 -0.70 2.59 2.18
CA LEU A 914 -2.14 2.63 2.44
C LEU A 914 -2.82 1.48 1.69
N MET A 915 -3.27 0.48 2.44
CA MET A 915 -4.06 -0.64 1.95
C MET A 915 -5.55 -0.33 2.19
N GLY A 916 -6.27 -0.06 1.12
CA GLY A 916 -7.65 0.40 1.14
C GLY A 916 -7.88 1.54 0.16
N ASP A 917 -9.02 2.21 0.32
CA ASP A 917 -9.46 3.27 -0.57
C ASP A 917 -8.91 4.65 -0.13
N PRO A 918 -8.06 5.32 -0.93
CA PRO A 918 -7.54 6.64 -0.60
C PRO A 918 -8.60 7.76 -0.64
N ALA A 919 -9.72 7.55 -1.33
CA ALA A 919 -10.81 8.54 -1.43
C ALA A 919 -11.90 8.34 -0.36
N LEU A 920 -11.67 7.45 0.62
CA LEU A 920 -12.53 7.27 1.77
C LEU A 920 -12.22 8.30 2.86
N GLU A 921 -13.25 8.98 3.37
CA GLU A 921 -13.16 9.88 4.52
C GLU A 921 -13.15 9.10 5.83
N LEU A 922 -12.26 9.44 6.77
CA LEU A 922 -12.30 8.87 8.12
C LEU A 922 -13.56 9.38 8.86
N SER A 923 -14.27 8.51 9.57
CA SER A 923 -15.56 8.83 10.22
C SER A 923 -15.41 9.70 11.48
N TYR A 924 -14.92 10.92 11.33
CA TYR A 924 -14.87 11.91 12.40
C TYR A 924 -16.29 12.28 12.87
N PRO A 925 -16.52 12.46 14.17
CA PRO A 925 -17.72 13.11 14.65
C PRO A 925 -17.86 14.51 14.07
N SER A 926 -19.02 14.82 13.48
CA SER A 926 -19.18 16.05 12.67
C SER A 926 -19.27 17.35 13.48
N GLU A 927 -19.75 17.28 14.72
CA GLU A 927 -20.04 18.45 15.57
C GLU A 927 -19.47 18.29 17.00
N ARG A 928 -19.63 19.31 17.86
CA ARG A 928 -19.04 19.34 19.21
C ARG A 928 -20.09 19.33 20.32
N VAL A 929 -19.77 18.67 21.43
CA VAL A 929 -20.55 18.67 22.68
C VAL A 929 -19.86 19.58 23.69
N TYR A 930 -20.59 20.58 24.20
CA TYR A 930 -20.12 21.53 25.21
C TYR A 930 -20.81 21.28 26.54
N LEU A 931 -20.05 20.98 27.59
CA LEU A 931 -20.59 20.83 28.95
C LEU A 931 -20.54 22.18 29.68
N THR A 932 -21.70 22.72 30.04
CA THR A 932 -21.83 24.06 30.65
C THR A 932 -22.15 24.02 32.14
N GLN A 933 -22.74 22.93 32.62
CA GLN A 933 -23.10 22.73 34.01
C GLN A 933 -22.46 21.44 34.49
N VAL A 934 -21.34 21.56 35.21
CA VAL A 934 -20.64 20.44 35.87
C VAL A 934 -20.30 20.90 37.28
N PRO A 935 -20.66 20.14 38.33
CA PRO A 935 -20.27 20.48 39.69
C PRO A 935 -18.74 20.55 39.86
N ASP A 936 -18.25 21.53 40.61
CA ASP A 936 -16.81 21.68 40.92
C ASP A 936 -16.21 20.42 41.58
N THR A 937 -17.02 19.71 42.39
CA THR A 937 -16.59 18.49 43.08
C THR A 937 -17.75 17.49 43.16
N MET A 938 -17.49 16.26 42.75
CA MET A 938 -18.40 15.12 42.88
C MET A 938 -17.89 14.19 43.99
N ARG A 939 -18.69 13.95 45.02
CA ARG A 939 -18.35 13.05 46.13
C ARG A 939 -19.19 11.79 46.07
N SER A 940 -18.69 10.74 46.71
CA SER A 940 -19.41 9.47 46.87
C SER A 940 -20.82 9.70 47.43
N LEU A 941 -21.85 9.13 46.79
CA LEU A 941 -23.28 9.25 47.07
C LEU A 941 -23.92 10.64 46.83
N ASP A 942 -23.23 11.57 46.17
CA ASP A 942 -23.86 12.79 45.69
C ASP A 942 -24.79 12.49 44.50
N GLU A 943 -25.98 13.10 44.48
CA GLU A 943 -26.78 13.23 43.26
C GLU A 943 -26.19 14.36 42.40
N VAL A 944 -25.69 14.00 41.22
CA VAL A 944 -25.02 14.91 40.29
C VAL A 944 -25.93 15.22 39.12
N VAL A 945 -26.01 16.50 38.75
CA VAL A 945 -26.71 16.99 37.56
C VAL A 945 -25.68 17.61 36.62
N VAL A 946 -25.64 17.13 35.39
CA VAL A 946 -24.76 17.64 34.34
C VAL A 946 -25.58 18.13 33.17
N GLY A 947 -25.26 19.31 32.65
CA GLY A 947 -25.95 19.92 31.52
C GLY A 947 -24.99 20.48 30.49
N GLY A 948 -25.44 20.51 29.24
CA GLY A 948 -24.64 20.97 28.11
C GLY A 948 -25.46 21.18 26.85
N TYR A 949 -24.78 21.47 25.75
CA TYR A 949 -25.39 21.61 24.44
C TYR A 949 -24.50 21.07 23.32
N VAL A 950 -25.12 20.71 22.20
CA VAL A 950 -24.45 20.37 20.93
C VAL A 950 -24.29 21.65 20.11
N GLY A 951 -23.07 21.92 19.64
CA GLY A 951 -22.72 23.14 18.92
C GLY A 951 -21.72 22.89 17.81
N ASN A 952 -21.59 23.88 16.91
CA ASN A 952 -20.60 23.84 15.85
C ASN A 952 -19.18 24.15 16.38
N ALA A 953 -18.17 24.07 15.50
CA ALA A 953 -16.79 24.39 15.85
C ALA A 953 -16.57 25.81 16.40
N GLN A 954 -17.48 26.76 16.11
CA GLN A 954 -17.45 28.14 16.65
C GLN A 954 -18.09 28.27 18.03
N GLY A 955 -18.75 27.21 18.53
CA GLY A 955 -19.46 27.19 19.81
C GLY A 955 -20.90 27.70 19.73
N ASP A 956 -21.47 27.88 18.53
CA ASP A 956 -22.88 28.21 18.38
C ASP A 956 -23.75 26.96 18.56
N THR A 957 -24.80 27.06 19.39
CA THR A 957 -25.72 25.95 19.65
C THR A 957 -26.49 25.53 18.39
N LEU A 958 -26.47 24.24 18.08
CA LEU A 958 -27.23 23.64 16.99
C LEU A 958 -28.67 23.37 17.41
N THR A 959 -29.51 24.41 17.37
CA THR A 959 -30.92 24.33 17.80
C THR A 959 -31.80 23.35 17.01
N ALA A 960 -31.34 22.86 15.86
CA ALA A 960 -32.03 21.83 15.08
C ALA A 960 -31.70 20.39 15.54
N PHE A 961 -30.67 20.21 16.37
CA PHE A 961 -30.22 18.91 16.84
C PHE A 961 -31.22 18.36 17.89
N ASN A 962 -31.92 17.28 17.53
CA ASN A 962 -32.92 16.65 18.38
C ASN A 962 -32.72 15.14 18.34
N GLY A 963 -31.99 14.62 19.31
CA GLY A 963 -31.50 13.25 19.30
C GLY A 963 -31.12 12.79 20.70
N VAL A 964 -30.01 12.06 20.82
CA VAL A 964 -29.52 11.57 22.11
C VAL A 964 -28.05 11.87 22.30
N VAL A 965 -27.64 11.94 23.57
CA VAL A 965 -26.24 11.96 23.99
C VAL A 965 -25.97 10.77 24.91
N VAL A 966 -24.81 10.16 24.73
CA VAL A 966 -24.26 9.06 25.53
C VAL A 966 -23.14 9.62 26.42
N PRO A 967 -23.46 10.13 27.62
CA PRO A 967 -22.44 10.50 28.59
C PRO A 967 -21.79 9.27 29.22
N THR A 968 -20.46 9.26 29.26
CA THR A 968 -19.64 8.33 30.06
C THR A 968 -18.82 9.14 31.06
N VAL A 969 -19.10 8.93 32.34
CA VAL A 969 -18.40 9.57 33.47
C VAL A 969 -17.39 8.58 34.02
N PHE A 970 -16.12 8.93 33.94
CA PHE A 970 -15.02 8.17 34.49
C PHE A 970 -14.59 8.73 35.86
N ASP A 971 -14.13 7.85 36.74
CA ASP A 971 -13.36 8.25 37.92
C ASP A 971 -12.02 8.87 37.48
N LYS A 972 -11.19 9.26 38.43
CA LYS A 972 -9.80 9.64 38.18
C LYS A 972 -9.01 8.51 37.53
N ARG A 973 -7.94 8.91 36.82
CA ARG A 973 -7.01 7.98 36.16
C ARG A 973 -6.51 6.93 37.15
N ALA A 974 -6.55 5.68 36.72
CA ALA A 974 -5.93 4.57 37.42
C ALA A 974 -4.49 4.41 36.93
N SER A 975 -3.58 4.13 37.87
CA SER A 975 -2.21 3.73 37.56
C SER A 975 -2.19 2.21 37.46
N VAL A 976 -1.92 1.69 36.27
CA VAL A 976 -1.79 0.26 35.99
C VAL A 976 -0.32 -0.08 35.90
N THR A 977 0.10 -1.09 36.67
CA THR A 977 1.46 -1.61 36.67
C THR A 977 1.45 -3.00 36.03
N THR A 978 2.29 -3.21 35.01
CA THR A 978 2.39 -4.50 34.30
C THR A 978 3.01 -5.58 35.20
N LEU A 979 2.92 -6.83 34.78
CA LEU A 979 3.32 -7.98 35.59
C LEU A 979 4.81 -8.35 35.46
N ASP A 980 5.54 -7.78 34.48
CA ASP A 980 6.93 -8.14 34.17
C ASP A 980 7.04 -9.66 33.99
N ASN A 981 6.22 -10.22 33.10
CA ASN A 981 6.05 -11.67 32.96
C ASN A 981 7.39 -12.37 32.65
N ASP A 982 8.26 -11.71 31.90
CA ASP A 982 9.58 -12.20 31.49
C ASP A 982 10.74 -11.80 32.41
N ALA A 983 10.45 -11.05 33.50
CA ALA A 983 11.40 -10.63 34.54
C ALA A 983 12.69 -9.97 34.00
N SER A 984 12.56 -9.05 33.04
CA SER A 984 13.68 -8.57 32.22
C SER A 984 14.10 -7.11 32.47
N GLU A 985 13.19 -6.12 32.42
CA GLU A 985 13.49 -4.69 32.77
C GLU A 985 12.64 -4.16 33.94
N GLY A 986 11.87 -5.02 34.61
CA GLY A 986 10.96 -4.60 35.69
C GLY A 986 9.62 -4.11 35.17
N PRO A 987 8.62 -3.92 36.04
CA PRO A 987 7.26 -3.59 35.61
C PRO A 987 7.15 -2.17 35.05
N PHE A 988 6.39 -2.03 33.96
CA PHE A 988 6.02 -0.75 33.37
C PHE A 988 4.77 -0.18 34.04
N THR A 989 4.63 1.14 34.10
CA THR A 989 3.45 1.78 34.70
C THR A 989 2.88 2.86 33.79
N TYR A 990 1.58 2.80 33.53
CA TYR A 990 0.86 3.76 32.70
C TYR A 990 -0.45 4.22 33.35
N GLU A 991 -1.02 5.29 32.83
CA GLU A 991 -2.29 5.85 33.29
C GLU A 991 -3.40 5.66 32.25
N VAL A 992 -4.58 5.26 32.72
CA VAL A 992 -5.77 5.07 31.88
C VAL A 992 -7.06 5.39 32.66
N PHE A 993 -8.11 5.82 31.95
CA PHE A 993 -9.46 5.87 32.49
C PHE A 993 -10.15 4.52 32.28
N GLN A 994 -10.17 3.69 33.32
CA GLN A 994 -10.79 2.35 33.25
C GLN A 994 -12.07 2.23 34.09
N ASN A 995 -12.26 3.09 35.09
CA ASN A 995 -13.37 2.98 36.04
C ASN A 995 -14.52 3.90 35.64
N ILE A 996 -15.66 3.33 35.22
CA ILE A 996 -16.85 4.07 34.78
C ILE A 996 -17.80 4.28 35.96
N LEU A 997 -17.99 5.52 36.39
CA LEU A 997 -18.95 5.88 37.45
C LEU A 997 -20.40 5.93 36.96
N HIS A 998 -20.60 6.30 35.70
CA HIS A 998 -21.91 6.33 35.06
C HIS A 998 -21.76 6.24 33.54
N LYS A 999 -22.64 5.46 32.89
CA LYS A 999 -22.82 5.44 31.45
C LYS A 999 -24.31 5.39 31.16
N GLY A 1000 -24.81 6.37 30.42
CA GLY A 1000 -26.25 6.52 30.24
C GLY A 1000 -26.66 7.14 28.92
N LEU A 1001 -27.97 7.37 28.80
CA LEU A 1001 -28.61 7.99 27.66
C LEU A 1001 -29.41 9.21 28.12
N ALA A 1002 -29.24 10.34 27.43
CA ALA A 1002 -30.05 11.52 27.66
C ALA A 1002 -30.57 12.12 26.35
N SER A 1003 -31.79 12.64 26.39
CA SER A 1003 -32.43 13.32 25.27
C SER A 1003 -31.77 14.68 25.02
N VAL A 1004 -31.47 14.97 23.76
CA VAL A 1004 -31.06 16.30 23.29
C VAL A 1004 -32.27 16.96 22.64
N VAL A 1005 -32.67 18.14 23.13
CA VAL A 1005 -33.83 18.89 22.62
C VAL A 1005 -33.42 20.31 22.29
N ASN A 1006 -33.62 20.72 21.05
CA ASN A 1006 -33.13 21.99 20.50
C ASN A 1006 -31.64 22.24 20.79
N GLY A 1007 -30.82 21.19 20.68
CA GLY A 1007 -29.40 21.23 20.96
C GLY A 1007 -29.00 21.21 22.43
N GLU A 1008 -29.93 21.27 23.40
CA GLU A 1008 -29.61 21.25 24.84
C GLU A 1008 -29.90 19.87 25.46
N PHE A 1009 -29.11 19.47 26.47
CA PHE A 1009 -29.33 18.23 27.21
C PHE A 1009 -28.99 18.37 28.70
N GLU A 1010 -29.60 17.51 29.52
CA GLU A 1010 -29.31 17.34 30.94
C GLU A 1010 -29.34 15.84 31.28
N PHE A 1011 -28.40 15.38 32.11
CA PHE A 1011 -28.45 14.03 32.68
C PHE A 1011 -28.10 14.05 34.16
N ARG A 1012 -28.53 13.00 34.86
CA ARG A 1012 -28.40 12.86 36.32
C ARG A 1012 -27.89 11.47 36.66
N PHE A 1013 -27.08 11.38 37.70
CA PHE A 1013 -26.65 10.10 38.27
C PHE A 1013 -26.25 10.28 39.73
N ILE A 1014 -26.18 9.18 40.47
CA ILE A 1014 -25.62 9.15 41.83
C ILE A 1014 -24.19 8.61 41.74
N VAL A 1015 -23.24 9.32 42.35
CA VAL A 1015 -21.84 8.88 42.37
C VAL A 1015 -21.73 7.59 43.21
N PRO A 1016 -21.16 6.50 42.68
CA PRO A 1016 -21.00 5.24 43.40
C PRO A 1016 -20.31 5.39 44.77
N ARG A 1017 -20.75 4.58 45.74
CA ARG A 1017 -20.11 4.47 47.05
C ARG A 1017 -18.68 3.96 46.94
N ASP A 1018 -18.46 3.05 45.99
CA ASP A 1018 -17.18 2.53 45.60
C ASP A 1018 -16.43 3.53 44.72
N LEU A 1019 -16.09 4.65 45.34
CA LEU A 1019 -15.25 5.69 44.78
C LEU A 1019 -13.87 5.60 45.42
N ASN A 1020 -12.81 5.84 44.66
CA ASN A 1020 -11.53 6.15 45.27
C ASN A 1020 -11.64 7.53 45.98
N TYR A 1021 -11.59 7.55 47.32
CA TYR A 1021 -11.86 8.76 48.11
C TYR A 1021 -10.78 9.84 47.99
N ALA A 1022 -9.63 9.56 47.37
CA ALA A 1022 -8.63 10.59 47.08
C ALA A 1022 -9.19 11.61 46.07
N TYR A 1023 -8.94 12.90 46.31
CA TYR A 1023 -9.32 13.95 45.38
C TYR A 1023 -8.42 13.94 44.14
N GLY A 1024 -9.02 13.89 42.96
CA GLY A 1024 -8.35 13.97 41.67
C GLY A 1024 -9.30 14.44 40.57
N SER A 1025 -8.78 14.77 39.40
CA SER A 1025 -9.60 15.14 38.24
C SER A 1025 -10.24 13.87 37.64
N GLY A 1026 -11.54 13.93 37.36
CA GLY A 1026 -12.28 12.91 36.62
C GLY A 1026 -12.48 13.31 35.16
N ARG A 1027 -13.18 12.48 34.39
CA ARG A 1027 -13.50 12.77 32.98
C ARG A 1027 -14.97 12.51 32.69
N ILE A 1028 -15.60 13.40 31.93
CA ILE A 1028 -16.87 13.12 31.26
C ILE A 1028 -16.58 13.14 29.76
N SER A 1029 -16.90 12.06 29.06
CA SER A 1029 -16.87 11.94 27.60
C SER A 1029 -18.29 11.81 27.09
N CYS A 1030 -18.63 12.48 26.00
CA CYS A 1030 -19.96 12.49 25.41
C CYS A 1030 -19.87 12.20 23.91
N TYR A 1031 -20.72 11.29 23.43
CA TYR A 1031 -21.04 11.12 22.01
C TYR A 1031 -22.53 11.37 21.79
N ALA A 1032 -22.91 12.20 20.83
CA ALA A 1032 -24.29 12.52 20.53
C ALA A 1032 -24.65 12.18 19.08
N LEU A 1033 -25.90 11.84 18.83
CA LEU A 1033 -26.43 11.55 17.50
C LEU A 1033 -27.84 12.11 17.33
N SER A 1034 -28.08 12.75 16.19
CA SER A 1034 -29.40 13.21 15.74
C SER A 1034 -29.52 12.96 14.24
N ASN A 1035 -30.32 11.96 13.85
CA ASN A 1035 -30.41 11.47 12.47
C ASN A 1035 -29.02 11.05 11.94
N ASP A 1036 -28.46 11.81 11.00
CA ASP A 1036 -27.19 11.62 10.30
C ASP A 1036 -26.05 12.54 10.80
N THR A 1037 -26.31 13.34 11.85
CA THR A 1037 -25.33 14.26 12.43
C THR A 1037 -24.91 13.77 13.80
N ASP A 1038 -23.63 13.46 13.98
CA ASP A 1038 -23.06 13.09 15.26
C ASP A 1038 -22.15 14.19 15.83
N ALA A 1039 -21.93 14.12 17.14
CA ALA A 1039 -21.08 15.06 17.84
C ALA A 1039 -20.29 14.36 18.95
N HIS A 1040 -19.16 14.93 19.32
CA HIS A 1040 -18.39 14.45 20.47
C HIS A 1040 -17.87 15.60 21.33
N GLY A 1041 -17.50 15.30 22.57
CA GLY A 1041 -16.87 16.28 23.43
C GLY A 1041 -16.56 15.73 24.80
N TYR A 1042 -15.79 16.48 25.57
CA TYR A 1042 -15.31 16.04 26.87
C TYR A 1042 -15.17 17.19 27.87
N THR A 1043 -15.01 16.85 29.14
CA THR A 1043 -14.46 17.76 30.16
C THR A 1043 -13.72 16.99 31.24
N GLU A 1044 -12.60 17.54 31.69
CA GLU A 1044 -11.84 17.10 32.87
C GLU A 1044 -11.80 18.20 33.95
N ALA A 1045 -12.57 19.28 33.76
CA ALA A 1045 -12.55 20.50 34.58
C ALA A 1045 -13.38 20.39 35.87
N PHE A 1046 -13.25 19.27 36.59
CA PHE A 1046 -13.93 19.02 37.87
C PHE A 1046 -13.14 18.03 38.71
N ILE A 1047 -13.46 17.95 40.01
CA ILE A 1047 -12.78 17.06 40.96
C ILE A 1047 -13.72 15.93 41.39
N ILE A 1048 -13.17 14.73 41.55
CA ILE A 1048 -13.84 13.58 42.13
C ILE A 1048 -13.08 13.14 43.38
N GLY A 1049 -13.78 12.99 44.50
CA GLY A 1049 -13.21 12.45 45.74
C GLY A 1049 -14.01 12.81 46.99
N GLY A 1050 -13.66 12.19 48.11
CA GLY A 1050 -14.37 12.38 49.38
C GLY A 1050 -15.75 11.73 49.45
N THR A 1051 -16.46 11.99 50.54
CA THR A 1051 -17.80 11.45 50.84
C THR A 1051 -18.80 12.59 50.87
N SER A 1052 -20.02 12.37 50.38
CA SER A 1052 -21.10 13.36 50.46
C SER A 1052 -21.35 13.82 51.90
N ASP A 1053 -21.62 15.12 52.08
CA ASP A 1053 -22.10 15.68 53.35
C ASP A 1053 -23.57 15.33 53.61
N ASN A 1054 -24.33 14.93 52.58
CA ASN A 1054 -25.74 14.56 52.65
C ASN A 1054 -26.04 13.35 51.72
N PRO A 1055 -25.55 12.15 52.04
CA PRO A 1055 -25.68 10.98 51.16
C PRO A 1055 -27.15 10.53 51.02
N THR A 1056 -27.54 10.14 49.82
CA THR A 1056 -28.78 9.37 49.61
C THR A 1056 -28.62 8.00 50.27
N LEU A 1057 -29.54 7.65 51.17
CA LEU A 1057 -29.52 6.37 51.88
C LEU A 1057 -30.35 5.35 51.09
N ASP A 1058 -29.74 4.23 50.75
CA ASP A 1058 -30.39 3.06 50.17
C ASP A 1058 -29.93 1.79 50.91
N ASP A 1059 -30.88 0.97 51.31
CA ASP A 1059 -30.69 -0.30 52.02
C ASP A 1059 -31.35 -1.48 51.27
N GLU A 1060 -31.93 -1.26 50.09
CA GLU A 1060 -32.50 -2.31 49.23
C GLU A 1060 -31.53 -2.64 48.08
N GLY A 1061 -31.51 -3.90 47.62
CA GLY A 1061 -30.66 -4.30 46.49
C GLY A 1061 -31.41 -4.22 45.15
N PRO A 1062 -30.68 -4.26 44.01
CA PRO A 1062 -31.31 -4.12 42.69
C PRO A 1062 -32.35 -5.19 42.37
N GLU A 1063 -33.38 -4.81 41.62
CA GLU A 1063 -34.28 -5.76 40.94
C GLU A 1063 -33.64 -6.22 39.63
N VAL A 1064 -33.52 -7.53 39.42
CA VAL A 1064 -32.82 -8.13 38.27
C VAL A 1064 -33.71 -9.13 37.54
N ASP A 1065 -34.04 -8.81 36.29
CA ASP A 1065 -34.68 -9.74 35.36
C ASP A 1065 -33.61 -10.27 34.38
N LEU A 1066 -33.24 -11.54 34.51
CA LEU A 1066 -32.20 -12.19 33.70
C LEU A 1066 -32.81 -13.09 32.61
N PHE A 1067 -32.36 -12.86 31.38
CA PHE A 1067 -32.76 -13.57 30.18
C PHE A 1067 -31.54 -14.00 29.36
N VAL A 1068 -31.81 -14.81 28.33
CA VAL A 1068 -30.84 -15.17 27.29
C VAL A 1068 -31.44 -14.74 25.94
N ASN A 1069 -30.69 -13.95 25.18
CA ASN A 1069 -31.04 -13.29 23.93
C ASN A 1069 -32.09 -12.18 24.04
N ASP A 1070 -33.30 -12.48 24.51
CA ASP A 1070 -34.42 -11.54 24.51
C ASP A 1070 -35.36 -11.73 25.72
N THR A 1071 -36.35 -10.84 25.90
CA THR A 1071 -37.32 -10.93 27.01
C THR A 1071 -38.38 -12.03 26.85
N LEU A 1072 -38.43 -12.72 25.71
CA LEU A 1072 -39.35 -13.84 25.47
C LEU A 1072 -38.79 -15.16 26.02
N PHE A 1073 -37.47 -15.22 26.22
CA PHE A 1073 -36.78 -16.35 26.82
C PHE A 1073 -37.38 -16.77 28.17
N LYS A 1074 -37.46 -18.09 28.37
CA LYS A 1074 -37.74 -18.72 29.66
C LYS A 1074 -36.63 -19.69 30.03
N ALA A 1075 -36.36 -19.80 31.32
CA ALA A 1075 -35.41 -20.77 31.84
C ALA A 1075 -35.71 -22.20 31.32
N GLY A 1076 -34.70 -22.83 30.72
CA GLY A 1076 -34.77 -24.13 30.06
C GLY A 1076 -34.96 -24.08 28.53
N ASP A 1077 -35.16 -22.90 27.94
CA ASP A 1077 -35.25 -22.73 26.48
C ASP A 1077 -33.90 -23.11 25.81
N VAL A 1078 -33.97 -23.54 24.55
CA VAL A 1078 -32.80 -23.94 23.75
C VAL A 1078 -32.21 -22.74 23.02
N VAL A 1079 -30.89 -22.61 23.01
CA VAL A 1079 -30.13 -21.58 22.30
C VAL A 1079 -29.02 -22.21 21.47
N HIS A 1080 -28.39 -21.44 20.56
CA HIS A 1080 -27.18 -21.90 19.86
C HIS A 1080 -25.92 -21.65 20.70
N GLU A 1081 -24.77 -22.02 20.15
CA GLU A 1081 -23.43 -21.97 20.76
C GLU A 1081 -22.92 -20.55 21.14
N ASP A 1082 -23.55 -19.47 20.65
CA ASP A 1082 -23.11 -18.09 20.86
C ASP A 1082 -24.26 -17.18 21.37
N PRO A 1083 -24.94 -17.51 22.48
CA PRO A 1083 -26.09 -16.76 22.95
C PRO A 1083 -25.68 -15.47 23.67
N TRP A 1084 -26.60 -14.52 23.75
CA TRP A 1084 -26.41 -13.30 24.54
C TRP A 1084 -26.98 -13.46 25.94
N LEU A 1085 -26.23 -13.08 26.98
CA LEU A 1085 -26.82 -12.68 28.25
C LEU A 1085 -27.57 -11.37 28.04
N PHE A 1086 -28.83 -11.31 28.48
CA PHE A 1086 -29.59 -10.07 28.50
C PHE A 1086 -30.25 -9.88 29.86
N ALA A 1087 -29.91 -8.82 30.58
CA ALA A 1087 -30.53 -8.51 31.87
C ALA A 1087 -31.13 -7.11 31.89
N ARG A 1088 -32.30 -6.96 32.50
CA ARG A 1088 -32.89 -5.66 32.86
C ARG A 1088 -32.76 -5.45 34.35
N ILE A 1089 -32.29 -4.27 34.73
CA ILE A 1089 -31.94 -3.99 36.12
C ILE A 1089 -32.57 -2.67 36.52
N PHE A 1090 -33.18 -2.64 37.69
CA PHE A 1090 -33.74 -1.44 38.31
C PHE A 1090 -33.27 -1.28 39.75
N ASP A 1091 -32.90 -0.07 40.13
CA ASP A 1091 -32.60 0.32 41.50
C ASP A 1091 -32.89 1.81 41.71
N ALA A 1092 -33.38 2.20 42.88
CA ALA A 1092 -33.74 3.60 43.16
C ALA A 1092 -32.51 4.52 43.24
N SER A 1093 -31.38 4.00 43.76
CA SER A 1093 -30.11 4.71 43.83
C SER A 1093 -29.29 4.58 42.53
N GLY A 1094 -29.60 3.59 41.70
CA GLY A 1094 -28.93 3.32 40.44
C GLY A 1094 -27.91 2.20 40.54
N ILE A 1095 -27.35 1.78 39.40
CA ILE A 1095 -26.51 0.59 39.32
C ILE A 1095 -25.02 0.95 39.38
N ASN A 1096 -24.26 0.21 40.17
CA ASN A 1096 -22.82 0.42 40.31
C ASN A 1096 -22.06 -0.19 39.14
N THR A 1097 -21.42 0.69 38.36
CA THR A 1097 -20.54 0.32 37.25
C THR A 1097 -19.06 0.56 37.54
N SER A 1098 -18.69 1.04 38.74
CA SER A 1098 -17.36 1.63 38.98
C SER A 1098 -16.21 0.63 38.95
N GLY A 1099 -16.45 -0.63 39.30
CA GLY A 1099 -15.41 -1.68 39.40
C GLY A 1099 -14.35 -1.44 40.49
N ASN A 1100 -14.45 -0.33 41.23
CA ASN A 1100 -13.51 0.07 42.29
C ASN A 1100 -13.76 -0.68 43.61
N GLY A 1101 -14.95 -1.24 43.79
CA GLY A 1101 -15.35 -1.94 45.00
C GLY A 1101 -14.80 -3.36 45.02
N ILE A 1102 -14.00 -3.71 46.03
CA ILE A 1102 -13.50 -5.07 46.19
C ILE A 1102 -14.70 -6.03 46.32
N GLY A 1103 -14.95 -6.80 45.26
CA GLY A 1103 -16.03 -7.79 45.19
C GLY A 1103 -17.40 -7.24 44.79
N HIS A 1104 -17.48 -5.98 44.33
CA HIS A 1104 -18.73 -5.32 43.94
C HIS A 1104 -18.91 -5.16 42.42
N ASP A 1105 -18.17 -5.89 41.60
CA ASP A 1105 -18.39 -5.89 40.15
C ASP A 1105 -19.71 -6.59 39.80
N ALA A 1106 -20.34 -6.15 38.71
CA ALA A 1106 -21.38 -6.91 38.04
C ALA A 1106 -20.71 -8.14 37.40
N LYS A 1107 -21.11 -9.36 37.79
CA LYS A 1107 -20.48 -10.59 37.33
C LYS A 1107 -21.49 -11.63 36.87
N ALA A 1108 -21.19 -12.28 35.75
CA ALA A 1108 -21.85 -13.52 35.36
C ALA A 1108 -20.96 -14.74 35.68
N ILE A 1109 -21.57 -15.79 36.21
CA ILE A 1109 -20.94 -17.08 36.46
C ILE A 1109 -21.69 -18.10 35.60
N LEU A 1110 -20.97 -18.74 34.68
CA LEU A 1110 -21.48 -19.83 33.86
C LEU A 1110 -21.05 -21.16 34.48
N ASP A 1111 -21.98 -22.10 34.61
CA ASP A 1111 -21.79 -23.47 35.10
C ASP A 1111 -21.12 -23.60 36.46
N GLY A 1112 -21.27 -22.56 37.30
CA GLY A 1112 -20.70 -22.53 38.64
C GLY A 1112 -19.18 -22.33 38.67
N ASP A 1113 -18.53 -21.97 37.56
CA ASP A 1113 -17.11 -21.61 37.52
C ASP A 1113 -16.87 -20.22 38.11
N ALA A 1114 -17.01 -20.10 39.43
CA ALA A 1114 -16.74 -18.87 40.16
C ALA A 1114 -15.25 -18.48 40.17
N SER A 1115 -14.36 -19.33 39.64
CA SER A 1115 -12.93 -19.03 39.51
C SER A 1115 -12.62 -18.18 38.28
N ARG A 1116 -13.52 -18.17 37.28
CA ARG A 1116 -13.42 -17.35 36.06
C ARG A 1116 -14.76 -16.66 35.75
N PRO A 1117 -15.21 -15.70 36.57
CA PRO A 1117 -16.44 -14.96 36.32
C PRO A 1117 -16.26 -13.95 35.17
N PHE A 1118 -17.30 -13.75 34.36
CA PHE A 1118 -17.35 -12.67 33.37
C PHE A 1118 -17.66 -11.34 34.07
N VAL A 1119 -16.80 -10.33 33.94
CA VAL A 1119 -17.01 -9.00 34.53
C VAL A 1119 -17.80 -8.13 33.54
N LEU A 1120 -18.96 -7.62 33.97
CA LEU A 1120 -19.97 -7.03 33.08
C LEU A 1120 -20.20 -5.53 33.28
N ASN A 1121 -19.38 -4.86 34.09
CA ASN A 1121 -19.54 -3.45 34.43
C ASN A 1121 -19.63 -2.53 33.20
N GLU A 1122 -18.76 -2.72 32.20
CA GLU A 1122 -18.74 -1.91 30.97
C GLU A 1122 -19.95 -2.15 30.04
N TYR A 1123 -20.67 -3.26 30.25
CA TYR A 1123 -21.83 -3.67 29.44
C TYR A 1123 -23.16 -3.15 30.00
N PHE A 1124 -23.18 -2.55 31.18
CA PHE A 1124 -24.36 -1.87 31.69
C PHE A 1124 -24.53 -0.50 31.01
N VAL A 1125 -25.72 -0.24 30.50
CA VAL A 1125 -26.11 1.09 30.02
C VAL A 1125 -27.47 1.46 30.60
N SER A 1126 -27.59 2.69 31.11
CA SER A 1126 -28.85 3.20 31.63
C SER A 1126 -29.84 3.55 30.52
N ASP A 1127 -31.13 3.43 30.82
CA ASP A 1127 -32.22 3.78 29.92
C ASP A 1127 -32.29 5.30 29.70
N LEU A 1128 -32.98 5.72 28.64
CA LEU A 1128 -33.15 7.12 28.27
C LEU A 1128 -33.70 7.97 29.44
N ASP A 1129 -33.00 9.07 29.73
CA ASP A 1129 -33.34 10.08 30.72
C ASP A 1129 -33.44 9.55 32.17
N THR A 1130 -32.78 8.42 32.48
CA THR A 1130 -32.75 7.87 33.85
C THR A 1130 -31.46 7.13 34.19
N TYR A 1131 -31.03 7.21 35.45
CA TYR A 1131 -29.94 6.41 36.02
C TYR A 1131 -30.44 5.18 36.81
N GLN A 1132 -31.74 5.09 37.06
CA GLN A 1132 -32.35 4.10 37.96
C GLN A 1132 -32.63 2.76 37.27
N ARG A 1133 -32.68 2.75 35.94
CA ARG A 1133 -32.98 1.56 35.15
C ARG A 1133 -31.97 1.45 34.01
N GLY A 1134 -31.62 0.23 33.65
CA GLY A 1134 -30.76 -0.05 32.51
C GLY A 1134 -30.73 -1.52 32.14
N SER A 1135 -29.82 -1.87 31.26
CA SER A 1135 -29.63 -3.25 30.82
C SER A 1135 -28.17 -3.64 30.66
N ILE A 1136 -27.90 -4.94 30.84
CA ILE A 1136 -26.62 -5.58 30.52
C ILE A 1136 -26.84 -6.50 29.33
N ARG A 1137 -25.98 -6.39 28.31
CA ARG A 1137 -25.93 -7.28 27.16
C ARG A 1137 -24.52 -7.82 27.00
N PHE A 1138 -24.33 -9.13 27.06
CA PHE A 1138 -23.02 -9.76 26.94
C PHE A 1138 -23.06 -10.98 25.99
N PRO A 1139 -22.28 -11.00 24.90
CA PRO A 1139 -22.25 -12.15 24.00
C PRO A 1139 -21.38 -13.27 24.58
N PHE A 1140 -21.93 -14.47 24.70
CA PHE A 1140 -21.12 -15.68 24.86
C PHE A 1140 -20.67 -16.18 23.49
N GLN A 1141 -19.55 -16.89 23.46
CA GLN A 1141 -19.06 -17.57 22.27
C GLN A 1141 -18.64 -19.00 22.55
N ASN A 1142 -18.89 -19.89 21.59
CA ASN A 1142 -18.48 -21.29 21.57
C ASN A 1142 -18.85 -22.06 22.84
N LEU A 1143 -20.06 -21.85 23.36
CA LEU A 1143 -20.59 -22.65 24.45
C LEU A 1143 -20.74 -24.11 24.01
N SER A 1144 -20.31 -25.04 24.87
CA SER A 1144 -20.41 -26.47 24.60
C SER A 1144 -21.87 -26.91 24.46
N GLU A 1145 -22.16 -27.96 23.69
CA GLU A 1145 -23.50 -28.54 23.70
C GLU A 1145 -23.88 -29.07 25.09
N GLY A 1146 -25.12 -28.81 25.52
CA GLY A 1146 -25.64 -29.29 26.79
C GLY A 1146 -26.38 -28.24 27.61
N GLU A 1147 -26.70 -28.60 28.85
CA GLU A 1147 -27.39 -27.72 29.80
C GLU A 1147 -26.38 -26.81 30.50
N HIS A 1148 -26.65 -25.50 30.45
CA HIS A 1148 -25.85 -24.45 31.07
C HIS A 1148 -26.62 -23.72 32.16
N HIS A 1149 -25.93 -23.36 33.24
CA HIS A 1149 -26.48 -22.58 34.35
C HIS A 1149 -25.81 -21.21 34.40
N LEU A 1150 -26.61 -20.15 34.39
CA LEU A 1150 -26.14 -18.77 34.40
C LEU A 1150 -26.60 -18.06 35.67
N GLU A 1151 -25.64 -17.54 36.43
CA GLU A 1151 -25.88 -16.66 37.57
C GLU A 1151 -25.35 -15.27 37.26
N LEU A 1152 -26.19 -14.24 37.43
CA LEU A 1152 -25.80 -12.84 37.35
C LEU A 1152 -25.89 -12.21 38.74
N LYS A 1153 -24.80 -11.58 39.19
CA LYS A 1153 -24.75 -10.79 40.42
C LYS A 1153 -24.46 -9.33 40.09
N VAL A 1154 -25.26 -8.42 40.64
CA VAL A 1154 -25.13 -6.97 40.41
C VAL A 1154 -25.26 -6.20 41.72
N TRP A 1155 -24.79 -4.96 41.71
CA TRP A 1155 -24.72 -4.09 42.87
C TRP A 1155 -25.33 -2.73 42.54
N ASP A 1156 -26.02 -2.11 43.50
CA ASP A 1156 -26.43 -0.72 43.41
C ASP A 1156 -25.26 0.22 43.79
N VAL A 1157 -25.42 1.52 43.58
CA VAL A 1157 -24.42 2.53 43.94
C VAL A 1157 -24.19 2.66 45.46
N ALA A 1158 -25.07 2.13 46.32
CA ALA A 1158 -24.95 2.16 47.78
C ALA A 1158 -24.24 0.92 48.37
N ASN A 1159 -23.89 -0.05 47.52
CA ASN A 1159 -23.28 -1.36 47.79
C ASN A 1159 -24.23 -2.44 48.33
N ASN A 1160 -25.52 -2.36 48.02
CA ASN A 1160 -26.46 -3.47 48.16
C ASN A 1160 -26.37 -4.37 46.91
N SER A 1161 -26.53 -5.68 47.07
CA SER A 1161 -26.42 -6.64 45.96
C SER A 1161 -27.68 -7.46 45.76
N ALA A 1162 -27.86 -7.89 44.52
CA ALA A 1162 -28.85 -8.87 44.13
C ALA A 1162 -28.23 -9.92 43.20
N SER A 1163 -28.84 -11.11 43.15
CA SER A 1163 -28.44 -12.16 42.23
C SER A 1163 -29.66 -12.79 41.58
N ALA A 1164 -29.57 -13.00 40.26
CA ALA A 1164 -30.57 -13.70 39.47
C ALA A 1164 -29.92 -14.92 38.81
N GLN A 1165 -30.69 -15.99 38.65
CA GLN A 1165 -30.23 -17.22 38.02
C GLN A 1165 -31.19 -17.66 36.92
N THR A 1166 -30.64 -18.21 35.85
CA THR A 1166 -31.38 -18.91 34.80
C THR A 1166 -30.59 -20.14 34.32
N HIS A 1167 -31.21 -20.99 33.51
CA HIS A 1167 -30.55 -22.09 32.82
C HIS A 1167 -31.08 -22.18 31.39
N PHE A 1168 -30.29 -22.74 30.48
CA PHE A 1168 -30.63 -22.91 29.07
C PHE A 1168 -29.91 -24.14 28.49
N VAL A 1169 -30.35 -24.62 27.34
CA VAL A 1169 -29.71 -25.76 26.67
C VAL A 1169 -29.08 -25.28 25.36
N VAL A 1170 -27.78 -25.46 25.20
CA VAL A 1170 -27.06 -25.17 23.96
C VAL A 1170 -27.18 -26.38 23.02
N ALA A 1171 -27.65 -26.14 21.80
CA ALA A 1171 -27.70 -27.12 20.73
C ALA A 1171 -27.12 -26.52 19.44
N SER A 1172 -26.27 -27.27 18.74
CA SER A 1172 -25.60 -26.78 17.53
C SER A 1172 -26.58 -26.16 16.52
N SER A 1173 -26.24 -24.98 16.04
CA SER A 1173 -26.97 -24.29 14.97
C SER A 1173 -27.05 -25.11 13.65
N LEU A 1174 -26.17 -26.10 13.47
CA LEU A 1174 -26.13 -27.01 12.32
C LEU A 1174 -27.20 -28.11 12.32
N GLU A 1175 -27.99 -28.24 13.38
CA GLU A 1175 -29.14 -29.16 13.46
C GLU A 1175 -30.42 -28.38 13.83
N VAL A 1176 -31.53 -28.60 13.13
CA VAL A 1176 -32.81 -27.94 13.49
C VAL A 1176 -33.45 -28.64 14.70
N ALA A 1177 -33.59 -27.91 15.80
CA ALA A 1177 -34.31 -28.34 16.99
C ALA A 1177 -35.58 -27.49 17.19
N LEU A 1178 -36.76 -28.11 17.12
CA LEU A 1178 -38.05 -27.52 17.47
C LEU A 1178 -38.59 -28.20 18.73
N LEU A 1179 -38.39 -27.56 19.88
CA LEU A 1179 -38.64 -28.15 21.20
C LEU A 1179 -40.13 -28.13 21.55
N GLU A 1180 -40.78 -26.98 21.37
CA GLU A 1180 -42.18 -26.76 21.73
C GLU A 1180 -42.86 -25.82 20.73
N VAL A 1181 -44.15 -26.07 20.48
CA VAL A 1181 -45.03 -25.07 19.86
C VAL A 1181 -46.29 -24.91 20.70
N LEU A 1182 -46.45 -23.74 21.31
CA LEU A 1182 -47.60 -23.39 22.13
C LEU A 1182 -48.66 -22.70 21.29
N ALA A 1183 -49.83 -23.33 21.19
CA ALA A 1183 -51.03 -22.68 20.65
C ALA A 1183 -51.74 -21.90 21.77
N TYR A 1184 -51.88 -20.57 21.64
CA TYR A 1184 -52.53 -19.74 22.66
C TYR A 1184 -53.39 -18.60 22.05
N PRO A 1185 -54.56 -18.31 22.64
CA PRO A 1185 -55.22 -19.07 23.70
C PRO A 1185 -55.68 -20.45 23.20
N ASN A 1186 -55.58 -21.47 24.06
CA ASN A 1186 -56.10 -22.82 23.82
C ASN A 1186 -56.83 -23.29 25.09
N PRO A 1187 -58.18 -23.27 25.12
CA PRO A 1187 -59.07 -23.20 23.96
C PRO A 1187 -59.16 -21.83 23.26
N ALA A 1188 -59.20 -21.84 21.93
CA ALA A 1188 -59.29 -20.66 21.06
C ALA A 1188 -60.74 -20.28 20.74
N HIS A 1189 -61.05 -18.98 20.71
CA HIS A 1189 -62.41 -18.47 20.44
C HIS A 1189 -62.54 -17.73 19.10
N GLU A 1190 -61.59 -16.85 18.81
CA GLU A 1190 -61.59 -16.00 17.60
C GLU A 1190 -60.35 -16.23 16.75
N GLN A 1191 -59.18 -16.27 17.37
CA GLN A 1191 -57.89 -16.57 16.76
C GLN A 1191 -57.04 -17.40 17.72
N VAL A 1192 -55.95 -17.97 17.21
CA VAL A 1192 -54.91 -18.66 17.98
C VAL A 1192 -53.55 -18.31 17.39
N THR A 1193 -52.60 -17.98 18.26
CA THR A 1193 -51.21 -17.73 17.89
C THR A 1193 -50.37 -18.94 18.26
N PHE A 1194 -49.43 -19.30 17.39
CA PHE A 1194 -48.50 -20.41 17.58
C PHE A 1194 -47.13 -19.83 17.92
N ARG A 1195 -46.76 -19.92 19.20
CA ARG A 1195 -45.43 -19.55 19.68
C ARG A 1195 -44.51 -20.74 19.57
N MET A 1196 -43.39 -20.58 18.90
CA MET A 1196 -42.41 -21.63 18.69
C MET A 1196 -41.21 -21.44 19.62
N SER A 1197 -40.59 -22.53 20.06
CA SER A 1197 -39.33 -22.54 20.80
C SER A 1197 -38.34 -23.48 20.11
N GLY A 1198 -37.18 -22.96 19.67
CA GLY A 1198 -36.18 -23.72 18.91
C GLY A 1198 -34.83 -23.01 18.82
N ASN A 1199 -33.83 -23.65 18.19
CA ASN A 1199 -32.44 -23.20 18.16
C ASN A 1199 -32.02 -22.41 16.90
N GLN A 1200 -32.99 -21.89 16.14
CA GLN A 1200 -32.76 -21.27 14.83
C GLN A 1200 -33.20 -19.78 14.84
N ALA A 1201 -32.63 -18.98 15.73
CA ALA A 1201 -32.86 -17.53 15.78
C ALA A 1201 -31.93 -16.77 14.83
N CYS A 1202 -32.39 -15.60 14.35
CA CYS A 1202 -31.73 -14.73 13.38
C CYS A 1202 -31.24 -15.46 12.11
N ARG A 1203 -32.02 -16.45 11.65
CA ARG A 1203 -31.74 -17.22 10.44
C ARG A 1203 -32.96 -17.32 9.56
N GLU A 1204 -32.73 -17.38 8.26
CA GLU A 1204 -33.79 -17.69 7.31
C GLU A 1204 -34.37 -19.09 7.59
N ALA A 1205 -35.69 -19.14 7.67
CA ALA A 1205 -36.41 -20.38 7.88
C ALA A 1205 -37.69 -20.43 7.06
N LYS A 1206 -38.07 -21.66 6.72
CA LYS A 1206 -39.38 -21.98 6.18
C LYS A 1206 -40.17 -22.75 7.22
N VAL A 1207 -41.16 -22.10 7.79
CA VAL A 1207 -42.03 -22.67 8.82
C VAL A 1207 -43.42 -22.95 8.25
N THR A 1208 -43.89 -24.18 8.32
CA THR A 1208 -45.21 -24.59 7.83
C THR A 1208 -46.11 -25.10 8.95
N LEU A 1209 -47.22 -24.40 9.20
CA LEU A 1209 -48.33 -24.83 10.06
C LEU A 1209 -49.39 -25.56 9.25
N ALA A 1210 -49.76 -26.77 9.65
CA ALA A 1210 -50.87 -27.53 9.09
C ALA A 1210 -51.85 -27.97 10.21
N VAL A 1211 -53.10 -27.52 10.13
CA VAL A 1211 -54.15 -27.86 11.11
C VAL A 1211 -55.14 -28.86 10.52
N HIS A 1212 -55.48 -29.89 11.28
CA HIS A 1212 -56.36 -30.99 10.89
C HIS A 1212 -57.53 -31.14 11.86
N ASN A 1213 -58.71 -31.53 11.36
CA ASN A 1213 -59.84 -31.93 12.20
C ASN A 1213 -59.65 -33.36 12.74
N VAL A 1214 -60.57 -33.82 13.62
CA VAL A 1214 -60.52 -35.17 14.20
C VAL A 1214 -60.67 -36.32 13.18
N GLN A 1215 -61.14 -36.02 11.96
CA GLN A 1215 -61.21 -36.97 10.85
C GLN A 1215 -59.92 -36.99 10.01
N GLY A 1216 -58.89 -36.23 10.40
CA GLY A 1216 -57.61 -36.13 9.69
C GLY A 1216 -57.66 -35.26 8.44
N GLN A 1217 -58.74 -34.52 8.20
CA GLN A 1217 -58.83 -33.59 7.07
C GLN A 1217 -58.13 -32.29 7.42
N ARG A 1218 -57.21 -31.84 6.56
CA ARG A 1218 -56.53 -30.55 6.68
C ARG A 1218 -57.53 -29.42 6.50
N VAL A 1219 -57.68 -28.58 7.53
CA VAL A 1219 -58.61 -27.45 7.55
C VAL A 1219 -57.91 -26.12 7.34
N HIS A 1220 -56.62 -26.01 7.67
CA HIS A 1220 -55.82 -24.80 7.46
C HIS A 1220 -54.36 -25.15 7.22
N GLU A 1221 -53.69 -24.36 6.39
CA GLU A 1221 -52.26 -24.43 6.14
C GLU A 1221 -51.74 -23.01 5.96
N GLN A 1222 -50.63 -22.70 6.62
CA GLN A 1222 -49.93 -21.43 6.53
C GLN A 1222 -48.43 -21.70 6.49
N THR A 1223 -47.73 -21.00 5.62
CA THR A 1223 -46.27 -21.04 5.54
C THR A 1223 -45.73 -19.64 5.77
N PHE A 1224 -44.73 -19.54 6.63
CA PHE A 1224 -43.86 -18.38 6.82
C PHE A 1224 -42.50 -18.70 6.19
N GLU A 1225 -42.00 -17.78 5.36
CA GLU A 1225 -40.65 -17.81 4.80
C GLU A 1225 -40.03 -16.45 5.12
N GLY A 1226 -38.93 -16.47 5.89
CA GLY A 1226 -38.27 -15.26 6.37
C GLY A 1226 -37.37 -15.56 7.57
N GLU A 1227 -36.74 -14.51 8.10
CA GLU A 1227 -35.90 -14.60 9.28
C GLU A 1227 -36.74 -14.78 10.56
N VAL A 1228 -36.44 -15.80 11.36
CA VAL A 1228 -37.03 -15.98 12.69
C VAL A 1228 -36.21 -15.17 13.68
N LEU A 1229 -36.83 -14.20 14.36
CA LEU A 1229 -36.09 -13.14 15.06
C LEU A 1229 -35.64 -13.54 16.47
N GLY A 1230 -36.12 -14.66 17.01
CA GLY A 1230 -35.78 -15.10 18.36
C GLY A 1230 -35.92 -16.61 18.56
N PHE A 1231 -35.28 -17.13 19.60
CA PHE A 1231 -35.35 -18.55 19.98
C PHE A 1231 -36.73 -18.95 20.49
N ARG A 1232 -37.51 -17.95 20.89
CA ARG A 1232 -38.94 -18.06 21.18
C ARG A 1232 -39.71 -16.98 20.43
N ASP A 1233 -40.44 -17.36 19.38
CA ASP A 1233 -41.07 -16.37 18.48
C ASP A 1233 -42.54 -16.71 18.14
N ASP A 1234 -43.36 -15.67 17.94
CA ASP A 1234 -44.78 -15.75 17.56
C ASP A 1234 -44.92 -15.73 16.03
N VAL A 1235 -44.44 -16.79 15.38
CA VAL A 1235 -44.26 -16.83 13.92
C VAL A 1235 -45.59 -16.84 13.14
N MET A 1236 -46.67 -17.42 13.69
CA MET A 1236 -47.93 -17.60 12.95
C MET A 1236 -49.18 -17.40 13.83
N THR A 1237 -50.22 -16.78 13.26
CA THR A 1237 -51.54 -16.63 13.88
C THR A 1237 -52.64 -17.11 12.93
N TRP A 1238 -53.52 -17.98 13.42
CA TRP A 1238 -54.66 -18.50 12.67
C TRP A 1238 -55.99 -17.93 13.19
N ASP A 1239 -56.79 -17.35 12.31
CA ASP A 1239 -58.09 -16.72 12.61
C ASP A 1239 -59.27 -17.71 12.70
N LEU A 1240 -58.97 -19.01 12.83
CA LEU A 1240 -59.95 -20.10 12.91
C LEU A 1240 -60.88 -20.18 11.69
N LYS A 1241 -60.41 -19.77 10.50
CA LYS A 1241 -61.10 -19.97 9.22
C LYS A 1241 -60.34 -20.97 8.32
N PRO A 1242 -61.03 -21.92 7.69
CA PRO A 1242 -60.41 -22.74 6.66
C PRO A 1242 -60.23 -21.95 5.36
N SER A 1243 -59.32 -22.43 4.51
CA SER A 1243 -59.00 -21.84 3.20
C SER A 1243 -60.20 -21.79 2.24
N SER A 1244 -61.26 -22.56 2.52
CA SER A 1244 -62.51 -22.65 1.74
C SER A 1244 -63.57 -21.59 2.10
N GLY A 1245 -63.31 -20.74 3.10
CA GLY A 1245 -64.24 -19.72 3.58
C GLY A 1245 -65.33 -20.26 4.51
N GLY A 1246 -65.63 -19.50 5.57
CA GLY A 1246 -66.44 -19.93 6.72
C GLY A 1246 -65.59 -19.94 8.00
N ARG A 1247 -66.18 -20.20 9.18
CA ARG A 1247 -65.43 -20.39 10.44
C ARG A 1247 -65.38 -21.89 10.76
N VAL A 1248 -64.28 -22.41 11.29
CA VAL A 1248 -64.23 -23.83 11.70
C VAL A 1248 -65.21 -24.10 12.86
N PRO A 1249 -65.89 -25.25 12.89
CA PRO A 1249 -66.81 -25.62 13.97
C PRO A 1249 -66.07 -25.80 15.31
N PRO A 1250 -66.75 -25.61 16.46
CA PRO A 1250 -66.16 -25.91 17.76
C PRO A 1250 -65.80 -27.39 17.86
N GLY A 1251 -64.64 -27.70 18.43
CA GLY A 1251 -64.11 -29.07 18.47
C GLY A 1251 -62.61 -29.12 18.74
N VAL A 1252 -62.06 -30.34 18.77
CA VAL A 1252 -60.62 -30.58 18.90
C VAL A 1252 -60.00 -30.67 17.51
N TYR A 1253 -58.89 -30.00 17.31
CA TYR A 1253 -58.05 -30.01 16.12
C TYR A 1253 -56.65 -30.48 16.50
N VAL A 1254 -55.91 -31.00 15.53
CA VAL A 1254 -54.49 -31.33 15.69
C VAL A 1254 -53.71 -30.43 14.75
N PHE A 1255 -52.78 -29.65 15.29
CA PHE A 1255 -51.88 -28.87 14.48
C PHE A 1255 -50.52 -29.56 14.39
N ARG A 1256 -49.82 -29.32 13.29
CA ARG A 1256 -48.44 -29.72 13.08
C ARG A 1256 -47.67 -28.52 12.56
N VAL A 1257 -46.53 -28.23 13.15
CA VAL A 1257 -45.57 -27.24 12.66
C VAL A 1257 -44.34 -27.98 12.16
N THR A 1258 -43.86 -27.61 10.97
CA THR A 1258 -42.60 -28.08 10.39
C THR A 1258 -41.68 -26.89 10.22
N TRP A 1259 -40.49 -26.93 10.81
CA TRP A 1259 -39.44 -25.93 10.64
C TRP A 1259 -38.39 -26.50 9.70
N GLU A 1260 -38.07 -25.79 8.62
CA GLU A 1260 -36.97 -26.07 7.69
C GLU A 1260 -35.95 -24.91 7.72
N ASN A 1261 -34.66 -25.21 7.90
CA ASN A 1261 -33.60 -24.19 7.87
C ASN A 1261 -33.03 -23.98 6.45
N GLU A 1262 -32.13 -23.00 6.31
CA GLU A 1262 -31.41 -22.68 5.07
C GLU A 1262 -30.65 -23.86 4.44
N PHE A 1263 -30.29 -24.88 5.24
CA PHE A 1263 -29.59 -26.09 4.80
C PHE A 1263 -30.53 -27.25 4.42
N GLY A 1264 -31.86 -27.04 4.45
CA GLY A 1264 -32.86 -28.04 4.09
C GLY A 1264 -33.10 -29.15 5.13
N GLN A 1265 -32.60 -28.99 6.35
CA GLN A 1265 -32.91 -29.87 7.47
C GLN A 1265 -34.25 -29.49 8.10
N THR A 1266 -34.98 -30.47 8.65
CA THR A 1266 -36.33 -30.22 9.18
C THR A 1266 -36.57 -30.78 10.57
N ALA A 1267 -37.35 -30.05 11.38
CA ALA A 1267 -37.93 -30.51 12.64
C ALA A 1267 -39.46 -30.38 12.62
N GLN A 1268 -40.17 -31.28 13.30
CA GLN A 1268 -41.64 -31.29 13.34
C GLN A 1268 -42.16 -31.38 14.77
N TYR A 1269 -43.20 -30.59 15.07
CA TYR A 1269 -43.92 -30.61 16.33
C TYR A 1269 -45.43 -30.69 16.09
N ALA A 1270 -46.17 -31.43 16.90
CA ALA A 1270 -47.62 -31.54 16.77
C ALA A 1270 -48.32 -31.67 18.13
N ASP A 1271 -49.41 -30.91 18.31
CA ASP A 1271 -50.25 -30.99 19.52
C ASP A 1271 -51.73 -30.65 19.21
N LYS A 1272 -52.58 -30.65 20.23
CA LYS A 1272 -54.03 -30.46 20.15
C LYS A 1272 -54.40 -29.00 20.39
N LEU A 1273 -55.31 -28.52 19.56
CA LEU A 1273 -55.96 -27.22 19.68
C LEU A 1273 -57.46 -27.42 19.90
N VAL A 1274 -58.02 -26.81 20.93
CA VAL A 1274 -59.47 -26.82 21.19
C VAL A 1274 -60.06 -25.50 20.70
N VAL A 1275 -61.10 -25.55 19.87
CA VAL A 1275 -61.85 -24.36 19.45
C VAL A 1275 -63.20 -24.34 20.16
N LEU A 1276 -63.50 -23.24 20.86
CA LEU A 1276 -64.78 -22.98 21.49
C LEU A 1276 -65.48 -21.81 20.80
N ARG A 1277 -66.82 -21.80 20.81
CA ARG A 1277 -67.60 -20.64 20.35
C ARG A 1277 -68.46 -20.14 21.51
N PRO A 1278 -68.49 -18.83 21.79
CA PRO A 1278 -69.48 -18.29 22.71
C PRO A 1278 -70.88 -18.62 22.17
N GLN A 1279 -71.78 -19.06 23.05
CA GLN A 1279 -73.19 -19.32 22.72
C GLN A 1279 -73.94 -18.02 22.44
#